data_AF-A0A1I7KQQ6-F1
#
_entry.id   AF-A0A1I7KQQ6-F1
#
_cell.length_a   1.000
_cell.length_b   1.000
_cell.length_c   1.000
_cell.angle_alpha   90.00
_cell.angle_beta   90.00
_cell.angle_gamma   90.00
#
_symmetry.space_group_name_H-M   'P 1'
#
loop_
_entity.id
_entity.type
_entity.pdbx_description
1 polymer ?
#
loop_
_entity_poly.entity_id
_entity_poly.type
_entity_poly.pdbx_seq_one_letter_code
_entity_poly.pdbx_strand_id
1 'polypeptide(L)'
;MDKRKKLLKMKQIILPPLLAACLALPAAALAQICASPNATSDYIVGEAEGRPSAMHWHSGLVWSRCIEGMTFNGSQCSGGALADIQKRWLEWISTQELLPLPFDQQADWGISASLTEDRLRTGTWRLPYRLEYRAVMSGCPDDGSGRPVNQEVLPTIYGQGGIHGWHWSASPKPGDVNSAWVTYFNLSTGGSWLSNNYATEARVVRGGQPFASLPAGPFADTRPAGTPWEFTLPAPLASQSGTGAAWGGARIGGNGLIRINGTGNWVREAIVKSGDQISVRMLAPATEGQQAAATLTLRSGQTTGTAANAANGGAEDTVVSETSTTFTVTASASAAPRACRVTPTGTGDGTSWPQAASLADALADFSCSEVWLQRTNSGGGPVYVPPSARGFAIERNVKLYGGFVGTEATRAERPDPVSPTQTTLDGNNHSRVLYLDGSLGTPLNDTLIDGVYLVMGLAAGPGANGGALYCNGAGAGSVCSPQLNRVYIGASGADGHGGALFNDASRGGVSSPVLTNVIIRNSNAGGDGGAIYNLGDGGTSSPVLRNVYFENTHALGGSGGAVYNLARGSGGVSSPVIEQASFNGNSAAVYGGAIFSRADGGGTSRMEVRNATFSANQSASGQPGGAIAIVGVGGDASVDVEHATFVNNMSGAMNNALFTQGGDVRVINSVLWGNPATAQRTQAITFFTGSTTITDSMIQDGCAGGNQAVMGGSATCPGVTRVADPELGALDANGMDGYPILYGYLPGANSQLLDAVACTVPTDQRGIARPQGVGCDIGALERRGTVALAVTLSGSGTGTVSGAPSACTTGTCSYNYPGEGSAQAVILTAAPAVGHSFSGWSGACSGTGTCSVTMNQARTVGAAFVGPATYTVGGTTSGLAGAGLVLQNNGGDNLPVPANGSFTFSIPVAQGGAYSVTVLTQPPGRTCTVTNGSGNASANVTNVQVVCVPSAHAITTSPAGNLSCTPATITHGGTALCTASPPSGQITQSIGGCNGTATGVGVNTYTTGPVTSACTVTATFAPPPAHTLGGTVTGLTGTGLLLRNGGEDLPVAANGAFTFTGTVADGGSYAVTIAAQPTGQRCTIANASGSNVSASVSNVQVACVPYFEGTTVPASGAGGTGRATFTGGGPACRFDLGATGFEAAPATPPPGRTLPQGLLRVRLVNCTAAVAMEITWPEPVAGYTKYGLADRTDTLPSYFAPTGLAISGRTVRFTLTDDQQGDDDWTPNGTIADPSGPTAPAAAPGGAQAIPTLSEGGLLLLTALLALLALRRRVV
;
A
#
# COMPACT_ATOMS: atom_id res chain seq x y z
N MET A 1 -43.88 65.13 -2.44
CA MET A 1 -43.92 65.50 -1.01
C MET A 1 -45.11 64.77 -0.42
N ASP A 2 -45.06 64.03 0.67
CA ASP A 2 -44.07 64.02 1.73
C ASP A 2 -43.87 62.57 2.23
N LYS A 3 -42.63 62.12 2.05
CA LYS A 3 -42.03 60.90 2.60
C LYS A 3 -41.47 61.28 3.97
N ARG A 4 -41.44 60.30 4.89
CA ARG A 4 -40.88 60.37 6.26
C ARG A 4 -41.81 61.05 7.25
N LYS A 5 -42.52 60.25 8.07
CA LYS A 5 -42.77 60.56 9.51
C LYS A 5 -43.80 59.66 10.22
N LYS A 6 -44.13 58.48 9.72
CA LYS A 6 -44.89 57.53 10.53
C LYS A 6 -44.15 56.22 10.67
N LEU A 7 -43.86 55.90 11.93
CA LEU A 7 -43.34 54.64 12.47
C LEU A 7 -41.81 54.49 12.63
N LEU A 8 -41.12 55.61 12.83
CA LEU A 8 -40.02 55.65 13.81
C LEU A 8 -40.61 55.85 15.22
N LYS A 9 -41.36 54.87 15.77
CA LYS A 9 -41.85 54.91 17.18
C LYS A 9 -42.47 53.59 17.69
N MET A 10 -41.84 52.45 17.41
CA MET A 10 -42.21 51.19 18.08
C MET A 10 -40.96 50.39 18.47
N LYS A 11 -39.99 51.11 19.03
CA LYS A 11 -38.92 50.54 19.83
C LYS A 11 -39.49 50.19 21.21
N GLN A 12 -39.01 49.07 21.75
CA GLN A 12 -39.04 48.67 23.16
C GLN A 12 -40.34 48.05 23.67
N ILE A 13 -40.31 46.73 23.90
CA ILE A 13 -40.67 46.08 25.17
C ILE A 13 -40.02 44.68 25.16
N ILE A 14 -39.03 44.54 26.05
CA ILE A 14 -38.65 43.33 26.79
C ILE A 14 -37.74 42.28 26.10
N LEU A 15 -36.47 42.34 26.55
CA LEU A 15 -35.42 41.31 26.58
C LEU A 15 -35.78 40.21 27.63
N PRO A 16 -35.06 39.08 27.73
CA PRO A 16 -35.34 37.70 27.28
C PRO A 16 -35.64 36.72 28.47
N PRO A 17 -35.74 35.37 28.31
CA PRO A 17 -34.51 34.55 28.36
C PRO A 17 -34.49 33.23 27.53
N LEU A 18 -33.25 32.75 27.33
CA LEU A 18 -32.80 31.36 27.09
C LEU A 18 -32.77 30.78 25.65
N LEU A 19 -31.64 31.11 25.00
CA LEU A 19 -30.63 30.19 24.45
C LEU A 19 -31.08 28.99 23.59
N ALA A 20 -30.78 29.07 22.29
CA ALA A 20 -29.71 28.29 21.63
C ALA A 20 -30.08 27.93 20.17
N ALA A 21 -29.69 28.78 19.21
CA ALA A 21 -29.32 28.38 17.84
C ALA A 21 -28.86 29.58 17.01
N CYS A 22 -27.75 29.39 16.29
CA CYS A 22 -27.37 30.07 15.04
C CYS A 22 -27.04 31.58 15.04
N LEU A 23 -25.74 31.86 14.97
CA LEU A 23 -25.13 32.98 14.23
C LEU A 23 -24.20 32.36 13.17
N ALA A 24 -23.98 32.88 11.97
CA ALA A 24 -24.77 33.64 11.00
C ALA A 24 -23.84 33.74 9.79
N LEU A 25 -24.28 33.24 8.64
CA LEU A 25 -23.74 33.60 7.33
C LEU A 25 -24.04 35.08 7.03
N PRO A 26 -23.25 35.74 6.18
CA PRO A 26 -23.82 36.76 5.31
C PRO A 26 -23.53 36.46 3.84
N ALA A 27 -24.59 36.55 3.03
CA ALA A 27 -24.52 36.64 1.57
C ALA A 27 -24.67 38.10 1.13
N ALA A 28 -23.76 38.52 0.26
CA ALA A 28 -23.81 39.51 -0.83
C ALA A 28 -24.72 40.77 -0.80
N ALA A 29 -24.11 41.87 -1.28
CA ALA A 29 -24.65 42.89 -2.22
C ALA A 29 -24.75 44.35 -1.72
N LEU A 30 -23.85 45.20 -2.21
CA LEU A 30 -24.11 46.56 -2.70
C LEU A 30 -22.87 47.09 -3.44
N ALA A 31 -22.75 46.70 -4.71
CA ALA A 31 -21.86 47.30 -5.68
C ALA A 31 -22.71 48.15 -6.65
N GLN A 32 -22.50 49.48 -6.68
CA GLN A 32 -22.69 50.38 -7.82
C GLN A 32 -22.61 51.85 -7.35
N ILE A 33 -21.50 52.55 -7.64
CA ILE A 33 -21.50 53.87 -8.31
C ILE A 33 -20.19 53.98 -9.13
N CYS A 34 -20.32 54.43 -10.37
CA CYS A 34 -19.31 54.78 -11.39
C CYS A 34 -18.96 53.71 -12.45
N ALA A 35 -19.29 54.09 -13.68
CA ALA A 35 -19.18 53.36 -14.94
C ALA A 35 -17.77 53.42 -15.56
N SER A 36 -17.41 52.42 -16.37
CA SER A 36 -16.15 52.32 -17.13
C SER A 36 -16.02 53.39 -18.24
N PRO A 37 -14.86 53.57 -18.94
CA PRO A 37 -13.56 52.90 -18.78
C PRO A 37 -12.34 53.87 -18.83
N ASN A 38 -11.25 53.54 -18.12
CA ASN A 38 -9.91 53.72 -18.69
C ASN A 38 -8.94 52.69 -18.09
N ALA A 39 -8.12 52.08 -18.94
CA ALA A 39 -7.35 50.88 -18.68
C ALA A 39 -6.20 51.10 -17.68
N THR A 40 -5.89 50.04 -16.90
CA THR A 40 -4.86 49.88 -15.83
C THR A 40 -5.26 50.18 -14.38
N SER A 41 -6.52 49.96 -13.99
CA SER A 41 -6.97 49.91 -12.58
C SER A 41 -6.42 48.70 -11.81
N ASP A 42 -5.11 48.65 -11.57
CA ASP A 42 -4.47 47.51 -10.90
C ASP A 42 -4.65 47.52 -9.36
N TYR A 43 -5.07 48.64 -8.76
CA TYR A 43 -5.16 48.80 -7.31
C TYR A 43 -6.52 49.36 -6.85
N ILE A 44 -7.12 48.73 -5.83
CA ILE A 44 -8.30 49.20 -5.09
C ILE A 44 -7.84 49.80 -3.77
N VAL A 45 -8.16 51.05 -3.51
CA VAL A 45 -7.89 51.71 -2.21
C VAL A 45 -9.21 51.77 -1.43
N GLY A 46 -9.23 51.24 -0.21
CA GLY A 46 -10.43 51.17 0.62
C GLY A 46 -10.10 50.83 2.07
N GLU A 47 -11.12 50.76 2.93
CA GLU A 47 -10.93 50.29 4.31
C GLU A 47 -11.14 48.78 4.43
N ALA A 48 -10.13 48.05 4.87
CA ALA A 48 -10.27 46.67 5.33
C ALA A 48 -10.26 46.70 6.87
N GLU A 49 -11.27 46.11 7.50
CA GLU A 49 -11.41 46.03 8.97
C GLU A 49 -11.33 47.41 9.69
N GLY A 50 -11.80 48.46 9.03
CA GLY A 50 -11.86 49.83 9.57
C GLY A 50 -10.54 50.60 9.51
N ARG A 51 -9.62 50.26 8.58
CA ARG A 51 -8.38 51.04 8.35
C ARG A 51 -8.02 51.18 6.86
N PRO A 52 -7.39 52.32 6.45
CA PRO A 52 -7.01 52.55 5.06
C PRO A 52 -6.03 51.50 4.54
N SER A 53 -6.38 50.87 3.42
CA SER A 53 -5.67 49.74 2.82
C SER A 53 -5.66 49.89 1.29
N ALA A 54 -4.63 49.34 0.64
CA ALA A 54 -4.59 49.22 -0.83
C ALA A 54 -4.45 47.75 -1.21
N MET A 55 -5.28 47.27 -2.13
CA MET A 55 -5.29 45.90 -2.61
C MET A 55 -5.02 45.87 -4.11
N HIS A 56 -4.06 45.06 -4.56
CA HIS A 56 -3.84 44.84 -5.99
C HIS A 56 -4.75 43.73 -6.51
N TRP A 57 -5.69 44.09 -7.39
CA TRP A 57 -6.87 43.29 -7.75
C TRP A 57 -6.53 41.90 -8.30
N HIS A 58 -5.52 41.80 -9.16
CA HIS A 58 -5.14 40.54 -9.81
C HIS A 58 -4.37 39.58 -8.89
N SER A 59 -3.67 40.10 -7.88
CA SER A 59 -2.86 39.27 -6.98
C SER A 59 -3.50 39.00 -5.63
N GLY A 60 -4.56 39.74 -5.26
CA GLY A 60 -5.16 39.71 -3.92
C GLY A 60 -4.27 40.26 -2.80
N LEU A 61 -3.08 40.79 -3.12
CA LEU A 61 -2.14 41.34 -2.14
C LEU A 61 -2.69 42.63 -1.55
N VAL A 62 -2.84 42.65 -0.22
CA VAL A 62 -3.26 43.80 0.57
C VAL A 62 -2.04 44.36 1.29
N TRP A 63 -1.71 45.64 1.04
CA TRP A 63 -0.67 46.33 1.79
C TRP A 63 -1.27 47.09 2.97
N SER A 64 -0.70 46.84 4.15
CA SER A 64 -1.02 47.54 5.39
C SER A 64 0.26 47.83 6.18
N ARG A 65 0.28 48.95 6.91
CA ARG A 65 1.45 49.44 7.66
C ARG A 65 1.24 49.26 9.17
N CYS A 66 2.26 48.75 9.88
CA CYS A 66 2.38 48.95 11.34
C CYS A 66 3.02 50.31 11.65
N ILE A 67 2.60 50.94 12.75
CA ILE A 67 3.14 52.22 13.19
C ILE A 67 4.57 52.00 13.71
N GLU A 68 5.45 52.97 13.48
CA GLU A 68 6.84 52.95 13.93
C GLU A 68 6.90 52.77 15.47
N GLY A 69 7.61 51.74 15.92
CA GLY A 69 7.63 51.29 17.31
C GLY A 69 6.72 50.09 17.63
N MET A 70 5.86 49.65 16.69
CA MET A 70 5.09 48.40 16.82
C MET A 70 5.70 47.27 15.97
N THR A 71 5.61 46.04 16.47
CA THR A 71 6.11 44.82 15.80
C THR A 71 4.95 44.07 15.13
N PHE A 72 5.10 43.70 13.86
CA PHE A 72 4.11 42.92 13.11
C PHE A 72 4.27 41.43 13.41
N ASN A 73 3.26 40.80 14.00
CA ASN A 73 3.25 39.37 14.31
C ASN A 73 2.09 38.69 13.59
N GLY A 74 2.39 38.07 12.44
CA GLY A 74 1.55 37.06 11.75
C GLY A 74 0.21 37.51 11.18
N SER A 75 -0.37 38.60 11.69
CA SER A 75 -1.61 39.25 11.22
C SER A 75 -1.95 40.53 12.01
N GLN A 76 -1.22 40.86 13.09
CA GLN A 76 -1.51 42.03 13.94
C GLN A 76 -0.24 42.83 14.29
N CYS A 77 -0.39 44.14 14.46
CA CYS A 77 0.67 45.00 15.01
C CYS A 77 0.57 45.03 16.54
N SER A 78 1.62 44.61 17.25
CA SER A 78 1.68 44.58 18.72
C SER A 78 2.91 45.35 19.24
N GLY A 79 2.74 46.09 20.33
CA GLY A 79 3.75 46.99 20.91
C GLY A 79 3.20 48.41 21.11
N GLY A 80 3.83 49.24 21.94
CA GLY A 80 3.39 50.63 22.15
C GLY A 80 3.93 51.56 21.06
N ALA A 81 3.06 52.30 20.37
CA ALA A 81 3.44 53.27 19.34
C ALA A 81 4.06 54.55 19.97
N LEU A 82 5.01 55.20 19.27
CA LEU A 82 5.51 56.54 19.62
C LEU A 82 4.40 57.58 19.38
N ALA A 83 3.92 58.21 20.46
CA ALA A 83 2.64 58.92 20.49
C ALA A 83 2.52 60.22 19.65
N ASP A 84 3.60 60.80 19.13
CA ASP A 84 3.57 62.17 18.56
C ASP A 84 3.53 62.29 17.02
N ILE A 85 3.89 61.24 16.27
CA ILE A 85 4.02 61.37 14.80
C ILE A 85 2.66 61.22 14.09
N GLN A 86 1.72 60.48 14.68
CA GLN A 86 0.42 60.20 14.04
C GLN A 86 -0.51 61.42 13.95
N LYS A 87 -0.38 62.39 14.87
CA LYS A 87 -1.28 63.57 14.90
C LYS A 87 -0.98 64.57 13.79
N ARG A 88 0.30 64.75 13.43
CA ARG A 88 0.74 65.74 12.42
C ARG A 88 0.60 65.26 10.98
N TRP A 89 0.61 63.94 10.77
CA TRP A 89 0.47 63.34 9.43
C TRP A 89 -0.98 63.37 8.92
N LEU A 90 -1.96 63.17 9.83
CA LEU A 90 -3.39 63.17 9.48
C LEU A 90 -3.95 64.59 9.24
N GLU A 91 -3.44 65.62 9.91
CA GLU A 91 -3.86 67.02 9.67
C GLU A 91 -3.32 67.60 8.35
N TRP A 92 -2.21 67.04 7.82
CA TRP A 92 -1.54 67.53 6.61
C TRP A 92 -2.19 67.03 5.31
N ILE A 93 -2.61 65.75 5.26
CA ILE A 93 -3.24 65.17 4.07
C ILE A 93 -4.66 65.70 3.83
N SER A 94 -5.40 66.02 4.89
CA SER A 94 -6.79 66.48 4.77
C SER A 94 -6.93 67.95 4.35
N THR A 95 -5.84 68.71 4.21
CA THR A 95 -5.89 70.17 3.99
C THR A 95 -5.34 70.65 2.64
N GLN A 96 -4.78 69.79 1.78
CA GLN A 96 -4.07 70.20 0.54
C GLN A 96 -4.49 69.38 -0.69
N GLU A 97 -5.78 69.33 -1.06
CA GLU A 97 -6.34 68.61 -2.24
C GLU A 97 -5.50 68.73 -3.55
N LEU A 98 -4.46 67.90 -3.74
CA LEU A 98 -3.52 68.01 -4.87
C LEU A 98 -3.36 66.67 -5.60
N LEU A 99 -3.83 66.63 -6.85
CA LEU A 99 -3.51 65.65 -7.89
C LEU A 99 -3.05 66.42 -9.15
N PRO A 100 -1.85 66.19 -9.72
CA PRO A 100 -1.46 66.80 -10.99
C PRO A 100 -1.56 65.87 -12.22
N LEU A 101 -1.69 66.53 -13.38
CA LEU A 101 -2.09 66.08 -14.75
C LEU A 101 -0.96 65.46 -15.62
N PRO A 102 -1.26 64.87 -16.80
CA PRO A 102 -0.34 64.06 -17.63
C PRO A 102 0.71 64.86 -18.44
N PHE A 103 1.85 64.22 -18.68
CA PHE A 103 2.98 64.67 -19.51
C PHE A 103 2.83 64.22 -20.97
N ASP A 104 2.10 64.97 -21.80
CA ASP A 104 2.09 64.79 -23.27
C ASP A 104 2.74 65.95 -24.05
N GLN A 105 3.44 66.87 -23.38
CA GLN A 105 4.15 67.95 -24.07
C GLN A 105 5.57 68.14 -23.54
N GLN A 106 6.56 67.58 -24.24
CA GLN A 106 7.75 68.30 -24.70
C GLN A 106 8.70 67.36 -25.46
N ALA A 107 8.76 67.59 -26.78
CA ALA A 107 9.76 67.06 -27.68
C ALA A 107 10.90 68.07 -27.79
N ASP A 108 12.11 67.66 -27.42
CA ASP A 108 13.39 67.98 -28.07
C ASP A 108 14.50 67.31 -27.25
N TRP A 109 15.66 67.03 -27.88
CA TRP A 109 16.87 66.35 -27.35
C TRP A 109 17.02 64.84 -27.67
N GLY A 110 16.86 64.51 -28.95
CA GLY A 110 17.11 63.19 -29.51
C GLY A 110 18.42 62.51 -29.10
N ILE A 111 18.27 61.38 -28.38
CA ILE A 111 19.13 60.21 -28.52
C ILE A 111 18.22 59.03 -28.85
N SER A 112 18.34 58.56 -30.08
CA SER A 112 17.58 57.47 -30.69
C SER A 112 18.35 56.15 -30.57
N ALA A 113 17.79 55.17 -29.84
CA ALA A 113 18.04 53.74 -30.01
C ALA A 113 16.82 52.94 -29.51
N SER A 114 16.49 51.87 -30.24
CA SER A 114 15.17 51.22 -30.40
C SER A 114 14.63 50.39 -29.21
N LEU A 115 13.30 50.43 -29.02
CA LEU A 115 12.49 49.78 -27.97
C LEU A 115 11.87 48.41 -28.37
N THR A 116 12.53 47.60 -29.18
CA THR A 116 12.00 46.28 -29.61
C THR A 116 12.55 45.06 -28.86
N GLU A 117 13.10 45.25 -27.65
CA GLU A 117 13.27 44.15 -26.70
C GLU A 117 12.37 44.37 -25.48
N ASP A 118 11.33 43.56 -25.37
CA ASP A 118 10.53 43.42 -24.15
C ASP A 118 11.36 42.68 -23.07
N ARG A 119 12.29 43.41 -22.44
CA ARG A 119 13.17 42.89 -21.38
C ARG A 119 12.46 42.70 -20.04
N LEU A 120 11.13 42.88 -19.98
CA LEU A 120 10.31 42.47 -18.83
C LEU A 120 10.02 40.95 -18.85
N ARG A 121 10.16 40.26 -19.98
CA ARG A 121 10.03 38.79 -20.07
C ARG A 121 11.26 38.01 -19.58
N THR A 122 12.39 38.66 -19.27
CA THR A 122 13.63 37.99 -18.82
C THR A 122 13.98 38.22 -17.34
N GLY A 123 13.13 38.90 -16.56
CA GLY A 123 13.23 38.94 -15.10
C GLY A 123 14.45 39.65 -14.49
N THR A 124 15.17 40.48 -15.25
CA THR A 124 16.28 41.28 -14.69
C THR A 124 15.84 42.68 -14.31
N TRP A 125 15.70 42.95 -13.00
CA TRP A 125 15.65 44.31 -12.47
C TRP A 125 17.06 44.94 -12.49
N ARG A 126 17.21 46.22 -12.87
CA ARG A 126 18.37 47.05 -12.51
C ARG A 126 17.91 48.39 -11.92
N LEU A 127 18.66 48.90 -10.95
CA LEU A 127 18.56 50.30 -10.51
C LEU A 127 19.19 51.24 -11.57
N PRO A 128 18.76 52.52 -11.64
CA PRO A 128 19.32 53.47 -12.60
C PRO A 128 20.82 53.71 -12.35
N TYR A 129 21.64 53.82 -13.40
CA TYR A 129 23.06 54.21 -13.27
C TYR A 129 23.20 55.63 -12.72
N ARG A 130 24.38 55.99 -12.20
CA ARG A 130 24.69 57.33 -11.63
C ARG A 130 24.17 58.49 -12.48
N LEU A 131 24.25 58.42 -13.81
CA LEU A 131 23.80 59.48 -14.71
C LEU A 131 22.27 59.45 -14.95
N GLU A 132 21.63 58.28 -14.90
CA GLU A 132 20.17 58.13 -14.97
C GLU A 132 19.50 58.62 -13.67
N TYR A 133 20.05 58.27 -12.51
CA TYR A 133 19.57 58.74 -11.20
C TYR A 133 19.76 60.26 -11.04
N ARG A 134 20.82 60.83 -11.65
CA ARG A 134 21.05 62.27 -11.69
C ARG A 134 20.06 62.98 -12.63
N ALA A 135 19.69 62.36 -13.75
CA ALA A 135 18.70 62.89 -14.70
C ALA A 135 17.28 62.94 -14.13
N VAL A 136 16.87 61.91 -13.35
CA VAL A 136 15.59 61.89 -12.60
C VAL A 136 15.52 63.04 -11.58
N MET A 137 16.67 63.49 -11.07
CA MET A 137 16.77 64.54 -10.06
C MET A 137 17.14 65.93 -10.62
N SER A 138 17.49 66.05 -11.91
CA SER A 138 17.94 67.32 -12.53
C SER A 138 16.93 67.95 -13.48
N GLY A 139 15.70 67.44 -13.55
CA GLY A 139 14.68 67.82 -14.53
C GLY A 139 13.60 68.80 -14.04
N CYS A 140 13.76 69.47 -12.90
CA CYS A 140 12.79 70.48 -12.46
C CYS A 140 13.31 71.90 -12.77
N PRO A 141 12.54 72.74 -13.50
CA PRO A 141 12.83 74.16 -13.65
C PRO A 141 12.87 74.86 -12.29
N ASP A 142 13.85 75.74 -12.12
CA ASP A 142 14.07 76.54 -10.91
C ASP A 142 12.91 77.54 -10.74
N ASP A 143 11.88 77.19 -9.96
CA ASP A 143 10.73 78.05 -9.66
C ASP A 143 11.02 79.11 -8.58
N GLY A 144 12.31 79.29 -8.24
CA GLY A 144 12.76 80.24 -7.22
C GLY A 144 12.57 79.74 -5.79
N SER A 145 12.15 78.50 -5.56
CA SER A 145 11.98 77.93 -4.22
C SER A 145 13.21 77.23 -3.64
N GLY A 146 14.33 77.16 -4.40
CA GLY A 146 15.62 76.68 -3.88
C GLY A 146 15.63 75.22 -3.43
N ARG A 147 14.85 74.33 -4.07
CA ARG A 147 14.80 72.89 -3.76
C ARG A 147 14.94 72.04 -5.04
N PRO A 148 16.09 71.41 -5.30
CA PRO A 148 16.33 70.67 -6.54
C PRO A 148 15.90 69.19 -6.48
N VAL A 149 14.89 68.82 -5.68
CA VAL A 149 14.46 67.41 -5.52
C VAL A 149 12.94 67.30 -5.45
N ASN A 150 12.35 66.35 -6.19
CA ASN A 150 10.95 65.99 -6.06
C ASN A 150 10.69 65.36 -4.67
N GLN A 151 10.08 66.15 -3.78
CA GLN A 151 9.81 65.76 -2.39
C GLN A 151 8.58 64.84 -2.24
N GLU A 152 7.82 64.59 -3.31
CA GLU A 152 6.69 63.65 -3.30
C GLU A 152 7.17 62.18 -3.29
N VAL A 153 8.37 61.90 -3.82
CA VAL A 153 8.95 60.53 -3.85
C VAL A 153 9.96 60.32 -2.72
N LEU A 154 10.66 61.38 -2.27
CA LEU A 154 11.67 61.29 -1.21
C LEU A 154 11.45 62.40 -0.16
N PRO A 155 10.75 62.12 0.96
CA PRO A 155 10.51 63.12 2.00
C PRO A 155 11.80 63.47 2.76
N THR A 156 12.03 64.77 2.99
CA THR A 156 13.20 65.30 3.71
C THR A 156 13.07 65.12 5.22
N ILE A 157 14.15 64.68 5.88
CA ILE A 157 14.30 64.72 7.34
C ILE A 157 14.92 66.07 7.71
N TYR A 158 14.20 66.93 8.45
CA TYR A 158 14.74 68.19 8.98
C TYR A 158 15.41 67.95 10.34
N GLY A 159 16.75 68.11 10.40
CA GLY A 159 17.51 68.26 11.63
C GLY A 159 18.06 69.69 11.77
N GLN A 160 18.23 70.19 12.98
CA GLN A 160 18.68 71.57 13.23
C GLN A 160 20.11 71.80 12.68
N GLY A 161 20.23 72.60 11.62
CA GLY A 161 21.52 73.03 11.06
C GLY A 161 21.62 73.09 9.53
N GLY A 162 20.68 72.52 8.76
CA GLY A 162 20.68 72.56 7.29
C GLY A 162 20.03 71.32 6.66
N ILE A 163 19.72 71.38 5.35
CA ILE A 163 19.11 70.27 4.61
C ILE A 163 20.21 69.24 4.27
N HIS A 164 20.24 68.12 4.99
CA HIS A 164 21.23 67.06 4.85
C HIS A 164 20.56 65.68 4.83
N GLY A 165 20.93 64.83 3.87
CA GLY A 165 20.38 63.47 3.75
C GLY A 165 21.44 62.46 3.32
N TRP A 166 21.49 61.33 4.02
CA TRP A 166 22.30 60.16 3.67
C TRP A 166 21.45 59.20 2.82
N HIS A 167 21.88 58.94 1.59
CA HIS A 167 21.19 58.03 0.69
C HIS A 167 22.11 56.84 0.36
N TRP A 168 21.55 55.64 0.46
CA TRP A 168 22.27 54.38 0.35
C TRP A 168 22.08 53.79 -1.04
N SER A 169 23.17 53.33 -1.66
CA SER A 169 23.09 52.50 -2.87
C SER A 169 23.77 51.15 -2.62
N ALA A 170 23.12 50.05 -3.00
CA ALA A 170 23.78 48.74 -3.02
C ALA A 170 24.86 48.75 -4.13
N SER A 171 26.11 48.38 -3.79
CA SER A 171 27.25 48.67 -4.68
C SER A 171 27.29 47.82 -5.96
N PRO A 172 27.79 48.41 -7.07
CA PRO A 172 28.22 47.76 -8.30
C PRO A 172 29.77 47.68 -8.43
N LYS A 173 30.33 46.48 -8.63
CA LYS A 173 31.61 46.26 -9.34
C LYS A 173 31.69 44.80 -9.84
N PRO A 174 32.02 44.53 -11.12
CA PRO A 174 32.33 43.17 -11.54
C PRO A 174 33.58 42.68 -10.77
N GLY A 175 33.38 41.74 -9.84
CA GLY A 175 34.46 41.05 -9.13
C GLY A 175 34.54 41.23 -7.60
N ASP A 176 33.71 42.05 -6.96
CA ASP A 176 33.72 42.17 -5.49
C ASP A 176 32.31 42.39 -4.92
N VAL A 177 31.81 41.41 -4.15
CA VAL A 177 30.39 41.30 -3.73
C VAL A 177 30.09 41.87 -2.35
N ASN A 178 31.09 42.37 -1.61
CA ASN A 178 30.96 42.70 -0.19
C ASN A 178 30.99 44.20 0.16
N SER A 179 30.87 45.12 -0.80
CA SER A 179 30.85 46.57 -0.52
C SER A 179 29.47 47.18 -0.76
N ALA A 180 29.03 48.14 0.06
CA ALA A 180 27.89 49.03 -0.18
C ALA A 180 28.37 50.49 -0.11
N TRP A 181 27.81 51.40 -0.91
CA TRP A 181 28.25 52.80 -0.95
C TRP A 181 27.17 53.70 -0.37
N VAL A 182 27.61 54.67 0.43
CA VAL A 182 26.77 55.75 0.96
C VAL A 182 27.14 57.05 0.23
N THR A 183 26.12 57.76 -0.26
CA THR A 183 26.31 59.12 -0.79
C THR A 183 25.67 60.13 0.15
N TYR A 184 26.47 61.08 0.62
CA TYR A 184 25.98 62.25 1.34
C TYR A 184 25.70 63.38 0.37
N PHE A 185 24.50 63.97 0.46
CA PHE A 185 24.19 65.17 -0.30
C PHE A 185 24.09 66.36 0.65
N ASN A 186 24.91 67.37 0.38
CA ASN A 186 24.77 68.67 1.00
C ASN A 186 23.95 69.58 0.07
N LEU A 187 22.64 69.68 0.33
CA LEU A 187 21.72 70.41 -0.53
C LEU A 187 21.80 71.93 -0.36
N SER A 188 22.61 72.46 0.57
CA SER A 188 22.83 73.91 0.70
C SER A 188 24.04 74.44 -0.09
N THR A 189 24.95 73.59 -0.58
CA THR A 189 26.14 74.01 -1.35
C THR A 189 26.34 73.24 -2.67
N GLY A 190 25.50 72.25 -2.98
CA GLY A 190 25.55 71.50 -4.24
C GLY A 190 26.72 70.50 -4.38
N GLY A 191 27.52 70.28 -3.33
CA GLY A 191 28.64 69.33 -3.33
C GLY A 191 28.27 67.92 -2.84
N SER A 192 28.86 66.88 -3.45
CA SER A 192 28.76 65.47 -3.04
C SER A 192 30.12 64.90 -2.61
N TRP A 193 30.18 64.13 -1.52
CA TRP A 193 31.39 63.41 -1.08
C TRP A 193 31.11 61.91 -0.92
N LEU A 194 32.12 61.08 -1.19
CA LEU A 194 32.08 59.60 -1.09
C LEU A 194 32.93 59.15 0.10
N SER A 195 32.38 58.34 0.99
CA SER A 195 33.10 57.75 2.14
C SER A 195 32.80 56.25 2.23
N ASN A 196 33.86 55.45 2.36
CA ASN A 196 33.80 54.02 2.70
C ASN A 196 34.33 53.88 4.13
N ASN A 197 33.47 53.80 5.16
CA ASN A 197 33.86 53.23 6.45
C ASN A 197 32.66 52.91 7.37
N TYR A 198 32.93 51.93 8.23
CA TYR A 198 32.08 50.97 8.93
C TYR A 198 31.13 51.50 10.04
N ALA A 199 30.13 50.68 10.37
CA ALA A 199 29.47 50.50 11.70
C ALA A 199 27.99 50.93 11.92
N THR A 200 27.09 50.80 10.94
CA THR A 200 25.64 50.72 11.23
C THR A 200 24.91 49.74 10.30
N GLU A 201 24.12 48.84 10.89
CA GLU A 201 23.42 47.75 10.22
C GLU A 201 22.10 48.23 9.60
N ALA A 202 21.94 48.10 8.29
CA ALA A 202 20.66 48.26 7.61
C ALA A 202 20.16 46.89 7.12
N ARG A 203 18.94 46.50 7.48
CA ARG A 203 18.31 45.25 7.05
C ARG A 203 17.47 45.50 5.78
N VAL A 204 17.98 45.12 4.62
CA VAL A 204 17.21 45.15 3.36
C VAL A 204 16.52 43.80 3.17
N VAL A 205 15.19 43.77 3.24
CA VAL A 205 14.39 42.57 2.91
C VAL A 205 14.08 42.62 1.41
N ARG A 206 14.69 41.72 0.62
CA ARG A 206 14.23 41.47 -0.75
C ARG A 206 12.88 40.74 -0.67
N GLY A 207 11.86 41.25 -1.34
CA GLY A 207 10.66 40.47 -1.64
C GLY A 207 11.07 39.20 -2.39
N GLY A 208 10.48 38.05 -2.03
CA GLY A 208 10.80 36.77 -2.63
C GLY A 208 10.70 36.81 -4.16
N GLN A 209 11.62 36.13 -4.84
CA GLN A 209 11.52 35.94 -6.29
C GLN A 209 10.22 35.17 -6.61
N PRO A 210 9.50 35.50 -7.70
CA PRO A 210 8.54 34.57 -8.27
C PRO A 210 9.25 33.26 -8.62
N PHE A 211 8.50 32.15 -8.61
CA PHE A 211 9.01 30.85 -9.03
C PHE A 211 9.74 30.98 -10.38
N ALA A 212 10.92 30.36 -10.50
CA ALA A 212 11.53 30.20 -11.82
C ALA A 212 10.51 29.47 -12.71
N SER A 213 10.26 29.99 -13.91
CA SER A 213 9.42 29.32 -14.89
C SER A 213 9.95 27.91 -15.11
N LEU A 214 9.11 26.90 -14.82
CA LEU A 214 9.40 25.53 -15.22
C LEU A 214 9.50 25.48 -16.75
N PRO A 215 10.39 24.64 -17.33
CA PRO A 215 10.44 24.44 -18.77
C PRO A 215 9.04 24.08 -19.29
N ALA A 216 8.64 24.66 -20.42
CA ALA A 216 7.34 24.41 -21.01
C ALA A 216 7.21 22.93 -21.45
N GLY A 217 6.42 22.16 -20.71
CA GLY A 217 6.04 20.79 -21.05
C GLY A 217 5.35 20.06 -19.87
N PRO A 218 4.38 19.17 -20.10
CA PRO A 218 3.90 18.27 -19.07
C PRO A 218 5.00 17.26 -18.74
N PHE A 219 5.51 17.27 -17.50
CA PHE A 219 6.36 16.20 -17.01
C PHE A 219 5.44 15.04 -16.59
N ALA A 220 5.50 13.92 -17.30
CA ALA A 220 4.78 12.68 -16.98
C ALA A 220 5.81 11.58 -16.64
N ASP A 221 5.71 11.01 -15.43
CA ASP A 221 6.48 9.83 -15.00
C ASP A 221 5.48 8.71 -14.68
N THR A 222 5.78 7.47 -15.12
CA THR A 222 4.90 6.30 -14.95
C THR A 222 5.67 5.25 -14.16
N ARG A 223 5.16 4.81 -12.99
CA ARG A 223 5.86 3.83 -12.12
C ARG A 223 4.97 2.71 -11.59
N PRO A 224 5.57 1.57 -11.15
CA PRO A 224 4.83 0.46 -10.56
C PRO A 224 4.07 0.85 -9.29
N ALA A 225 3.00 0.11 -9.03
CA ALA A 225 2.05 0.39 -7.99
C ALA A 225 2.59 0.07 -6.57
N GLY A 226 2.34 0.92 -5.58
CA GLY A 226 2.69 0.70 -4.17
C GLY A 226 4.01 1.33 -3.68
N THR A 227 4.78 1.97 -4.55
CA THR A 227 5.97 2.76 -4.15
C THR A 227 5.61 4.23 -3.87
N PRO A 228 6.11 4.86 -2.78
CA PRO A 228 5.94 6.28 -2.53
C PRO A 228 6.44 7.10 -3.72
N TRP A 229 5.65 8.08 -4.16
CA TRP A 229 6.04 8.96 -5.26
C TRP A 229 6.79 10.17 -4.71
N GLU A 230 8.05 10.30 -5.09
CA GLU A 230 8.88 11.46 -4.78
C GLU A 230 9.39 12.02 -6.10
N PHE A 231 9.05 13.27 -6.41
CA PHE A 231 9.66 13.98 -7.52
C PHE A 231 10.57 15.10 -7.02
N THR A 232 11.71 15.24 -7.69
CA THR A 232 12.67 16.33 -7.51
C THR A 232 12.49 17.28 -8.69
N LEU A 233 12.26 18.57 -8.42
CA LEU A 233 12.18 19.57 -9.49
C LEU A 233 13.48 19.59 -10.31
N PRO A 234 13.46 19.83 -11.64
CA PRO A 234 14.60 19.56 -12.54
C PRO A 234 15.83 20.46 -12.36
N ALA A 235 15.86 21.34 -11.35
CA ALA A 235 17.05 22.12 -11.01
C ALA A 235 17.20 22.21 -9.48
N PRO A 236 18.31 21.75 -8.89
CA PRO A 236 18.68 22.21 -7.56
C PRO A 236 18.91 23.72 -7.66
N LEU A 237 18.14 24.52 -6.91
CA LEU A 237 18.47 25.93 -6.71
C LEU A 237 19.91 25.97 -6.16
N ALA A 238 20.81 26.68 -6.85
CA ALA A 238 22.24 26.66 -6.57
C ALA A 238 22.53 26.83 -5.06
N SER A 239 23.33 25.93 -4.49
CA SER A 239 23.82 26.05 -3.12
C SER A 239 24.69 27.30 -3.01
N GLN A 240 24.33 28.24 -2.14
CA GLN A 240 25.25 29.31 -1.75
C GLN A 240 25.99 28.91 -0.48
N SER A 241 27.29 28.66 -0.64
CA SER A 241 28.28 28.70 0.44
C SER A 241 28.55 30.16 0.80
N GLY A 242 28.09 30.60 1.97
CA GLY A 242 28.42 31.91 2.52
C GLY A 242 27.60 32.23 3.76
N THR A 243 28.25 32.29 4.92
CA THR A 243 27.67 32.72 6.19
C THR A 243 27.13 34.15 6.10
N GLY A 244 25.84 34.35 6.43
CA GLY A 244 25.30 35.67 6.79
C GLY A 244 24.07 36.21 6.04
N ALA A 245 23.17 35.39 5.50
CA ALA A 245 21.96 35.90 4.83
C ALA A 245 20.68 35.19 5.31
N ALA A 246 19.98 35.78 6.29
CA ALA A 246 18.64 35.34 6.71
C ALA A 246 17.57 35.97 5.79
N TRP A 247 16.78 35.14 5.11
CA TRP A 247 15.67 35.56 4.23
C TRP A 247 14.33 35.23 4.90
N GLY A 248 13.51 36.25 5.14
CA GLY A 248 12.12 36.10 5.55
C GLY A 248 11.22 35.89 4.33
N GLY A 249 10.94 34.64 3.99
CA GLY A 249 9.97 34.25 2.96
C GLY A 249 9.88 32.73 2.89
N ALA A 250 8.67 32.18 2.80
CA ALA A 250 8.46 30.74 2.68
C ALA A 250 9.18 30.23 1.42
N ARG A 251 10.19 29.36 1.61
CA ARG A 251 10.80 28.58 0.52
C ARG A 251 10.28 27.15 0.58
N ILE A 252 10.12 26.50 -0.57
CA ILE A 252 10.38 25.05 -0.66
C ILE A 252 11.91 24.89 -0.57
N GLY A 253 12.45 24.96 0.64
CA GLY A 253 13.89 24.85 0.90
C GLY A 253 14.29 23.38 1.10
N GLY A 254 15.35 22.94 0.41
CA GLY A 254 15.79 21.54 0.36
C GLY A 254 15.56 20.92 -1.01
N ASN A 255 15.67 19.59 -1.13
CA ASN A 255 15.64 18.82 -2.40
C ASN A 255 14.32 18.94 -3.23
N GLY A 256 13.47 19.95 -3.00
CA GLY A 256 12.32 20.27 -3.85
C GLY A 256 11.37 19.10 -4.01
N LEU A 257 11.02 18.45 -2.90
CA LEU A 257 10.40 17.13 -2.90
C LEU A 257 8.90 17.23 -2.61
N ILE A 258 8.08 16.94 -3.62
CA ILE A 258 6.64 16.78 -3.47
C ILE A 258 6.37 15.29 -3.37
N ARG A 259 5.65 14.91 -2.31
CA ARG A 259 5.37 13.51 -1.98
C ARG A 259 3.89 13.23 -2.10
N ILE A 260 3.56 12.24 -2.93
CA ILE A 260 2.21 11.70 -3.04
C ILE A 260 2.22 10.35 -2.35
N ASN A 261 1.60 10.29 -1.17
CA ASN A 261 1.44 9.05 -0.41
C ASN A 261 0.04 8.50 -0.70
N GLY A 262 -0.03 7.30 -1.27
CA GLY A 262 -1.25 6.51 -1.39
C GLY A 262 -1.01 5.11 -0.83
N THR A 263 -1.95 4.59 -0.04
CA THR A 263 -1.94 3.20 0.44
C THR A 263 -2.62 2.29 -0.59
N GLY A 264 -1.88 1.83 -1.60
CA GLY A 264 -2.35 0.83 -2.57
C GLY A 264 -2.21 1.22 -4.05
N ASN A 265 -2.58 0.31 -4.95
CA ASN A 265 -2.26 0.34 -6.38
C ASN A 265 -3.05 1.33 -7.25
N TRP A 266 -3.43 2.50 -6.71
CA TRP A 266 -4.51 3.31 -7.29
C TRP A 266 -4.15 4.76 -7.61
N VAL A 267 -2.90 5.21 -7.46
CA VAL A 267 -2.43 6.49 -8.04
C VAL A 267 -1.62 6.17 -9.31
N ARG A 268 -2.02 6.69 -10.48
CA ARG A 268 -1.43 6.30 -11.79
C ARG A 268 -0.62 7.42 -12.45
N GLU A 269 -1.02 8.68 -12.29
CA GLU A 269 -0.34 9.84 -12.91
C GLU A 269 -0.36 11.06 -11.97
N ALA A 270 0.70 11.86 -11.94
CA ALA A 270 0.69 13.19 -11.33
C ALA A 270 1.34 14.18 -12.31
N ILE A 271 0.56 15.15 -12.78
CA ILE A 271 0.98 16.15 -13.76
C ILE A 271 1.06 17.50 -13.05
N VAL A 272 2.26 18.06 -12.96
CA VAL A 272 2.44 19.47 -12.55
C VAL A 272 2.25 20.34 -13.78
N LYS A 273 1.18 21.14 -13.83
CA LYS A 273 0.96 22.13 -14.89
C LYS A 273 1.29 23.51 -14.32
N SER A 274 2.36 24.12 -14.82
CA SER A 274 2.67 25.56 -14.69
C SER A 274 2.37 26.20 -13.33
N GLY A 275 3.39 26.38 -12.47
CA GLY A 275 3.42 27.33 -11.35
C GLY A 275 2.43 27.13 -10.19
N ASP A 276 1.15 26.93 -10.49
CA ASP A 276 0.02 27.06 -9.58
C ASP A 276 -0.98 25.88 -9.66
N GLN A 277 -0.79 24.88 -10.55
CA GLN A 277 -1.69 23.70 -10.67
C GLN A 277 -0.97 22.35 -10.62
N ILE A 278 -1.48 21.43 -9.79
CA ILE A 278 -1.08 20.01 -9.74
C ILE A 278 -2.32 19.16 -10.02
N SER A 279 -2.28 18.33 -11.06
CA SER A 279 -3.34 17.36 -11.41
C SER A 279 -2.89 15.94 -11.02
N VAL A 280 -3.73 15.15 -10.36
CA VAL A 280 -3.43 13.76 -9.95
C VAL A 280 -4.49 12.82 -10.52
N ARG A 281 -4.07 11.78 -11.26
CA ARG A 281 -4.93 10.73 -11.84
C ARG A 281 -4.90 9.48 -10.97
N MET A 282 -6.07 8.98 -10.58
CA MET A 282 -6.24 7.80 -9.73
C MET A 282 -7.08 6.71 -10.43
N LEU A 283 -6.84 5.45 -10.10
CA LEU A 283 -7.72 4.32 -10.41
C LEU A 283 -8.77 4.19 -9.31
N ALA A 284 -10.02 3.97 -9.70
CA ALA A 284 -11.07 3.68 -8.71
C ALA A 284 -10.79 2.33 -8.02
N PRO A 285 -11.06 2.20 -6.70
CA PRO A 285 -10.96 0.91 -6.02
C PRO A 285 -11.88 -0.12 -6.70
N ALA A 286 -11.40 -1.34 -6.90
CA ALA A 286 -12.13 -2.39 -7.64
C ALA A 286 -13.33 -2.96 -6.87
N THR A 287 -13.48 -2.63 -5.58
CA THR A 287 -14.48 -3.22 -4.69
C THR A 287 -15.40 -2.13 -4.14
N GLU A 288 -16.71 -2.30 -4.30
CA GLU A 288 -17.73 -1.40 -3.77
C GLU A 288 -17.54 -1.10 -2.28
N GLY A 289 -17.67 0.17 -1.90
CA GLY A 289 -17.49 0.66 -0.53
C GLY A 289 -16.05 0.87 -0.10
N GLN A 290 -15.05 0.45 -0.89
CA GLN A 290 -13.65 0.78 -0.58
C GLN A 290 -13.38 2.26 -0.80
N GLN A 291 -12.72 2.87 0.18
CA GLN A 291 -12.19 4.22 0.10
C GLN A 291 -10.70 4.16 -0.20
N ALA A 292 -10.26 4.90 -1.21
CA ALA A 292 -8.86 5.20 -1.47
C ALA A 292 -8.60 6.66 -1.11
N ALA A 293 -7.53 6.94 -0.38
CA ALA A 293 -7.19 8.27 0.09
C ALA A 293 -5.76 8.60 -0.30
N ALA A 294 -5.53 9.62 -1.12
CA ALA A 294 -4.17 10.08 -1.42
C ALA A 294 -3.91 11.41 -0.75
N THR A 295 -2.74 11.46 -0.13
CA THR A 295 -2.27 12.61 0.62
C THR A 295 -1.17 13.27 -0.19
N LEU A 296 -1.46 14.47 -0.68
CA LEU A 296 -0.47 15.37 -1.25
C LEU A 296 0.21 16.08 -0.09
N THR A 297 1.51 15.88 0.09
CA THR A 297 2.31 16.56 1.11
C THR A 297 3.30 17.51 0.46
N LEU A 298 3.15 18.80 0.75
CA LEU A 298 4.08 19.85 0.37
C LEU A 298 5.01 20.10 1.56
N ARG A 299 6.32 19.88 1.37
CA ARG A 299 7.33 20.21 2.38
C ARG A 299 7.96 21.55 2.05
N SER A 300 7.90 22.48 2.99
CA SER A 300 8.58 23.79 2.93
C SER A 300 9.56 23.90 4.10
N GLY A 301 10.65 24.66 3.93
CA GLY A 301 11.63 24.88 4.99
C GLY A 301 11.60 26.34 5.42
N GLN A 302 11.32 26.61 6.69
CA GLN A 302 11.36 27.94 7.28
C GLN A 302 12.57 28.03 8.22
N THR A 303 13.55 28.87 7.90
CA THR A 303 14.62 29.21 8.83
C THR A 303 14.09 30.22 9.84
N THR A 304 13.94 29.81 11.10
CA THR A 304 13.51 30.71 12.19
C THR A 304 14.74 31.16 12.96
N GLY A 305 15.20 32.39 12.70
CA GLY A 305 16.23 33.00 13.54
C GLY A 305 15.61 33.57 14.82
N THR A 306 15.87 32.95 15.97
CA THR A 306 15.52 33.51 17.29
C THR A 306 16.72 34.21 17.92
N ALA A 307 16.45 35.42 18.44
CA ALA A 307 17.25 36.27 19.32
C ALA A 307 18.34 37.16 18.68
N ALA A 308 18.22 38.46 18.94
CA ALA A 308 19.01 39.55 18.38
C ALA A 308 20.28 39.91 19.18
N ASN A 309 20.81 39.04 20.05
CA ASN A 309 21.84 39.47 21.02
C ASN A 309 22.96 38.43 21.27
N ALA A 310 23.61 37.88 20.24
CA ALA A 310 24.88 37.18 20.44
C ALA A 310 25.86 37.51 19.30
N ALA A 311 26.95 38.19 19.64
CA ALA A 311 28.13 38.30 18.80
C ALA A 311 28.67 36.89 18.52
N ASN A 312 28.89 36.57 17.25
CA ASN A 312 29.32 35.29 16.67
C ASN A 312 28.25 34.19 16.57
N GLY A 313 27.57 34.14 15.42
CA GLY A 313 26.99 32.92 14.83
C GLY A 313 25.94 32.17 15.65
N GLY A 314 24.71 32.71 15.71
CA GLY A 314 23.56 31.92 16.13
C GLY A 314 23.27 30.80 15.13
N ALA A 315 23.02 29.58 15.61
CA ALA A 315 22.62 28.45 14.78
C ALA A 315 21.27 28.75 14.11
N GLU A 316 21.23 28.72 12.77
CA GLU A 316 19.98 28.76 12.01
C GLU A 316 19.35 27.36 12.04
N ASP A 317 18.28 27.19 12.81
CA ASP A 317 17.49 25.96 12.75
C ASP A 317 16.49 26.07 11.59
N THR A 318 16.54 25.11 10.66
CA THR A 318 15.59 25.04 9.54
C THR A 318 14.41 24.20 9.99
N VAL A 319 13.31 24.86 10.38
CA VAL A 319 12.06 24.18 10.72
C VAL A 319 11.38 23.76 9.42
N VAL A 320 11.33 22.45 9.17
CA VAL A 320 10.58 21.88 8.05
C VAL A 320 9.09 21.93 8.40
N SER A 321 8.32 22.66 7.61
CA SER A 321 6.86 22.75 7.70
C SER A 321 6.24 21.94 6.57
N GLU A 322 5.50 20.89 6.92
CA GLU A 322 4.78 20.05 5.96
C GLU A 322 3.30 20.43 5.98
N THR A 323 2.77 20.85 4.83
CA THR A 323 1.33 21.01 4.63
C THR A 323 0.84 19.84 3.81
N SER A 324 -0.08 19.06 4.35
CA SER A 324 -0.70 17.94 3.64
C SER A 324 -2.18 18.20 3.41
N THR A 325 -2.68 17.76 2.25
CA THR A 325 -4.11 17.66 1.98
C THR A 325 -4.41 16.26 1.49
N THR A 326 -5.52 15.68 1.94
CA THR A 326 -5.92 14.32 1.59
C THR A 326 -7.23 14.35 0.82
N PHE A 327 -7.24 13.72 -0.34
CA PHE A 327 -8.44 13.51 -1.14
C PHE A 327 -8.85 12.05 -1.07
N THR A 328 -10.14 11.80 -0.82
CA THR A 328 -10.74 10.47 -0.70
C THR A 328 -11.65 10.18 -1.89
N VAL A 329 -11.46 9.03 -2.51
CA VAL A 329 -12.33 8.47 -3.55
C VAL A 329 -12.99 7.22 -2.98
N THR A 330 -14.32 7.16 -2.99
CA THR A 330 -15.06 5.95 -2.60
C THR A 330 -15.48 5.23 -3.86
N ALA A 331 -15.16 3.94 -3.97
CA ALA A 331 -15.74 3.08 -5.00
C ALA A 331 -17.23 2.91 -4.71
N SER A 332 -18.07 3.57 -5.50
CA SER A 332 -19.50 3.32 -5.51
C SER A 332 -19.77 1.94 -6.11
N ALA A 333 -20.90 1.32 -5.73
CA ALA A 333 -21.44 0.17 -6.44
C ALA A 333 -21.36 0.43 -7.94
N SER A 334 -20.91 -0.54 -8.74
CA SER A 334 -21.16 -0.49 -10.17
C SER A 334 -22.67 -0.49 -10.35
N ALA A 335 -23.27 0.69 -10.47
CA ALA A 335 -24.67 0.80 -10.84
C ALA A 335 -24.86 -0.01 -12.12
N ALA A 336 -25.95 -0.78 -12.19
CA ALA A 336 -26.19 -1.67 -13.31
C ALA A 336 -26.05 -0.90 -14.65
N PRO A 337 -25.39 -1.48 -15.67
CA PRO A 337 -25.26 -0.86 -16.98
C PRO A 337 -26.62 -0.36 -17.46
N ARG A 338 -26.71 0.93 -17.80
CA ARG A 338 -27.95 1.59 -18.21
C ARG A 338 -27.77 2.43 -19.46
N ALA A 339 -28.90 2.84 -20.03
CA ALA A 339 -28.98 3.84 -21.07
C ALA A 339 -29.14 5.23 -20.45
N CYS A 340 -28.27 6.16 -20.81
CA CYS A 340 -28.28 7.53 -20.35
C CYS A 340 -28.82 8.47 -21.41
N ARG A 341 -29.80 9.29 -21.03
CA ARG A 341 -30.44 10.29 -21.89
C ARG A 341 -29.63 11.56 -21.80
N VAL A 342 -29.27 12.11 -22.96
CA VAL A 342 -28.32 13.21 -23.04
C VAL A 342 -28.87 14.30 -23.94
N THR A 343 -28.76 15.54 -23.46
CA THR A 343 -29.11 16.75 -24.21
C THR A 343 -27.92 17.72 -24.17
N PRO A 344 -27.82 18.68 -25.12
CA PRO A 344 -26.67 19.59 -25.18
C PRO A 344 -26.49 20.45 -23.93
N THR A 345 -27.58 20.72 -23.21
CA THR A 345 -27.62 21.55 -22.01
C THR A 345 -28.03 20.75 -20.77
N GLY A 346 -27.94 19.43 -20.81
CA GLY A 346 -28.34 18.57 -19.70
C GLY A 346 -27.47 18.80 -18.48
N THR A 347 -28.09 18.81 -17.30
CA THR A 347 -27.42 18.98 -16.00
C THR A 347 -27.82 17.89 -14.99
N GLY A 348 -28.66 16.94 -15.42
CA GLY A 348 -29.12 15.82 -14.60
C GLY A 348 -28.21 14.59 -14.68
N ASP A 349 -28.69 13.47 -14.17
CA ASP A 349 -27.96 12.19 -14.08
C ASP A 349 -28.17 11.25 -15.29
N GLY A 350 -28.92 11.66 -16.30
CA GLY A 350 -29.23 10.88 -17.49
C GLY A 350 -30.22 9.73 -17.29
N THR A 351 -30.85 9.57 -16.11
CA THR A 351 -31.79 8.45 -15.84
C THR A 351 -33.06 8.52 -16.69
N SER A 352 -33.46 9.72 -17.11
CA SER A 352 -34.63 9.99 -17.93
C SER A 352 -34.41 11.27 -18.75
N TRP A 353 -35.27 11.54 -19.74
CA TRP A 353 -35.17 12.78 -20.53
C TRP A 353 -35.31 14.07 -19.70
N PRO A 354 -36.21 14.16 -18.69
CA PRO A 354 -36.24 15.30 -17.78
C PRO A 354 -35.00 15.45 -16.89
N GLN A 355 -34.30 14.35 -16.61
CA GLN A 355 -33.03 14.33 -15.89
C GLN A 355 -31.85 14.14 -16.84
N ALA A 356 -31.95 14.59 -18.10
CA ALA A 356 -30.88 14.34 -19.06
C ALA A 356 -29.55 14.96 -18.61
N ALA A 357 -28.47 14.19 -18.79
CA ALA A 357 -27.11 14.61 -18.48
C ALA A 357 -26.51 15.40 -19.66
N SER A 358 -25.40 16.09 -19.41
CA SER A 358 -24.51 16.55 -20.48
C SER A 358 -23.79 15.35 -21.10
N LEU A 359 -23.28 15.49 -22.33
CA LEU A 359 -22.52 14.41 -22.96
C LEU A 359 -21.21 14.14 -22.21
N ALA A 360 -20.54 15.17 -21.70
CA ALA A 360 -19.31 15.00 -20.93
C ALA A 360 -19.57 14.20 -19.64
N ASP A 361 -20.64 14.52 -18.91
CA ASP A 361 -20.99 13.84 -17.68
C ASP A 361 -21.44 12.40 -17.93
N ALA A 362 -22.22 12.15 -18.98
CA ALA A 362 -22.66 10.80 -19.35
C ALA A 362 -21.49 9.89 -19.77
N LEU A 363 -20.46 10.44 -20.43
CA LEU A 363 -19.25 9.68 -20.75
C LEU A 363 -18.39 9.43 -19.50
N ALA A 364 -18.38 10.35 -18.55
CA ALA A 364 -17.71 10.21 -17.26
C ALA A 364 -18.42 9.24 -16.28
N ASP A 365 -19.73 9.03 -16.41
CA ASP A 365 -20.49 8.04 -15.64
C ASP A 365 -20.32 6.63 -16.24
N PHE A 366 -19.60 5.76 -15.56
CA PHE A 366 -19.30 4.39 -16.04
C PHE A 366 -20.53 3.47 -16.05
N SER A 367 -21.63 3.84 -15.39
CA SER A 367 -22.90 3.11 -15.48
C SER A 367 -23.60 3.32 -16.83
N CYS A 368 -23.28 4.41 -17.55
CA CYS A 368 -23.83 4.73 -18.87
C CYS A 368 -23.23 3.85 -19.97
N SER A 369 -23.64 2.59 -20.07
CA SER A 369 -23.21 1.67 -21.13
C SER A 369 -23.76 2.03 -22.52
N GLU A 370 -24.93 2.67 -22.57
CA GLU A 370 -25.48 3.29 -23.78
C GLU A 370 -25.76 4.77 -23.53
N VAL A 371 -25.50 5.61 -24.52
CA VAL A 371 -25.72 7.06 -24.47
C VAL A 371 -26.63 7.46 -25.63
N TRP A 372 -27.80 7.99 -25.31
CA TRP A 372 -28.84 8.36 -26.27
C TRP A 372 -28.88 9.88 -26.40
N LEU A 373 -28.40 10.38 -27.53
CA LEU A 373 -28.33 11.81 -27.81
C LEU A 373 -29.63 12.29 -28.42
N GLN A 374 -30.21 13.33 -27.81
CA GLN A 374 -31.33 14.04 -28.39
C GLN A 374 -30.93 14.69 -29.73
N ARG A 375 -31.89 14.71 -30.67
CA ARG A 375 -31.80 15.43 -31.94
C ARG A 375 -31.65 16.92 -31.69
N THR A 376 -30.76 17.51 -32.46
CA THR A 376 -30.45 18.93 -32.55
C THR A 376 -30.94 19.36 -33.94
N ASN A 377 -32.24 19.65 -34.10
CA ASN A 377 -32.82 19.89 -35.44
C ASN A 377 -32.00 20.92 -36.25
N SER A 378 -31.83 20.63 -37.54
CA SER A 378 -31.09 21.43 -38.53
C SER A 378 -31.77 22.78 -38.77
N GLY A 379 -31.39 23.79 -37.97
CA GLY A 379 -31.93 25.16 -38.08
C GLY A 379 -31.61 26.10 -36.91
N GLY A 380 -30.57 25.81 -36.10
CA GLY A 380 -30.17 26.66 -34.97
C GLY A 380 -30.50 26.11 -33.56
N GLY A 381 -30.78 24.81 -33.43
CA GLY A 381 -30.85 24.15 -32.12
C GLY A 381 -29.48 24.02 -31.42
N PRO A 382 -29.44 23.82 -30.10
CA PRO A 382 -28.18 23.69 -29.36
C PRO A 382 -27.41 22.45 -29.83
N VAL A 383 -26.09 22.56 -29.97
CA VAL A 383 -25.18 21.51 -30.44
C VAL A 383 -24.32 20.99 -29.30
N TYR A 384 -23.86 19.74 -29.37
CA TYR A 384 -22.96 19.19 -28.37
C TYR A 384 -21.56 19.71 -28.60
N VAL A 385 -21.09 20.62 -27.75
CA VAL A 385 -19.76 21.24 -27.85
C VAL A 385 -18.81 20.62 -26.83
N PRO A 386 -17.61 20.16 -27.24
CA PRO A 386 -16.63 19.62 -26.32
C PRO A 386 -16.21 20.63 -25.24
N PRO A 387 -15.94 20.17 -23.99
CA PRO A 387 -15.53 21.05 -22.90
C PRO A 387 -14.07 21.50 -22.99
N SER A 388 -13.27 20.91 -23.89
CA SER A 388 -11.85 21.22 -24.05
C SER A 388 -11.37 20.91 -25.46
N ALA A 389 -10.21 21.45 -25.82
CA ALA A 389 -9.53 21.18 -27.09
C ALA A 389 -9.26 19.68 -27.36
N ARG A 390 -9.21 18.85 -26.30
CA ARG A 390 -9.04 17.39 -26.43
C ARG A 390 -10.25 16.71 -27.07
N GLY A 391 -11.45 17.29 -26.96
CA GLY A 391 -12.71 16.68 -27.38
C GLY A 391 -13.45 15.96 -26.26
N PHE A 392 -14.59 15.33 -26.59
CA PHE A 392 -15.29 14.43 -25.69
C PHE A 392 -14.47 13.15 -25.50
N ALA A 393 -14.04 12.89 -24.27
CA ALA A 393 -13.19 11.76 -23.95
C ALA A 393 -14.02 10.47 -23.80
N ILE A 394 -13.60 9.43 -24.52
CA ILE A 394 -14.14 8.08 -24.44
C ILE A 394 -12.99 7.16 -24.00
N GLU A 395 -13.01 6.78 -22.72
CA GLU A 395 -11.95 6.00 -22.07
C GLU A 395 -12.42 4.56 -21.77
N ARG A 396 -13.60 4.16 -22.27
CA ARG A 396 -14.23 2.85 -22.06
C ARG A 396 -15.16 2.49 -23.22
N ASN A 397 -15.52 1.21 -23.33
CA ASN A 397 -16.56 0.79 -24.28
C ASN A 397 -17.90 1.45 -23.94
N VAL A 398 -18.46 2.15 -24.92
CA VAL A 398 -19.75 2.82 -24.81
C VAL A 398 -20.45 2.79 -26.17
N LYS A 399 -21.78 2.69 -26.16
CA LYS A 399 -22.59 2.80 -27.37
C LYS A 399 -23.24 4.18 -27.43
N LEU A 400 -22.74 5.03 -28.31
CA LEU A 400 -23.23 6.38 -28.56
C LEU A 400 -24.21 6.38 -29.73
N TYR A 401 -25.47 6.70 -29.46
CA TYR A 401 -26.55 6.68 -30.44
C TYR A 401 -27.14 8.09 -30.61
N GLY A 402 -27.08 8.63 -31.83
CA GLY A 402 -27.76 9.88 -32.19
C GLY A 402 -29.19 9.68 -32.68
N GLY A 403 -29.94 10.76 -32.86
CA GLY A 403 -31.23 10.69 -33.52
C GLY A 403 -32.41 10.35 -32.62
N PHE A 404 -32.40 10.63 -31.32
CA PHE A 404 -33.59 10.50 -30.45
C PHE A 404 -34.40 11.80 -30.39
N VAL A 405 -35.72 11.73 -30.38
CA VAL A 405 -36.61 12.89 -30.23
C VAL A 405 -36.50 13.49 -28.82
N GLY A 406 -36.21 12.66 -27.81
CA GLY A 406 -36.11 13.10 -26.41
C GLY A 406 -37.32 12.70 -25.56
N THR A 407 -38.07 11.68 -25.98
CA THR A 407 -39.25 11.17 -25.28
C THR A 407 -39.24 9.65 -25.12
N GLU A 408 -38.28 8.97 -25.73
CA GLU A 408 -38.19 7.52 -25.82
C GLU A 408 -37.85 6.84 -24.49
N ALA A 409 -38.60 5.80 -24.16
CA ALA A 409 -38.36 4.93 -23.01
C ALA A 409 -37.39 3.79 -23.35
N THR A 410 -37.44 3.28 -24.59
CA THR A 410 -36.60 2.17 -25.06
C THR A 410 -35.83 2.53 -26.33
N ARG A 411 -34.70 1.84 -26.59
CA ARG A 411 -33.88 2.08 -27.80
C ARG A 411 -34.65 1.82 -29.10
N ALA A 412 -35.60 0.88 -29.06
CA ALA A 412 -36.40 0.50 -30.24
C ALA A 412 -37.33 1.63 -30.73
N GLU A 413 -37.59 2.63 -29.89
CA GLU A 413 -38.38 3.82 -30.25
C GLU A 413 -37.57 4.89 -30.99
N ARG A 414 -36.25 4.69 -31.15
CA ARG A 414 -35.39 5.57 -31.95
C ARG A 414 -35.93 5.64 -33.39
N PRO A 415 -36.29 6.82 -33.93
CA PRO A 415 -36.99 6.88 -35.22
C PRO A 415 -36.14 6.43 -36.41
N ASP A 416 -36.78 5.70 -37.34
CA ASP A 416 -36.19 5.07 -38.53
C ASP A 416 -36.80 5.67 -39.82
N PRO A 417 -36.01 6.02 -40.86
CA PRO A 417 -34.56 5.98 -40.93
C PRO A 417 -33.88 7.01 -40.02
N VAL A 418 -32.80 6.58 -39.36
CA VAL A 418 -31.97 7.47 -38.54
C VAL A 418 -31.04 8.29 -39.45
N SER A 419 -31.24 9.60 -39.49
CA SER A 419 -30.34 10.52 -40.20
C SER A 419 -29.22 11.04 -39.26
N PRO A 420 -27.93 10.89 -39.61
CA PRO A 420 -26.84 11.42 -38.78
C PRO A 420 -26.87 12.92 -38.57
N THR A 421 -27.37 13.68 -39.56
CA THR A 421 -27.41 15.14 -39.53
C THR A 421 -28.37 15.72 -38.50
N GLN A 422 -29.18 14.88 -37.87
CA GLN A 422 -30.12 15.31 -36.83
C GLN A 422 -29.48 15.37 -35.44
N THR A 423 -28.24 14.91 -35.24
CA THR A 423 -27.53 15.00 -33.96
C THR A 423 -26.11 15.48 -34.20
N THR A 424 -25.85 16.75 -33.89
CA THR A 424 -24.59 17.42 -34.20
C THR A 424 -23.67 17.51 -32.99
N LEU A 425 -22.49 16.93 -33.10
CA LEU A 425 -21.35 17.16 -32.21
C LEU A 425 -20.38 18.09 -32.93
N ASP A 426 -20.17 19.26 -32.35
CA ASP A 426 -19.53 20.40 -32.99
C ASP A 426 -18.25 20.76 -32.26
N GLY A 427 -17.11 20.60 -32.94
CA GLY A 427 -15.79 20.94 -32.41
C GLY A 427 -15.47 22.43 -32.43
N ASN A 428 -16.42 23.28 -32.82
CA ASN A 428 -16.41 24.75 -32.83
C ASN A 428 -15.19 25.41 -33.49
N ASN A 429 -14.50 24.71 -34.40
CA ASN A 429 -13.23 25.10 -35.01
C ASN A 429 -12.11 25.41 -34.01
N HIS A 430 -12.20 24.97 -32.75
CA HIS A 430 -11.13 25.12 -31.76
C HIS A 430 -10.78 23.79 -31.07
N SER A 431 -11.68 22.82 -31.12
CA SER A 431 -11.58 21.56 -30.38
C SER A 431 -11.73 20.37 -31.29
N ARG A 432 -11.02 19.30 -30.95
CA ARG A 432 -11.35 17.98 -31.48
C ARG A 432 -12.76 17.59 -31.07
N VAL A 433 -13.50 16.81 -31.88
CA VAL A 433 -14.84 16.37 -31.47
C VAL A 433 -14.77 15.20 -30.49
N LEU A 434 -14.10 14.11 -30.85
CA LEU A 434 -14.00 12.88 -30.05
C LEU A 434 -12.55 12.46 -29.81
N TYR A 435 -12.25 12.02 -28.59
CA TYR A 435 -10.96 11.44 -28.21
C TYR A 435 -11.19 10.08 -27.58
N LEU A 436 -10.78 9.03 -28.28
CA LEU A 436 -10.87 7.65 -27.79
C LEU A 436 -9.50 7.22 -27.29
N ASP A 437 -9.42 6.81 -26.02
CA ASP A 437 -8.15 6.47 -25.35
C ASP A 437 -8.07 5.00 -24.94
N GLY A 438 -7.64 4.15 -25.87
CA GLY A 438 -7.39 2.73 -25.61
C GLY A 438 -6.10 2.45 -24.84
N SER A 439 -5.28 3.47 -24.58
CA SER A 439 -4.01 3.34 -23.83
C SER A 439 -4.20 3.25 -22.30
N LEU A 440 -5.44 3.43 -21.84
CA LEU A 440 -5.78 3.43 -20.42
C LEU A 440 -6.04 2.01 -19.85
N GLY A 441 -5.85 0.97 -20.65
CA GLY A 441 -5.97 -0.44 -20.24
C GLY A 441 -7.31 -1.09 -20.58
N THR A 442 -8.27 -0.33 -21.10
CA THR A 442 -9.57 -0.80 -21.59
C THR A 442 -9.56 -0.88 -23.12
N PRO A 443 -9.66 -2.08 -23.72
CA PRO A 443 -9.82 -2.22 -25.16
C PRO A 443 -11.10 -1.57 -25.65
N LEU A 444 -11.02 -0.65 -26.63
CA LEU A 444 -12.16 0.10 -27.15
C LEU A 444 -12.80 -0.51 -28.41
N ASN A 445 -12.72 -1.83 -28.59
CA ASN A 445 -13.24 -2.54 -29.77
C ASN A 445 -14.76 -2.73 -29.79
N ASP A 446 -15.44 -2.59 -28.65
CA ASP A 446 -16.90 -2.71 -28.53
C ASP A 446 -17.59 -1.33 -28.49
N THR A 447 -16.83 -0.25 -28.61
CA THR A 447 -17.36 1.11 -28.74
C THR A 447 -18.11 1.25 -30.06
N LEU A 448 -19.36 1.69 -30.01
CA LEU A 448 -20.20 1.95 -31.19
C LEU A 448 -20.59 3.42 -31.22
N ILE A 449 -20.33 4.09 -32.34
CA ILE A 449 -20.81 5.45 -32.62
C ILE A 449 -21.77 5.35 -33.80
N ASP A 450 -23.04 5.67 -33.57
CA ASP A 450 -24.09 5.41 -34.54
C ASP A 450 -25.06 6.57 -34.72
N GLY A 451 -25.20 7.07 -35.96
CA GLY A 451 -26.21 8.08 -36.31
C GLY A 451 -25.92 9.49 -35.80
N VAL A 452 -24.67 9.96 -35.92
CA VAL A 452 -24.24 11.29 -35.47
C VAL A 452 -23.53 12.07 -36.58
N TYR A 453 -23.58 13.40 -36.49
CA TYR A 453 -22.87 14.35 -37.33
C TYR A 453 -21.73 15.00 -36.55
N LEU A 454 -20.49 14.66 -36.88
CA LEU A 454 -19.28 15.25 -36.32
C LEU A 454 -18.83 16.39 -37.24
N VAL A 455 -18.77 17.61 -36.75
CA VAL A 455 -18.51 18.79 -37.60
C VAL A 455 -17.58 19.79 -36.94
N MET A 456 -16.86 20.57 -37.75
CA MET A 456 -16.02 21.69 -37.30
C MET A 456 -15.00 21.28 -36.23
N GLY A 457 -14.52 20.03 -36.27
CA GLY A 457 -13.47 19.56 -35.39
C GLY A 457 -12.12 20.14 -35.79
N LEU A 458 -11.34 20.67 -34.84
CA LEU A 458 -9.98 21.17 -35.10
C LEU A 458 -8.97 20.60 -34.10
N ALA A 459 -7.89 20.03 -34.61
CA ALA A 459 -6.69 19.71 -33.85
C ALA A 459 -5.55 20.68 -34.24
N ALA A 460 -5.31 21.70 -33.40
CA ALA A 460 -4.32 22.76 -33.67
C ALA A 460 -3.02 22.58 -32.88
N GLY A 461 -1.89 22.96 -33.49
CA GLY A 461 -0.54 22.92 -32.94
C GLY A 461 0.35 21.77 -33.45
N PRO A 462 1.67 21.81 -33.18
CA PRO A 462 2.60 20.76 -33.62
C PRO A 462 2.21 19.38 -33.09
N GLY A 463 2.05 18.40 -33.98
CA GLY A 463 1.65 17.03 -33.61
C GLY A 463 0.15 16.85 -33.33
N ALA A 464 -0.69 17.86 -33.63
CA ALA A 464 -2.13 17.79 -33.46
C ALA A 464 -2.77 17.03 -34.64
N ASN A 465 -3.26 15.81 -34.37
CA ASN A 465 -3.86 14.93 -35.38
C ASN A 465 -5.35 14.70 -35.12
N GLY A 466 -6.14 14.27 -36.11
CA GLY A 466 -7.52 13.82 -35.89
C GLY A 466 -8.47 14.94 -35.46
N GLY A 467 -8.92 15.78 -36.38
CA GLY A 467 -9.81 16.92 -36.06
C GLY A 467 -11.19 16.49 -35.56
N ALA A 468 -11.80 15.48 -36.18
CA ALA A 468 -13.07 14.94 -35.71
C ALA A 468 -12.85 13.86 -34.64
N LEU A 469 -11.97 12.89 -34.88
CA LEU A 469 -11.74 11.76 -34.00
C LEU A 469 -10.24 11.44 -33.92
N TYR A 470 -9.75 11.23 -32.70
CA TYR A 470 -8.44 10.61 -32.46
C TYR A 470 -8.64 9.28 -31.74
N CYS A 471 -8.15 8.20 -32.35
CA CYS A 471 -8.21 6.86 -31.80
C CYS A 471 -6.84 6.43 -31.29
N ASN A 472 -6.58 6.65 -30.01
CA ASN A 472 -5.32 6.33 -29.35
C ASN A 472 -5.26 4.86 -28.96
N GLY A 473 -4.69 4.03 -29.84
CA GLY A 473 -4.36 2.64 -29.55
C GLY A 473 -2.88 2.44 -29.26
N ALA A 474 -2.10 3.49 -28.94
CA ALA A 474 -0.64 3.40 -28.83
C ALA A 474 -0.18 2.61 -27.59
N GLY A 475 0.89 1.83 -27.77
CA GLY A 475 1.50 0.98 -26.74
C GLY A 475 1.03 -0.48 -26.75
N ALA A 476 1.92 -1.40 -26.37
CA ALA A 476 1.61 -2.82 -26.32
C ALA A 476 0.43 -3.13 -25.39
N GLY A 477 -0.57 -3.87 -25.90
CA GLY A 477 -1.80 -4.20 -25.17
C GLY A 477 -2.90 -3.13 -25.23
N SER A 478 -2.61 -1.94 -25.78
CA SER A 478 -3.59 -0.88 -26.02
C SER A 478 -4.39 -1.15 -27.30
N VAL A 479 -5.71 -0.98 -27.24
CA VAL A 479 -6.61 -1.20 -28.40
C VAL A 479 -7.61 -0.07 -28.52
N CYS A 480 -7.63 0.60 -29.69
CA CYS A 480 -8.65 1.57 -30.06
C CYS A 480 -9.26 1.18 -31.42
N SER A 481 -10.36 0.43 -31.44
CA SER A 481 -10.94 -0.07 -32.71
C SER A 481 -12.46 0.06 -32.72
N PRO A 482 -13.01 1.29 -32.61
CA PRO A 482 -14.44 1.52 -32.54
C PRO A 482 -15.16 1.16 -33.86
N GLN A 483 -16.48 0.97 -33.76
CA GLN A 483 -17.39 0.84 -34.89
C GLN A 483 -18.11 2.16 -35.11
N LEU A 484 -18.03 2.71 -36.33
CA LEU A 484 -18.75 3.90 -36.75
C LEU A 484 -19.81 3.47 -37.76
N ASN A 485 -21.09 3.69 -37.44
CA ASN A 485 -22.21 3.35 -38.31
C ASN A 485 -23.07 4.59 -38.61
N ARG A 486 -23.42 4.83 -39.87
CA ARG A 486 -24.28 5.99 -40.24
C ARG A 486 -23.74 7.29 -39.63
N VAL A 487 -22.45 7.58 -39.82
CA VAL A 487 -21.80 8.78 -39.28
C VAL A 487 -21.51 9.74 -40.43
N TYR A 488 -21.72 11.03 -40.22
CA TYR A 488 -21.23 12.07 -41.11
C TYR A 488 -20.11 12.85 -40.44
N ILE A 489 -19.00 13.05 -41.13
CA ILE A 489 -17.89 13.90 -40.70
C ILE A 489 -17.74 15.04 -41.71
N GLY A 490 -17.85 16.29 -41.25
CA GLY A 490 -17.80 17.46 -42.11
C GLY A 490 -16.83 18.52 -41.61
N ALA A 491 -16.18 19.23 -42.53
CA ALA A 491 -15.45 20.48 -42.24
C ALA A 491 -14.46 20.36 -41.05
N SER A 492 -13.76 19.22 -40.95
CA SER A 492 -12.84 18.95 -39.83
C SER A 492 -11.39 19.09 -40.26
N GLY A 493 -10.55 19.65 -39.39
CA GLY A 493 -9.16 20.02 -39.66
C GLY A 493 -8.15 19.49 -38.64
N ALA A 494 -6.93 19.23 -39.09
CA ALA A 494 -5.79 18.98 -38.21
C ALA A 494 -4.52 19.65 -38.77
N ASP A 495 -3.73 20.31 -37.92
CA ASP A 495 -2.45 20.90 -38.35
C ASP A 495 -1.41 19.82 -38.68
N GLY A 496 -1.50 18.66 -38.02
CA GLY A 496 -0.73 17.46 -38.29
C GLY A 496 -1.44 16.55 -39.30
N HIS A 497 -1.81 15.34 -38.88
CA HIS A 497 -2.28 14.27 -39.76
C HIS A 497 -3.75 13.90 -39.51
N GLY A 498 -4.43 13.36 -40.53
CA GLY A 498 -5.78 12.84 -40.37
C GLY A 498 -6.79 13.93 -40.04
N GLY A 499 -7.16 14.77 -41.02
CA GLY A 499 -8.04 15.93 -40.78
C GLY A 499 -9.39 15.55 -40.15
N ALA A 500 -9.91 14.37 -40.47
CA ALA A 500 -11.05 13.76 -39.79
C ALA A 500 -10.61 12.80 -38.68
N LEU A 501 -9.87 11.75 -39.03
CA LEU A 501 -9.59 10.61 -38.17
C LEU A 501 -8.08 10.32 -38.10
N PHE A 502 -7.55 10.17 -36.90
CA PHE A 502 -6.19 9.65 -36.69
C PHE A 502 -6.23 8.34 -35.89
N ASN A 503 -5.75 7.26 -36.51
CA ASN A 503 -5.69 5.93 -35.91
C ASN A 503 -4.24 5.64 -35.50
N ASP A 504 -3.97 5.76 -34.20
CA ASP A 504 -2.64 5.60 -33.64
C ASP A 504 -2.45 4.19 -33.11
N ALA A 505 -1.70 3.34 -33.82
CA ALA A 505 -1.27 2.02 -33.35
C ALA A 505 0.24 1.97 -33.09
N SER A 506 0.86 3.11 -32.79
CA SER A 506 2.31 3.17 -32.53
C SER A 506 2.72 2.35 -31.31
N ARG A 507 4.01 1.98 -31.25
CA ARG A 507 4.62 1.26 -30.12
C ARG A 507 3.98 -0.10 -29.80
N GLY A 508 3.56 -0.85 -30.82
CA GLY A 508 3.02 -2.21 -30.66
C GLY A 508 1.54 -2.30 -30.31
N GLY A 509 0.79 -1.21 -30.48
CA GLY A 509 -0.63 -1.15 -30.18
C GLY A 509 -1.54 -1.57 -31.34
N VAL A 510 -2.86 -1.41 -31.16
CA VAL A 510 -3.86 -1.71 -32.20
C VAL A 510 -4.85 -0.55 -32.36
N SER A 511 -4.98 -0.03 -33.58
CA SER A 511 -5.95 1.01 -33.91
C SER A 511 -6.60 0.80 -35.27
N SER A 512 -7.63 -0.04 -35.33
CA SER A 512 -8.24 -0.56 -36.57
C SER A 512 -9.77 -0.42 -36.55
N PRO A 513 -10.33 0.80 -36.65
CA PRO A 513 -11.77 1.02 -36.60
C PRO A 513 -12.51 0.43 -37.81
N VAL A 514 -13.81 0.18 -37.63
CA VAL A 514 -14.72 -0.28 -38.70
C VAL A 514 -15.71 0.84 -39.02
N LEU A 515 -15.66 1.36 -40.24
CA LEU A 515 -16.56 2.40 -40.73
C LEU A 515 -17.57 1.76 -41.69
N THR A 516 -18.85 1.85 -41.35
CA THR A 516 -19.97 1.37 -42.17
C THR A 516 -20.95 2.50 -42.43
N ASN A 517 -21.30 2.75 -43.69
CA ASN A 517 -22.26 3.81 -44.04
C ASN A 517 -21.79 5.21 -43.57
N VAL A 518 -20.53 5.56 -43.83
CA VAL A 518 -19.92 6.81 -43.33
C VAL A 518 -19.69 7.79 -44.47
N ILE A 519 -19.93 9.08 -44.21
CA ILE A 519 -19.55 10.16 -45.12
C ILE A 519 -18.48 11.02 -44.46
N ILE A 520 -17.41 11.35 -45.20
CA ILE A 520 -16.38 12.30 -44.78
C ILE A 520 -16.23 13.35 -45.89
N ARG A 521 -16.49 14.62 -45.58
CA ARG A 521 -16.43 15.71 -46.55
C ARG A 521 -15.70 16.93 -46.03
N ASN A 522 -15.00 17.62 -46.93
CA ASN A 522 -14.36 18.92 -46.65
C ASN A 522 -13.40 18.84 -45.45
N SER A 523 -12.68 17.73 -45.32
CA SER A 523 -11.71 17.53 -44.23
C SER A 523 -10.29 17.83 -44.69
N ASN A 524 -9.52 18.53 -43.85
CA ASN A 524 -8.19 19.03 -44.21
C ASN A 524 -7.12 18.61 -43.19
N ALA A 525 -5.97 18.16 -43.66
CA ALA A 525 -4.77 17.95 -42.84
C ALA A 525 -3.64 18.85 -43.33
N GLY A 526 -2.91 19.48 -42.41
CA GLY A 526 -1.68 20.23 -42.72
C GLY A 526 -0.55 19.31 -43.20
N GLY A 527 -0.48 18.09 -42.67
CA GLY A 527 0.39 17.01 -43.10
C GLY A 527 -0.32 16.01 -44.02
N ASP A 528 -0.15 14.72 -43.71
CA ASP A 528 -0.66 13.59 -44.49
C ASP A 528 -2.08 13.15 -44.07
N GLY A 529 -2.80 12.48 -44.98
CA GLY A 529 -4.10 11.88 -44.69
C GLY A 529 -5.17 12.95 -44.50
N GLY A 530 -5.64 13.58 -45.57
CA GLY A 530 -6.57 14.71 -45.47
C GLY A 530 -7.85 14.38 -44.70
N ALA A 531 -8.31 13.12 -44.77
CA ALA A 531 -9.35 12.59 -43.89
C ALA A 531 -8.78 11.64 -42.83
N ILE A 532 -8.23 10.49 -43.23
CA ILE A 532 -7.82 9.40 -42.33
C ILE A 532 -6.31 9.22 -42.40
N TYR A 533 -5.68 9.10 -41.24
CA TYR A 533 -4.29 8.65 -41.13
C TYR A 533 -4.20 7.40 -40.25
N ASN A 534 -3.63 6.34 -40.80
CA ASN A 534 -3.45 5.04 -40.15
C ASN A 534 -1.97 4.81 -39.85
N LEU A 535 -1.62 4.77 -38.56
CA LEU A 535 -0.24 4.63 -38.09
C LEU A 535 -0.01 3.24 -37.48
N GLY A 536 0.56 2.32 -38.25
CA GLY A 536 1.05 1.00 -37.82
C GLY A 536 2.56 0.99 -37.57
N ASP A 537 3.03 1.71 -36.54
CA ASP A 537 4.46 1.76 -36.17
C ASP A 537 4.78 0.74 -35.07
N GLY A 538 5.32 -0.41 -35.46
CA GLY A 538 5.50 -1.60 -34.60
C GLY A 538 4.19 -2.27 -34.14
N GLY A 539 3.02 -1.67 -34.42
CA GLY A 539 1.67 -2.18 -34.13
C GLY A 539 0.76 -2.20 -35.36
N THR A 540 -0.55 -2.42 -35.17
CA THR A 540 -1.52 -2.66 -36.26
C THR A 540 -2.58 -1.56 -36.39
N SER A 541 -2.59 -0.83 -37.51
CA SER A 541 -3.65 0.11 -37.88
C SER A 541 -4.21 -0.20 -39.28
N SER A 542 -5.21 -1.07 -39.33
CA SER A 542 -5.80 -1.64 -40.56
C SER A 542 -7.33 -1.50 -40.52
N PRO A 543 -7.89 -0.30 -40.72
CA PRO A 543 -9.34 -0.10 -40.66
C PRO A 543 -10.09 -0.82 -41.79
N VAL A 544 -11.37 -1.09 -41.55
CA VAL A 544 -12.30 -1.60 -42.56
C VAL A 544 -13.28 -0.50 -42.95
N LEU A 545 -13.31 -0.17 -44.24
CA LEU A 545 -14.17 0.86 -44.82
C LEU A 545 -15.22 0.20 -45.70
N ARG A 546 -16.49 0.23 -45.27
CA ARG A 546 -17.64 -0.33 -45.99
C ARG A 546 -18.68 0.73 -46.26
N ASN A 547 -19.03 0.94 -47.53
CA ASN A 547 -20.00 1.97 -47.89
C ASN A 547 -19.59 3.37 -47.35
N VAL A 548 -18.37 3.79 -47.70
CA VAL A 548 -17.79 5.07 -47.23
C VAL A 548 -17.60 6.04 -48.39
N TYR A 549 -18.04 7.28 -48.20
CA TYR A 549 -17.89 8.35 -49.20
C TYR A 549 -16.92 9.44 -48.71
N PHE A 550 -15.84 9.66 -49.46
CA PHE A 550 -14.86 10.71 -49.27
C PHE A 550 -15.01 11.77 -50.36
N GLU A 551 -15.29 13.01 -49.96
CA GLU A 551 -15.44 14.12 -50.90
C GLU A 551 -14.63 15.34 -50.47
N ASN A 552 -13.86 15.87 -51.41
CA ASN A 552 -13.17 17.15 -51.25
C ASN A 552 -12.33 17.21 -49.95
N THR A 553 -11.55 16.15 -49.70
CA THR A 553 -10.61 16.10 -48.57
C THR A 553 -9.20 16.40 -49.03
N HIS A 554 -8.43 17.12 -48.23
CA HIS A 554 -7.15 17.71 -48.67
C HIS A 554 -6.00 17.45 -47.67
N ALA A 555 -4.89 16.89 -48.16
CA ALA A 555 -3.61 16.85 -47.47
C ALA A 555 -2.73 18.01 -47.97
N LEU A 556 -2.76 19.14 -47.27
CA LEU A 556 -2.24 20.43 -47.74
C LEU A 556 -0.70 20.48 -47.82
N GLY A 557 0.00 19.69 -47.00
CA GLY A 557 1.46 19.60 -46.99
C GLY A 557 2.00 18.18 -47.10
N GLY A 558 1.14 17.18 -47.28
CA GLY A 558 1.49 15.76 -47.27
C GLY A 558 0.90 14.94 -48.41
N SER A 559 0.86 13.62 -48.22
CA SER A 559 0.35 12.62 -49.15
C SER A 559 -0.99 12.06 -48.68
N GLY A 560 -1.72 11.37 -49.56
CA GLY A 560 -2.98 10.71 -49.21
C GLY A 560 -4.10 11.71 -48.95
N GLY A 561 -4.66 12.29 -50.00
CA GLY A 561 -5.64 13.38 -49.87
C GLY A 561 -6.89 12.98 -49.09
N ALA A 562 -7.25 11.70 -49.10
CA ALA A 562 -8.25 11.12 -48.20
C ALA A 562 -7.59 10.22 -47.15
N VAL A 563 -6.86 9.19 -47.55
CA VAL A 563 -6.34 8.16 -46.63
C VAL A 563 -4.82 8.07 -46.74
N TYR A 564 -4.12 8.04 -45.61
CA TYR A 564 -2.70 7.73 -45.52
C TYR A 564 -2.49 6.51 -44.64
N ASN A 565 -1.80 5.49 -45.15
CA ASN A 565 -1.43 4.27 -44.44
C ASN A 565 0.07 4.22 -44.24
N LEU A 566 0.51 4.02 -43.00
CA LEU A 566 1.91 3.94 -42.66
C LEU A 566 2.21 2.70 -41.84
N ALA A 567 3.04 1.82 -42.37
CA ALA A 567 3.59 0.68 -41.65
C ALA A 567 5.10 0.89 -41.43
N ARG A 568 5.57 0.86 -40.18
CA ARG A 568 6.99 1.06 -39.84
C ARG A 568 7.52 0.00 -38.90
N GLY A 569 8.76 -0.43 -39.14
CA GLY A 569 9.50 -1.34 -38.28
C GLY A 569 9.02 -2.79 -38.33
N SER A 570 9.78 -3.70 -37.73
CA SER A 570 9.41 -5.12 -37.63
C SER A 570 8.12 -5.30 -36.83
N GLY A 571 7.05 -5.76 -37.47
CA GLY A 571 5.73 -5.96 -36.86
C GLY A 571 4.73 -4.81 -37.05
N GLY A 572 5.14 -3.71 -37.68
CA GLY A 572 4.21 -2.63 -38.07
C GLY A 572 3.31 -3.05 -39.23
N VAL A 573 1.99 -2.89 -39.09
CA VAL A 573 1.00 -3.26 -40.10
C VAL A 573 0.00 -2.13 -40.33
N SER A 574 -0.18 -1.72 -41.58
CA SER A 574 -1.26 -0.81 -41.98
C SER A 574 -1.87 -1.22 -43.32
N SER A 575 -2.82 -2.17 -43.26
CA SER A 575 -3.37 -2.89 -44.40
C SER A 575 -4.90 -2.77 -44.43
N PRO A 576 -5.46 -1.60 -44.77
CA PRO A 576 -6.90 -1.38 -44.71
C PRO A 576 -7.65 -2.19 -45.78
N VAL A 577 -8.91 -2.52 -45.47
CA VAL A 577 -9.86 -3.14 -46.41
C VAL A 577 -10.88 -2.09 -46.83
N ILE A 578 -11.02 -1.87 -48.13
CA ILE A 578 -11.89 -0.87 -48.74
C ILE A 578 -12.90 -1.58 -49.62
N GLU A 579 -14.17 -1.47 -49.27
CA GLU A 579 -15.27 -2.17 -49.93
C GLU A 579 -16.42 -1.18 -50.15
N GLN A 580 -16.90 -1.06 -51.39
CA GLN A 580 -18.04 -0.17 -51.71
C GLN A 580 -17.76 1.29 -51.31
N ALA A 581 -16.59 1.82 -51.65
CA ALA A 581 -16.19 3.19 -51.28
C ALA A 581 -16.08 4.10 -52.50
N SER A 582 -16.32 5.40 -52.30
CA SER A 582 -16.15 6.40 -53.37
C SER A 582 -15.31 7.57 -52.87
N PHE A 583 -14.31 7.93 -53.67
CA PHE A 583 -13.29 8.96 -53.42
C PHE A 583 -13.39 9.99 -54.54
N ASN A 584 -13.97 11.15 -54.24
CA ASN A 584 -14.26 12.19 -55.22
C ASN A 584 -13.59 13.52 -54.88
N GLY A 585 -12.79 14.06 -55.80
CA GLY A 585 -12.24 15.41 -55.67
C GLY A 585 -11.24 15.60 -54.52
N ASN A 586 -10.64 14.52 -54.02
CA ASN A 586 -9.66 14.61 -52.93
C ASN A 586 -8.30 15.03 -53.48
N SER A 587 -7.49 15.75 -52.69
CA SER A 587 -6.17 16.18 -53.17
C SER A 587 -5.05 16.10 -52.15
N ALA A 588 -3.83 15.89 -52.64
CA ALA A 588 -2.61 15.80 -51.85
C ALA A 588 -1.48 16.65 -52.45
N ALA A 589 -0.70 17.27 -51.58
CA ALA A 589 0.47 18.07 -51.97
C ALA A 589 1.66 17.23 -52.45
N VAL A 590 1.71 15.93 -52.11
CA VAL A 590 2.81 15.04 -52.48
C VAL A 590 2.31 13.83 -53.28
N TYR A 591 2.11 12.65 -52.67
CA TYR A 591 1.70 11.43 -53.36
C TYR A 591 0.22 11.08 -53.10
N GLY A 592 -0.42 10.35 -54.02
CA GLY A 592 -1.70 9.69 -53.74
C GLY A 592 -2.84 10.67 -53.49
N GLY A 593 -3.43 11.23 -54.55
CA GLY A 593 -4.50 12.24 -54.42
C GLY A 593 -5.71 11.76 -53.60
N ALA A 594 -6.00 10.46 -53.60
CA ALA A 594 -6.94 9.84 -52.67
C ALA A 594 -6.22 9.05 -51.56
N ILE A 595 -5.39 8.08 -51.92
CA ILE A 595 -4.78 7.15 -50.97
C ILE A 595 -3.27 7.11 -51.16
N PHE A 596 -2.53 7.19 -50.06
CA PHE A 596 -1.11 6.86 -50.04
C PHE A 596 -0.83 5.76 -49.02
N SER A 597 -0.11 4.72 -49.44
CA SER A 597 0.30 3.61 -48.56
C SER A 597 1.81 3.46 -48.55
N ARG A 598 2.40 3.39 -47.36
CA ARG A 598 3.85 3.34 -47.19
C ARG A 598 4.26 2.28 -46.19
N ALA A 599 5.27 1.48 -46.55
CA ALA A 599 5.89 0.50 -45.66
C ALA A 599 7.41 0.74 -45.55
N ASP A 600 7.91 1.07 -44.35
CA ASP A 600 9.33 1.30 -44.08
C ASP A 600 9.91 0.18 -43.18
N GLY A 601 11.16 -0.24 -43.43
CA GLY A 601 11.99 -0.98 -42.47
C GLY A 601 11.38 -2.27 -41.89
N GLY A 602 10.81 -3.13 -42.74
CA GLY A 602 10.19 -4.40 -42.37
C GLY A 602 8.68 -4.34 -42.08
N GLY A 603 8.05 -3.16 -42.18
CA GLY A 603 6.60 -3.01 -42.04
C GLY A 603 5.81 -3.61 -43.21
N THR A 604 4.49 -3.80 -43.03
CA THR A 604 3.58 -4.38 -44.02
C THR A 604 2.33 -3.52 -44.25
N SER A 605 2.05 -3.18 -45.51
CA SER A 605 0.86 -2.43 -45.93
C SER A 605 0.27 -3.06 -47.20
N ARG A 606 -0.61 -4.06 -47.04
CA ARG A 606 -1.28 -4.76 -48.14
C ARG A 606 -2.74 -4.36 -48.21
N MET A 607 -3.07 -3.39 -49.06
CA MET A 607 -4.43 -2.85 -49.14
C MET A 607 -5.32 -3.72 -50.04
N GLU A 608 -6.58 -3.93 -49.63
CA GLU A 608 -7.60 -4.54 -50.49
C GLU A 608 -8.63 -3.49 -50.90
N VAL A 609 -8.88 -3.35 -52.19
CA VAL A 609 -9.87 -2.42 -52.76
C VAL A 609 -10.84 -3.19 -53.62
N ARG A 610 -12.11 -3.20 -53.24
CA ARG A 610 -13.18 -3.89 -53.95
C ARG A 610 -14.33 -2.93 -54.18
N ASN A 611 -14.90 -2.93 -55.39
CA ASN A 611 -16.15 -2.21 -55.65
C ASN A 611 -16.01 -0.71 -55.31
N ALA A 612 -14.97 -0.04 -55.84
CA ALA A 612 -14.65 1.32 -55.44
C ALA A 612 -14.58 2.30 -56.61
N THR A 613 -14.93 3.56 -56.39
CA THR A 613 -14.80 4.64 -57.39
C THR A 613 -13.79 5.67 -56.93
N PHE A 614 -12.83 6.00 -57.80
CA PHE A 614 -11.85 7.07 -57.63
C PHE A 614 -12.05 8.07 -58.76
N SER A 615 -12.59 9.24 -58.43
CA SER A 615 -12.93 10.28 -59.38
C SER A 615 -12.27 11.60 -59.03
N ALA A 616 -11.69 12.28 -60.03
CA ALA A 616 -11.22 13.66 -59.92
C ALA A 616 -10.22 13.90 -58.77
N ASN A 617 -9.52 12.85 -58.30
CA ASN A 617 -8.53 13.00 -57.25
C ASN A 617 -7.22 13.55 -57.82
N GLN A 618 -6.49 14.35 -57.04
CA GLN A 618 -5.34 15.10 -57.54
C GLN A 618 -4.12 15.00 -56.63
N SER A 619 -2.97 14.63 -57.18
CA SER A 619 -1.66 14.90 -56.56
C SER A 619 -0.99 16.13 -57.19
N ALA A 620 -0.12 16.81 -56.44
CA ALA A 620 0.54 18.03 -56.91
C ALA A 620 1.42 17.83 -58.17
N SER A 621 1.75 18.96 -58.82
CA SER A 621 2.64 18.97 -59.99
C SER A 621 4.02 18.41 -59.65
N GLY A 622 4.47 17.37 -60.37
CA GLY A 622 5.77 16.73 -60.11
C GLY A 622 5.71 15.33 -59.50
N GLN A 623 4.56 14.91 -58.93
CA GLN A 623 4.47 13.69 -58.12
C GLN A 623 3.48 12.65 -58.70
N PRO A 624 3.75 11.33 -58.58
CA PRO A 624 2.91 10.26 -59.12
C PRO A 624 1.67 9.91 -58.27
N GLY A 625 0.74 9.15 -58.87
CA GLY A 625 -0.41 8.54 -58.20
C GLY A 625 -1.56 9.51 -57.94
N GLY A 626 -2.28 9.90 -58.98
CA GLY A 626 -3.41 10.82 -58.88
C GLY A 626 -4.55 10.30 -58.00
N ALA A 627 -4.75 8.98 -57.95
CA ALA A 627 -5.67 8.34 -57.00
C ALA A 627 -4.90 7.62 -55.89
N ILE A 628 -4.17 6.56 -56.22
CA ILE A 628 -3.49 5.69 -55.25
C ILE A 628 -1.98 5.72 -55.52
N ALA A 629 -1.19 5.85 -54.45
CA ALA A 629 0.25 5.68 -54.50
C ALA A 629 0.75 4.75 -53.38
N ILE A 630 1.70 3.88 -53.71
CA ILE A 630 2.21 2.83 -52.82
C ILE A 630 3.74 2.87 -52.84
N VAL A 631 4.37 2.85 -51.66
CA VAL A 631 5.83 2.96 -51.54
C VAL A 631 6.35 2.01 -50.45
N GLY A 632 7.15 1.03 -50.85
CA GLY A 632 7.91 0.15 -49.95
C GLY A 632 9.38 0.53 -49.88
N VAL A 633 9.85 1.02 -48.73
CA VAL A 633 11.28 1.33 -48.48
C VAL A 633 11.83 0.35 -47.44
N GLY A 634 12.25 -0.83 -47.93
CA GLY A 634 12.69 -1.92 -47.07
C GLY A 634 11.56 -2.59 -46.27
N GLY A 635 10.29 -2.32 -46.62
CA GLY A 635 9.09 -3.01 -46.15
C GLY A 635 8.22 -3.48 -47.32
N ASP A 636 7.11 -4.16 -47.04
CA ASP A 636 6.18 -4.71 -48.04
C ASP A 636 4.94 -3.83 -48.16
N ALA A 637 4.75 -3.18 -49.31
CA ALA A 637 3.58 -2.36 -49.61
C ALA A 637 2.93 -2.85 -50.92
N SER A 638 1.70 -3.37 -50.88
CA SER A 638 1.00 -3.95 -52.03
C SER A 638 -0.48 -3.56 -52.07
N VAL A 639 -1.12 -3.75 -53.22
CA VAL A 639 -2.58 -3.56 -53.36
C VAL A 639 -3.20 -4.62 -54.26
N ASP A 640 -4.37 -5.12 -53.85
CA ASP A 640 -5.28 -5.88 -54.71
C ASP A 640 -6.52 -5.03 -54.99
N VAL A 641 -6.79 -4.79 -56.27
CA VAL A 641 -7.89 -3.95 -56.76
C VAL A 641 -8.82 -4.80 -57.62
N GLU A 642 -10.08 -4.88 -57.22
CA GLU A 642 -11.11 -5.63 -57.94
C GLU A 642 -12.35 -4.75 -58.15
N HIS A 643 -12.94 -4.78 -59.35
CA HIS A 643 -14.23 -4.12 -59.63
C HIS A 643 -14.22 -2.61 -59.33
N ALA A 644 -13.14 -1.91 -59.66
CA ALA A 644 -12.98 -0.49 -59.38
C ALA A 644 -13.00 0.38 -60.64
N THR A 645 -13.47 1.63 -60.51
CA THR A 645 -13.36 2.66 -61.55
C THR A 645 -12.44 3.78 -61.10
N PHE A 646 -11.46 4.10 -61.93
CA PHE A 646 -10.56 5.25 -61.81
C PHE A 646 -10.76 6.19 -62.98
N VAL A 647 -11.32 7.37 -62.72
CA VAL A 647 -11.64 8.35 -63.76
C VAL A 647 -11.19 9.76 -63.39
N ASN A 648 -10.65 10.51 -64.34
CA ASN A 648 -10.26 11.92 -64.17
C ASN A 648 -9.28 12.18 -63.01
N ASN A 649 -8.54 11.18 -62.55
CA ASN A 649 -7.53 11.39 -61.51
C ASN A 649 -6.27 11.99 -62.15
N MET A 650 -5.72 13.02 -61.51
CA MET A 650 -4.67 13.87 -62.06
C MET A 650 -3.38 13.75 -61.24
N SER A 651 -2.25 13.55 -61.92
CA SER A 651 -0.91 13.58 -61.32
C SER A 651 0.01 14.40 -62.22
N GLY A 652 0.77 15.36 -61.70
CA GLY A 652 1.35 16.39 -62.58
C GLY A 652 2.74 16.15 -63.17
N ALA A 653 3.37 14.97 -63.07
CA ALA A 653 4.60 14.67 -63.85
C ALA A 653 4.88 13.20 -64.22
N MET A 654 4.44 12.22 -63.42
CA MET A 654 4.66 10.78 -63.68
C MET A 654 3.40 10.03 -64.17
N ASN A 655 2.32 10.80 -64.40
CA ASN A 655 1.17 10.51 -65.24
C ASN A 655 0.49 9.15 -64.99
N ASN A 656 -0.21 8.97 -63.86
CA ASN A 656 -0.96 7.75 -63.56
C ASN A 656 -2.02 7.90 -62.46
N ALA A 657 -3.07 7.06 -62.52
CA ALA A 657 -4.05 6.92 -61.45
C ALA A 657 -3.50 6.10 -60.28
N LEU A 658 -2.74 5.03 -60.59
CA LEU A 658 -2.16 4.11 -59.59
C LEU A 658 -0.65 4.04 -59.71
N PHE A 659 0.06 4.37 -58.64
CA PHE A 659 1.52 4.36 -58.53
C PHE A 659 2.02 3.31 -57.55
N THR A 660 3.11 2.62 -57.89
CA THR A 660 3.84 1.78 -56.93
C THR A 660 5.37 1.90 -57.05
N GLN A 661 6.04 1.87 -55.91
CA GLN A 661 7.48 1.77 -55.76
C GLN A 661 7.81 0.69 -54.73
N GLY A 662 7.94 -0.56 -55.19
CA GLY A 662 8.16 -1.75 -54.36
C GLY A 662 6.84 -2.41 -53.93
N GLY A 663 6.79 -3.75 -54.03
CA GLY A 663 5.63 -4.60 -53.72
C GLY A 663 4.75 -4.95 -54.93
N ASP A 664 3.79 -5.86 -54.73
CA ASP A 664 2.96 -6.41 -55.80
C ASP A 664 1.65 -5.64 -56.00
N VAL A 665 1.23 -5.49 -57.26
CA VAL A 665 -0.04 -4.85 -57.63
C VAL A 665 -0.88 -5.82 -58.44
N ARG A 666 -2.11 -6.04 -57.99
CA ARG A 666 -3.11 -6.82 -58.72
C ARG A 666 -4.31 -5.94 -59.04
N VAL A 667 -4.75 -5.98 -60.30
CA VAL A 667 -5.93 -5.25 -60.78
C VAL A 667 -6.79 -6.20 -61.59
N ILE A 668 -8.06 -6.30 -61.25
CA ILE A 668 -9.01 -7.24 -61.88
C ILE A 668 -10.32 -6.52 -62.16
N ASN A 669 -10.91 -6.80 -63.32
CA ASN A 669 -12.27 -6.38 -63.66
C ASN A 669 -12.53 -4.88 -63.39
N SER A 670 -11.54 -4.04 -63.69
CA SER A 670 -11.54 -2.62 -63.32
C SER A 670 -11.40 -1.71 -64.53
N VAL A 671 -11.88 -0.47 -64.41
CA VAL A 671 -11.79 0.58 -65.45
C VAL A 671 -10.82 1.67 -65.00
N LEU A 672 -9.81 1.94 -65.81
CA LEU A 672 -8.91 3.08 -65.63
C LEU A 672 -8.94 3.93 -66.90
N TRP A 673 -9.69 5.04 -66.87
CA TRP A 673 -9.97 5.84 -68.05
C TRP A 673 -9.93 7.35 -67.80
N GLY A 674 -9.48 8.13 -68.78
CA GLY A 674 -9.53 9.59 -68.72
C GLY A 674 -8.73 10.14 -67.54
N ASN A 675 -7.58 9.57 -67.20
CA ASN A 675 -6.70 10.07 -66.13
C ASN A 675 -5.57 10.89 -66.81
N PRO A 676 -5.76 12.20 -67.08
CA PRO A 676 -4.95 12.96 -68.03
C PRO A 676 -3.52 13.23 -67.53
N ALA A 677 -2.57 13.17 -68.47
CA ALA A 677 -1.17 13.51 -68.31
C ALA A 677 -0.89 14.92 -68.85
N THR A 678 -0.14 15.76 -68.13
CA THR A 678 0.29 17.07 -68.65
C THR A 678 1.54 17.02 -69.52
N ALA A 679 2.17 15.85 -69.74
CA ALA A 679 3.28 15.70 -70.67
C ALA A 679 3.50 14.26 -71.20
N GLN A 680 3.34 14.08 -72.51
CA GLN A 680 3.96 13.10 -73.42
C GLN A 680 3.91 11.56 -73.17
N ARG A 681 3.39 11.03 -72.05
CA ARG A 681 3.09 9.58 -71.92
C ARG A 681 1.86 9.35 -71.03
N THR A 682 0.77 8.84 -71.59
CA THR A 682 -0.46 8.39 -70.90
C THR A 682 -0.24 6.99 -70.34
N GLN A 683 0.05 6.86 -69.03
CA GLN A 683 0.06 5.57 -68.33
C GLN A 683 -1.07 5.56 -67.31
N ALA A 684 -1.87 4.50 -67.23
CA ALA A 684 -2.88 4.42 -66.16
C ALA A 684 -2.25 3.96 -64.83
N ILE A 685 -1.18 3.16 -64.95
CA ILE A 685 -0.44 2.56 -63.83
C ILE A 685 1.05 2.72 -64.09
N THR A 686 1.78 3.23 -63.10
CA THR A 686 3.24 3.40 -63.15
C THR A 686 3.87 2.63 -62.00
N PHE A 687 4.86 1.79 -62.30
CA PHE A 687 5.57 0.99 -61.29
C PHE A 687 7.08 1.05 -61.51
N PHE A 688 7.84 1.30 -60.43
CA PHE A 688 9.31 1.35 -60.48
C PHE A 688 9.95 -0.03 -60.29
N THR A 689 9.52 -0.77 -59.27
CA THR A 689 10.00 -2.11 -58.87
C THR A 689 8.80 -2.94 -58.38
N GLY A 690 8.87 -4.28 -58.48
CA GLY A 690 7.77 -5.21 -58.11
C GLY A 690 7.11 -5.90 -59.32
N SER A 691 6.08 -6.71 -59.07
CA SER A 691 5.30 -7.38 -60.11
C SER A 691 3.87 -6.81 -60.20
N THR A 692 3.37 -6.61 -61.41
CA THR A 692 2.01 -6.11 -61.65
C THR A 692 1.23 -7.11 -62.49
N THR A 693 0.04 -7.51 -62.04
CA THR A 693 -0.87 -8.39 -62.78
C THR A 693 -2.20 -7.69 -62.99
N ILE A 694 -2.58 -7.50 -64.24
CA ILE A 694 -3.83 -6.84 -64.63
C ILE A 694 -4.65 -7.86 -65.41
N THR A 695 -5.83 -8.21 -64.92
CA THR A 695 -6.66 -9.24 -65.54
C THR A 695 -8.03 -8.68 -65.88
N ASP A 696 -8.54 -8.98 -67.08
CA ASP A 696 -9.92 -8.70 -67.50
C ASP A 696 -10.36 -7.24 -67.22
N SER A 697 -9.48 -6.28 -67.46
CA SER A 697 -9.69 -4.86 -67.10
C SER A 697 -9.62 -3.94 -68.33
N MET A 698 -10.28 -2.79 -68.28
CA MET A 698 -10.21 -1.77 -69.31
C MET A 698 -9.26 -0.64 -68.91
N ILE A 699 -8.28 -0.37 -69.76
CA ILE A 699 -7.26 0.66 -69.53
C ILE A 699 -7.14 1.52 -70.77
N GLN A 700 -7.17 2.84 -70.59
CA GLN A 700 -6.91 3.80 -71.67
C GLN A 700 -5.54 3.51 -72.32
N ASP A 701 -5.52 3.39 -73.66
CA ASP A 701 -4.36 3.01 -74.48
C ASP A 701 -3.85 1.56 -74.31
N GLY A 702 -4.57 0.72 -73.55
CA GLY A 702 -4.29 -0.71 -73.32
C GLY A 702 -3.00 -1.01 -72.56
N CYS A 703 -2.56 -2.28 -72.58
CA CYS A 703 -1.36 -2.70 -71.85
C CYS A 703 -0.07 -2.84 -72.72
N ALA A 704 -0.16 -2.82 -74.06
CA ALA A 704 0.98 -3.10 -74.92
C ALA A 704 1.90 -1.88 -75.13
N GLY A 705 3.11 -1.92 -74.54
CA GLY A 705 4.23 -1.01 -74.81
C GLY A 705 4.22 0.34 -74.08
N GLY A 706 3.19 0.60 -73.27
CA GLY A 706 2.93 1.89 -72.61
C GLY A 706 3.11 1.89 -71.10
N ASN A 707 2.73 0.82 -70.38
CA ASN A 707 2.94 0.69 -68.92
C ASN A 707 4.34 0.12 -68.64
N GLN A 708 5.35 0.93 -68.92
CA GLN A 708 6.75 0.53 -68.85
C GLN A 708 7.20 0.42 -67.38
N ALA A 709 7.82 -0.71 -67.04
CA ALA A 709 8.78 -0.74 -65.95
C ALA A 709 9.90 0.25 -66.25
N VAL A 710 9.84 1.45 -65.65
CA VAL A 710 10.85 2.50 -65.90
C VAL A 710 12.26 2.01 -65.49
N MET A 711 12.35 1.03 -64.57
CA MET A 711 13.58 0.44 -64.04
C MET A 711 13.47 -1.08 -63.69
N GLY A 712 12.89 -1.93 -64.56
CA GLY A 712 13.08 -3.40 -64.49
C GLY A 712 12.04 -4.32 -63.81
N GLY A 713 10.82 -3.86 -63.52
CA GLY A 713 9.66 -4.72 -63.16
C GLY A 713 9.01 -5.48 -64.34
N SER A 714 8.05 -6.37 -64.05
CA SER A 714 7.27 -7.11 -65.06
C SER A 714 5.77 -6.89 -64.88
N ALA A 715 5.06 -6.52 -65.96
CA ALA A 715 3.60 -6.50 -65.99
C ALA A 715 3.05 -7.65 -66.85
N THR A 716 2.03 -8.34 -66.34
CA THR A 716 1.23 -9.31 -67.10
C THR A 716 -0.20 -8.80 -67.24
N CYS A 717 -0.75 -8.88 -68.46
CA CYS A 717 -2.03 -8.26 -68.79
C CYS A 717 -2.99 -9.20 -69.56
N PRO A 718 -3.34 -10.38 -69.03
CA PRO A 718 -4.37 -11.22 -69.64
C PRO A 718 -5.72 -10.48 -69.71
N GLY A 719 -6.43 -10.58 -70.86
CA GLY A 719 -7.79 -10.05 -70.99
C GLY A 719 -7.95 -8.53 -71.02
N VAL A 720 -6.87 -7.75 -71.15
CA VAL A 720 -6.94 -6.27 -71.20
C VAL A 720 -7.26 -5.75 -72.61
N THR A 721 -8.34 -4.98 -72.77
CA THR A 721 -8.79 -4.39 -74.05
C THR A 721 -8.22 -2.99 -74.29
N ARG A 722 -7.85 -2.66 -75.54
CA ARG A 722 -7.05 -1.46 -75.89
C ARG A 722 -7.77 -0.31 -76.63
N VAL A 723 -9.00 -0.45 -77.15
CA VAL A 723 -9.38 0.37 -78.34
C VAL A 723 -10.76 1.06 -78.36
N ALA A 724 -11.45 1.30 -77.23
CA ALA A 724 -12.57 2.27 -77.23
C ALA A 724 -12.81 2.94 -75.88
N ASP A 725 -13.43 4.13 -75.95
CA ASP A 725 -13.95 4.85 -74.80
C ASP A 725 -15.02 4.00 -74.06
N PRO A 726 -14.91 3.80 -72.73
CA PRO A 726 -15.94 3.15 -71.93
C PRO A 726 -17.25 3.95 -71.88
N GLU A 727 -17.31 5.16 -72.45
CA GLU A 727 -18.48 6.03 -72.48
C GLU A 727 -19.11 6.20 -71.10
N LEU A 728 -18.29 6.39 -70.07
CA LEU A 728 -18.79 6.52 -68.70
C LEU A 728 -19.75 7.73 -68.61
N GLY A 729 -20.97 7.50 -68.09
CA GLY A 729 -21.99 8.51 -67.82
C GLY A 729 -21.59 9.48 -66.70
N ALA A 730 -22.53 10.31 -66.23
CA ALA A 730 -22.24 11.22 -65.12
C ALA A 730 -22.00 10.46 -63.80
N LEU A 731 -21.23 11.07 -62.89
CA LEU A 731 -21.16 10.62 -61.50
C LEU A 731 -22.56 10.74 -60.89
N ASP A 732 -23.21 9.62 -60.60
CA ASP A 732 -24.60 9.62 -60.14
C ASP A 732 -24.77 8.81 -58.85
N ALA A 733 -25.81 9.18 -58.11
CA ALA A 733 -26.24 8.59 -56.86
C ALA A 733 -26.64 7.12 -57.05
N ASN A 734 -26.10 6.22 -56.23
CA ASN A 734 -26.64 4.88 -56.14
C ASN A 734 -27.95 4.93 -55.35
N GLY A 735 -29.10 4.73 -56.02
CA GLY A 735 -30.45 4.88 -55.48
C GLY A 735 -30.89 3.87 -54.40
N MET A 736 -30.03 3.58 -53.42
CA MET A 736 -30.43 2.86 -52.22
C MET A 736 -31.02 3.83 -51.19
N ASP A 737 -32.30 3.63 -50.86
CA ASP A 737 -32.93 4.25 -49.69
C ASP A 737 -32.19 3.80 -48.42
N GLY A 738 -31.60 4.75 -47.69
CA GLY A 738 -30.82 4.48 -46.49
C GLY A 738 -29.35 4.85 -46.66
N TYR A 739 -29.04 6.08 -46.26
CA TYR A 739 -27.74 6.75 -46.22
C TYR A 739 -26.50 5.85 -45.94
N PRO A 740 -25.34 6.11 -46.58
CA PRO A 740 -25.05 7.14 -47.57
C PRO A 740 -25.25 6.69 -49.02
N ILE A 741 -25.62 7.66 -49.85
CA ILE A 741 -25.64 7.53 -51.30
C ILE A 741 -24.19 7.46 -51.78
N LEU A 742 -23.73 6.28 -52.20
CA LEU A 742 -22.46 6.17 -52.92
C LEU A 742 -22.62 6.79 -54.30
N TYR A 743 -21.58 7.44 -54.80
CA TYR A 743 -21.55 7.98 -56.14
C TYR A 743 -20.59 7.17 -57.00
N GLY A 744 -21.05 6.73 -58.18
CA GLY A 744 -20.26 5.90 -59.09
C GLY A 744 -20.57 6.19 -60.55
N TYR A 745 -19.60 5.97 -61.42
CA TYR A 745 -19.75 6.11 -62.87
C TYR A 745 -20.34 4.82 -63.48
N LEU A 746 -21.19 4.96 -64.51
CA LEU A 746 -21.76 3.84 -65.27
C LEU A 746 -21.26 3.84 -66.70
N PRO A 747 -21.03 2.68 -67.34
CA PRO A 747 -20.94 2.62 -68.79
C PRO A 747 -22.23 3.17 -69.43
N GLY A 748 -22.07 4.07 -70.41
CA GLY A 748 -23.16 4.59 -71.23
C GLY A 748 -23.74 3.50 -72.15
N ALA A 749 -24.91 3.77 -72.72
CA ALA A 749 -25.66 2.78 -73.50
C ALA A 749 -24.94 2.22 -74.75
N ASN A 750 -23.91 2.89 -75.28
CA ASN A 750 -23.11 2.40 -76.41
C ASN A 750 -21.68 1.97 -76.00
N SER A 751 -21.43 1.83 -74.69
CA SER A 751 -20.13 1.42 -74.18
C SER A 751 -19.74 0.04 -74.69
N GLN A 752 -18.49 -0.12 -75.12
CA GLN A 752 -17.94 -1.42 -75.47
C GLN A 752 -17.69 -2.34 -74.26
N LEU A 753 -17.85 -1.83 -73.03
CA LEU A 753 -17.85 -2.61 -71.80
C LEU A 753 -19.03 -3.60 -71.70
N LEU A 754 -19.98 -3.50 -72.64
CA LEU A 754 -21.22 -4.27 -72.66
C LEU A 754 -21.12 -5.60 -73.45
N ASP A 755 -20.02 -5.86 -74.17
CA ASP A 755 -19.89 -6.99 -75.11
C ASP A 755 -18.62 -7.87 -74.90
N ALA A 756 -18.67 -8.88 -73.99
CA ALA A 756 -17.91 -10.16 -74.04
C ALA A 756 -18.28 -11.21 -72.92
N VAL A 757 -19.08 -12.26 -73.26
CA VAL A 757 -19.63 -13.41 -72.45
C VAL A 757 -20.71 -13.19 -71.34
N ALA A 758 -21.77 -14.04 -71.32
CA ALA A 758 -23.04 -13.93 -70.57
C ALA A 758 -22.99 -13.78 -69.03
N CYS A 759 -23.77 -12.82 -68.49
CA CYS A 759 -23.96 -12.61 -67.05
C CYS A 759 -25.30 -13.09 -66.51
N THR A 760 -25.29 -13.67 -65.31
CA THR A 760 -26.45 -14.27 -64.65
C THR A 760 -27.40 -13.25 -63.99
N VAL A 761 -27.25 -11.95 -64.27
CA VAL A 761 -27.85 -10.85 -63.49
C VAL A 761 -28.21 -9.66 -64.39
N PRO A 762 -29.49 -9.22 -64.42
CA PRO A 762 -29.96 -8.23 -65.40
C PRO A 762 -29.89 -6.76 -64.95
N THR A 763 -29.57 -6.44 -63.69
CA THR A 763 -29.50 -5.05 -63.15
C THR A 763 -28.21 -4.84 -62.34
N ASP A 764 -27.70 -3.61 -62.29
CA ASP A 764 -26.61 -3.24 -61.37
C ASP A 764 -27.14 -2.95 -59.95
N GLN A 765 -26.28 -2.59 -59.00
CA GLN A 765 -26.69 -2.36 -57.60
C GLN A 765 -27.62 -1.15 -57.38
N ARG A 766 -27.90 -0.35 -58.42
CA ARG A 766 -28.82 0.79 -58.41
C ARG A 766 -30.22 0.41 -58.90
N GLY A 767 -30.41 -0.83 -59.33
CA GLY A 767 -31.63 -1.26 -60.03
C GLY A 767 -31.69 -0.71 -61.46
N ILE A 768 -30.59 -0.17 -62.00
CA ILE A 768 -30.52 0.23 -63.40
C ILE A 768 -30.34 -1.04 -64.22
N ALA A 769 -31.18 -1.21 -65.24
CA ALA A 769 -31.08 -2.31 -66.18
C ALA A 769 -29.68 -2.32 -66.80
N ARG A 770 -28.97 -3.43 -66.62
CA ARG A 770 -27.71 -3.67 -67.31
C ARG A 770 -28.00 -3.66 -68.79
N PRO A 771 -27.25 -2.89 -69.59
CA PRO A 771 -27.39 -2.99 -71.04
C PRO A 771 -27.18 -4.47 -71.42
N GLN A 772 -28.17 -5.03 -72.10
CA GLN A 772 -28.20 -6.48 -72.34
C GLN A 772 -27.21 -6.82 -73.45
N GLY A 773 -26.16 -7.52 -73.05
CA GLY A 773 -25.14 -8.12 -73.90
C GLY A 773 -24.56 -9.33 -73.18
N VAL A 774 -23.66 -10.03 -73.86
CA VAL A 774 -22.91 -11.10 -73.22
C VAL A 774 -21.79 -10.43 -72.44
N GLY A 775 -21.92 -9.90 -71.21
CA GLY A 775 -20.78 -9.29 -70.47
C GLY A 775 -21.21 -8.74 -69.11
N CYS A 776 -20.32 -8.69 -68.12
CA CYS A 776 -20.57 -8.03 -66.82
C CYS A 776 -19.91 -6.64 -66.86
N ASP A 777 -20.54 -5.64 -66.26
CA ASP A 777 -20.10 -4.24 -66.33
C ASP A 777 -18.73 -4.05 -65.62
N ILE A 778 -17.62 -4.14 -66.37
CA ILE A 778 -16.26 -3.92 -65.85
C ILE A 778 -16.18 -2.55 -65.14
N GLY A 779 -15.56 -2.51 -63.96
CA GLY A 779 -15.34 -1.31 -63.16
C GLY A 779 -16.59 -0.62 -62.60
N ALA A 780 -17.80 -1.02 -62.99
CA ALA A 780 -19.00 -0.54 -62.34
C ALA A 780 -19.01 -0.97 -60.87
N LEU A 781 -19.89 -0.35 -60.08
CA LEU A 781 -20.14 -0.82 -58.72
C LEU A 781 -20.95 -2.14 -58.84
N GLU A 782 -20.24 -3.24 -59.14
CA GLU A 782 -20.82 -4.52 -59.47
C GLU A 782 -21.28 -5.26 -58.21
N ARG A 783 -22.59 -5.46 -58.11
CA ARG A 783 -23.33 -6.28 -57.13
C ARG A 783 -23.06 -6.01 -55.65
N ARG A 784 -24.15 -6.04 -54.88
CA ARG A 784 -24.08 -6.25 -53.43
C ARG A 784 -23.21 -7.48 -53.19
N GLY A 785 -22.11 -7.27 -52.46
CA GLY A 785 -21.36 -8.36 -51.85
C GLY A 785 -22.30 -9.26 -51.05
N THR A 786 -21.76 -10.30 -50.45
CA THR A 786 -22.60 -11.22 -49.69
C THR A 786 -23.45 -10.48 -48.66
N VAL A 787 -24.78 -10.70 -48.68
CA VAL A 787 -25.66 -10.15 -47.66
C VAL A 787 -25.62 -11.08 -46.45
N ALA A 788 -25.32 -10.51 -45.28
CA ALA A 788 -25.20 -11.28 -44.06
C ALA A 788 -26.59 -11.61 -43.49
N LEU A 789 -26.84 -12.88 -43.23
CA LEU A 789 -27.87 -13.32 -42.30
C LEU A 789 -27.20 -13.58 -40.95
N ALA A 790 -27.47 -12.73 -39.98
CA ALA A 790 -27.11 -13.03 -38.60
C ALA A 790 -28.25 -13.79 -37.94
N VAL A 791 -28.00 -15.03 -37.53
CA VAL A 791 -28.92 -15.83 -36.71
C VAL A 791 -28.43 -15.77 -35.28
N THR A 792 -29.20 -15.12 -34.41
CA THR A 792 -28.89 -15.01 -32.98
C THR A 792 -29.75 -15.99 -32.20
N LEU A 793 -29.11 -16.93 -31.51
CA LEU A 793 -29.77 -17.77 -30.52
C LEU A 793 -29.92 -16.99 -29.22
N SER A 794 -31.12 -16.99 -28.64
CA SER A 794 -31.48 -16.18 -27.47
C SER A 794 -32.42 -16.94 -26.54
N GLY A 795 -32.70 -16.38 -25.37
CA GLY A 795 -33.55 -17.00 -24.35
C GLY A 795 -32.78 -17.87 -23.36
N SER A 796 -33.50 -18.49 -22.40
CA SER A 796 -32.92 -19.28 -21.31
C SER A 796 -32.58 -20.72 -21.70
N GLY A 797 -32.94 -21.14 -22.92
CA GLY A 797 -32.76 -22.49 -23.41
C GLY A 797 -31.69 -22.62 -24.48
N THR A 798 -31.42 -23.88 -24.87
CA THR A 798 -30.50 -24.19 -25.95
C THR A 798 -31.25 -24.94 -27.06
N GLY A 799 -30.74 -24.82 -28.27
CA GLY A 799 -31.30 -25.45 -29.44
C GLY A 799 -30.47 -25.10 -30.66
N THR A 800 -30.78 -25.76 -31.76
CA THR A 800 -30.07 -25.58 -33.03
C THR A 800 -31.01 -24.96 -34.04
N VAL A 801 -30.53 -23.95 -34.76
CA VAL A 801 -31.22 -23.43 -35.94
C VAL A 801 -30.56 -23.99 -37.18
N SER A 802 -31.32 -24.72 -38.00
CA SER A 802 -30.85 -25.33 -39.25
C SER A 802 -31.56 -24.72 -40.45
N GLY A 803 -31.01 -24.89 -41.66
CA GLY A 803 -31.53 -24.28 -42.89
C GLY A 803 -30.65 -23.16 -43.48
N ALA A 804 -29.59 -22.79 -42.76
CA ALA A 804 -28.46 -22.00 -43.27
C ALA A 804 -27.28 -22.93 -43.70
N PRO A 805 -26.22 -22.44 -44.38
CA PRO A 805 -25.09 -23.26 -44.84
C PRO A 805 -24.44 -24.17 -43.79
N SER A 806 -24.46 -23.74 -42.53
CA SER A 806 -24.23 -24.63 -41.38
C SER A 806 -25.28 -24.35 -40.30
N ALA A 807 -25.52 -25.33 -39.43
CA ALA A 807 -26.45 -25.17 -38.33
C ALA A 807 -25.87 -24.19 -37.30
N CYS A 808 -26.69 -23.23 -36.86
CA CYS A 808 -26.32 -22.35 -35.76
C CYS A 808 -26.57 -23.06 -34.43
N THR A 809 -25.50 -23.30 -33.67
CA THR A 809 -25.53 -24.09 -32.43
C THR A 809 -25.20 -23.27 -31.18
N THR A 810 -24.53 -22.11 -31.32
CA THR A 810 -24.12 -21.27 -30.18
C THR A 810 -24.09 -19.79 -30.55
N GLY A 811 -24.67 -18.93 -29.70
CA GLY A 811 -24.53 -17.48 -29.80
C GLY A 811 -25.13 -16.89 -31.09
N THR A 812 -24.37 -16.02 -31.76
CA THR A 812 -24.76 -15.46 -33.06
C THR A 812 -23.91 -16.07 -34.16
N CYS A 813 -24.56 -16.68 -35.14
CA CYS A 813 -23.91 -17.18 -36.34
C CYS A 813 -24.17 -16.21 -37.49
N SER A 814 -23.13 -15.85 -38.23
CA SER A 814 -23.25 -15.00 -39.41
C SER A 814 -23.02 -15.83 -40.65
N TYR A 815 -23.96 -15.75 -41.59
CA TYR A 815 -23.90 -16.46 -42.86
C TYR A 815 -23.94 -15.45 -43.99
N ASN A 816 -23.00 -15.59 -44.91
CA ASN A 816 -22.91 -14.74 -46.07
C ASN A 816 -23.65 -15.41 -47.23
N TYR A 817 -24.71 -14.77 -47.72
CA TYR A 817 -25.47 -15.24 -48.87
C TYR A 817 -25.19 -14.38 -50.10
N PRO A 818 -25.16 -14.96 -51.31
CA PRO A 818 -25.08 -14.18 -52.53
C PRO A 818 -26.26 -13.19 -52.60
N GLY A 819 -25.95 -11.91 -52.80
CA GLY A 819 -26.94 -10.84 -52.71
C GLY A 819 -28.02 -10.85 -53.79
N GLU A 820 -27.86 -11.52 -54.96
CA GLU A 820 -28.84 -11.40 -56.06
C GLU A 820 -28.94 -12.60 -57.04
N GLY A 821 -30.10 -12.67 -57.75
CA GLY A 821 -30.42 -13.49 -58.93
C GLY A 821 -31.75 -14.24 -58.81
N SER A 822 -32.02 -14.74 -57.61
CA SER A 822 -33.34 -15.10 -57.11
C SER A 822 -33.33 -14.72 -55.64
N ALA A 823 -34.42 -14.19 -55.11
CA ALA A 823 -34.59 -14.10 -53.66
C ALA A 823 -34.28 -15.49 -53.08
N GLN A 824 -33.08 -15.71 -52.53
CA GLN A 824 -32.78 -16.98 -51.92
C GLN A 824 -33.60 -17.03 -50.65
N ALA A 825 -34.70 -17.78 -50.71
CA ALA A 825 -35.53 -18.08 -49.56
C ALA A 825 -34.74 -19.04 -48.67
N VAL A 826 -34.24 -18.52 -47.56
CA VAL A 826 -33.61 -19.31 -46.50
C VAL A 826 -34.73 -19.72 -45.54
N ILE A 827 -35.02 -21.02 -45.48
CA ILE A 827 -36.00 -21.56 -44.54
C ILE A 827 -35.26 -22.06 -43.31
N LEU A 828 -35.31 -21.26 -42.25
CA LEU A 828 -34.77 -21.60 -40.95
C LEU A 828 -35.76 -22.42 -40.13
N THR A 829 -35.26 -23.48 -39.52
CA THR A 829 -36.01 -24.34 -38.59
C THR A 829 -35.27 -24.42 -37.27
N ALA A 830 -36.00 -24.26 -36.17
CA ALA A 830 -35.46 -24.35 -34.82
C ALA A 830 -35.76 -25.73 -34.23
N ALA A 831 -34.73 -26.43 -33.77
CA ALA A 831 -34.84 -27.68 -33.05
C ALA A 831 -34.33 -27.46 -31.61
N PRO A 832 -35.21 -27.44 -30.60
CA PRO A 832 -34.80 -27.36 -29.20
C PRO A 832 -33.90 -28.55 -28.82
N ALA A 833 -32.91 -28.32 -27.97
CA ALA A 833 -32.17 -29.41 -27.35
C ALA A 833 -33.07 -30.20 -26.38
N VAL A 834 -32.67 -31.42 -26.01
CA VAL A 834 -33.43 -32.28 -25.08
C VAL A 834 -33.75 -31.52 -23.78
N GLY A 835 -35.03 -31.41 -23.44
CA GLY A 835 -35.52 -30.68 -22.25
C GLY A 835 -35.79 -29.19 -22.45
N HIS A 836 -35.48 -28.62 -23.63
CA HIS A 836 -35.75 -27.22 -23.98
C HIS A 836 -36.98 -27.11 -24.91
N SER A 837 -37.52 -25.90 -25.03
CA SER A 837 -38.61 -25.58 -25.97
C SER A 837 -38.23 -24.37 -26.83
N PHE A 838 -38.78 -24.28 -28.05
CA PHE A 838 -38.59 -23.12 -28.91
C PHE A 838 -39.73 -22.13 -28.64
N SER A 839 -39.42 -20.91 -28.21
CA SER A 839 -40.42 -19.90 -27.84
C SER A 839 -40.77 -18.93 -28.97
N GLY A 840 -39.94 -18.85 -30.02
CA GLY A 840 -40.30 -18.15 -31.26
C GLY A 840 -39.15 -17.41 -31.94
N TRP A 841 -39.44 -16.90 -33.13
CA TRP A 841 -38.55 -16.07 -33.94
C TRP A 841 -38.71 -14.58 -33.63
N SER A 842 -37.66 -13.81 -33.89
CA SER A 842 -37.66 -12.34 -33.87
C SER A 842 -36.78 -11.77 -34.99
N GLY A 843 -36.86 -10.46 -35.22
CA GLY A 843 -36.13 -9.79 -36.32
C GLY A 843 -36.86 -9.95 -37.65
N ALA A 844 -36.18 -10.49 -38.67
CA ALA A 844 -36.74 -10.72 -40.00
C ALA A 844 -37.83 -11.81 -40.04
N CYS A 845 -38.05 -12.53 -38.93
CA CYS A 845 -39.11 -13.51 -38.74
C CYS A 845 -39.85 -13.28 -37.42
N SER A 846 -41.05 -13.86 -37.30
CA SER A 846 -41.86 -13.86 -36.07
C SER A 846 -42.65 -15.16 -35.92
N GLY A 847 -43.17 -15.43 -34.72
CA GLY A 847 -43.98 -16.62 -34.41
C GLY A 847 -43.16 -17.89 -34.12
N THR A 848 -43.80 -19.05 -34.02
CA THR A 848 -43.18 -20.33 -33.61
C THR A 848 -43.08 -21.38 -34.71
N GLY A 849 -43.58 -21.09 -35.92
CA GLY A 849 -43.49 -21.96 -37.10
C GLY A 849 -42.11 -21.94 -37.76
N THR A 850 -41.98 -22.42 -39.00
CA THR A 850 -40.72 -22.28 -39.77
C THR A 850 -40.50 -20.83 -40.20
N CYS A 851 -39.26 -20.34 -40.13
CA CYS A 851 -38.91 -18.96 -40.50
C CYS A 851 -38.39 -18.90 -41.94
N SER A 852 -39.10 -18.20 -42.83
CA SER A 852 -38.68 -18.01 -44.22
C SER A 852 -38.12 -16.61 -44.40
N VAL A 853 -36.82 -16.50 -44.69
CA VAL A 853 -36.11 -15.24 -44.88
C VAL A 853 -35.70 -15.09 -46.34
N THR A 854 -36.08 -13.98 -46.96
CA THR A 854 -35.57 -13.62 -48.28
C THR A 854 -34.26 -12.84 -48.15
N MET A 855 -33.16 -13.41 -48.64
CA MET A 855 -31.83 -12.81 -48.59
C MET A 855 -31.56 -11.87 -49.77
N ASN A 856 -32.14 -10.68 -49.73
CA ASN A 856 -31.92 -9.57 -50.67
C ASN A 856 -31.23 -8.34 -50.04
N GLN A 857 -30.98 -8.40 -48.74
CA GLN A 857 -30.28 -7.41 -47.92
C GLN A 857 -29.78 -8.11 -46.65
N ALA A 858 -28.94 -7.46 -45.86
CA ALA A 858 -28.55 -8.00 -44.56
C ALA A 858 -29.80 -8.18 -43.68
N ARG A 859 -29.93 -9.35 -43.05
CA ARG A 859 -31.08 -9.71 -42.21
C ARG A 859 -30.57 -10.22 -40.86
N THR A 860 -31.32 -9.91 -39.82
CA THR A 860 -31.10 -10.47 -38.48
C THR A 860 -32.31 -11.32 -38.12
N VAL A 861 -32.08 -12.55 -37.68
CA VAL A 861 -33.13 -13.44 -37.16
C VAL A 861 -32.73 -13.86 -35.76
N GLY A 862 -33.56 -13.54 -34.79
CA GLY A 862 -33.46 -14.11 -33.45
C GLY A 862 -34.24 -15.43 -33.39
N ALA A 863 -33.65 -16.46 -32.79
CA ALA A 863 -34.31 -17.69 -32.42
C ALA A 863 -34.29 -17.80 -30.89
N ALA A 864 -35.44 -17.71 -30.26
CA ALA A 864 -35.55 -17.79 -28.81
C ALA A 864 -35.86 -19.22 -28.38
N PHE A 865 -35.00 -19.80 -27.54
CA PHE A 865 -35.22 -21.07 -26.87
C PHE A 865 -35.48 -20.79 -25.40
N VAL A 866 -36.45 -21.48 -24.82
CA VAL A 866 -36.75 -21.43 -23.40
C VAL A 866 -36.28 -22.74 -22.80
N GLY A 867 -35.42 -22.62 -21.80
CA GLY A 867 -34.97 -23.77 -21.03
C GLY A 867 -36.10 -24.39 -20.24
N PRO A 868 -35.94 -25.63 -19.75
CA PRO A 868 -36.83 -26.13 -18.73
C PRO A 868 -36.82 -25.12 -17.59
N ALA A 869 -37.97 -24.90 -16.94
CA ALA A 869 -38.03 -23.99 -15.80
C ALA A 869 -36.92 -24.39 -14.81
N THR A 870 -35.95 -23.52 -14.56
CA THR A 870 -34.88 -23.81 -13.60
C THR A 870 -35.27 -23.21 -12.27
N TYR A 871 -35.10 -23.97 -11.21
CA TYR A 871 -35.41 -23.56 -9.86
C TYR A 871 -34.13 -23.33 -9.09
N THR A 872 -34.08 -22.24 -8.34
CA THR A 872 -32.95 -21.97 -7.47
C THR A 872 -32.91 -22.99 -6.34
N VAL A 873 -31.70 -23.35 -5.91
CA VAL A 873 -31.48 -24.13 -4.70
C VAL A 873 -30.88 -23.20 -3.66
N GLY A 874 -31.54 -23.10 -2.52
CA GLY A 874 -31.22 -22.13 -1.50
C GLY A 874 -31.79 -22.54 -0.16
N GLY A 875 -31.45 -21.75 0.83
CA GLY A 875 -31.61 -22.16 2.20
C GLY A 875 -31.26 -21.07 3.19
N THR A 876 -31.14 -21.47 4.45
CA THR A 876 -30.70 -20.58 5.52
C THR A 876 -29.53 -21.18 6.28
N THR A 877 -28.53 -20.35 6.54
CA THR A 877 -27.39 -20.68 7.39
C THR A 877 -27.57 -20.02 8.74
N SER A 878 -27.39 -20.80 9.80
CA SER A 878 -27.49 -20.36 11.19
C SER A 878 -26.31 -20.88 12.02
N GLY A 879 -25.88 -20.10 13.02
CA GLY A 879 -24.75 -20.45 13.88
C GLY A 879 -23.36 -20.32 13.24
N LEU A 880 -23.24 -19.70 12.06
CA LEU A 880 -21.96 -19.35 11.46
C LEU A 880 -21.38 -18.09 12.14
N ALA A 881 -20.11 -18.13 12.54
CA ALA A 881 -19.37 -16.99 13.03
C ALA A 881 -17.96 -17.02 12.44
N GLY A 882 -17.59 -15.98 11.69
CA GLY A 882 -16.37 -15.94 10.87
C GLY A 882 -16.59 -16.43 9.43
N ALA A 883 -15.63 -16.15 8.54
CA ALA A 883 -15.65 -16.57 7.14
C ALA A 883 -15.02 -17.96 6.94
N GLY A 884 -15.29 -18.60 5.79
CA GLY A 884 -14.62 -19.85 5.38
C GLY A 884 -15.54 -21.05 5.15
N LEU A 885 -16.84 -20.94 5.44
CA LEU A 885 -17.82 -21.96 5.03
C LEU A 885 -17.98 -21.92 3.51
N VAL A 886 -17.82 -23.06 2.85
CA VAL A 886 -18.15 -23.24 1.43
C VAL A 886 -19.12 -24.40 1.30
N LEU A 887 -20.31 -24.12 0.78
CA LEU A 887 -21.30 -25.13 0.42
C LEU A 887 -21.10 -25.54 -1.04
N GLN A 888 -21.49 -26.76 -1.39
CA GLN A 888 -21.37 -27.30 -2.75
C GLN A 888 -22.65 -28.04 -3.11
N ASN A 889 -23.17 -27.81 -4.32
CA ASN A 889 -24.36 -28.48 -4.83
C ASN A 889 -23.98 -29.42 -6.00
N ASN A 890 -24.40 -30.69 -5.95
CA ASN A 890 -24.18 -31.68 -7.03
C ASN A 890 -22.70 -31.87 -7.42
N GLY A 891 -21.76 -31.74 -6.48
CA GLY A 891 -20.33 -31.86 -6.76
C GLY A 891 -19.70 -30.65 -7.47
N GLY A 892 -20.45 -29.54 -7.62
CA GLY A 892 -20.02 -28.26 -8.21
C GLY A 892 -20.77 -27.05 -7.61
N ASP A 893 -20.78 -25.91 -8.30
CA ASP A 893 -21.44 -24.66 -7.83
C ASP A 893 -21.05 -24.28 -6.39
N ASN A 894 -19.75 -24.13 -6.16
CA ASN A 894 -19.23 -23.86 -4.82
C ASN A 894 -19.63 -22.45 -4.37
N LEU A 895 -20.34 -22.37 -3.25
CA LEU A 895 -20.86 -21.13 -2.68
C LEU A 895 -20.18 -20.79 -1.36
N PRO A 896 -19.29 -19.79 -1.33
CA PRO A 896 -18.80 -19.20 -0.08
C PRO A 896 -19.95 -18.52 0.67
N VAL A 897 -20.15 -18.89 1.94
CA VAL A 897 -21.16 -18.30 2.82
C VAL A 897 -20.44 -17.46 3.89
N PRO A 898 -20.49 -16.12 3.83
CA PRO A 898 -19.68 -15.27 4.71
C PRO A 898 -20.31 -15.03 6.09
N ALA A 899 -21.62 -15.19 6.24
CA ALA A 899 -22.36 -14.92 7.47
C ALA A 899 -23.67 -15.72 7.55
N ASN A 900 -24.34 -15.66 8.70
CA ASN A 900 -25.71 -16.18 8.85
C ASN A 900 -26.67 -15.44 7.92
N GLY A 901 -27.69 -16.15 7.45
CA GLY A 901 -28.69 -15.57 6.56
C GLY A 901 -29.14 -16.55 5.49
N SER A 902 -29.96 -16.04 4.56
CA SER A 902 -30.33 -16.82 3.40
C SER A 902 -29.14 -16.99 2.45
N PHE A 903 -29.06 -18.13 1.81
CA PHE A 903 -28.11 -18.38 0.73
C PHE A 903 -28.86 -18.96 -0.47
N THR A 904 -28.32 -18.75 -1.66
CA THR A 904 -28.86 -19.30 -2.89
C THR A 904 -27.69 -19.62 -3.81
N PHE A 905 -27.67 -20.84 -4.31
CA PHE A 905 -26.70 -21.32 -5.29
C PHE A 905 -26.87 -20.61 -6.63
N SER A 906 -25.76 -20.37 -7.32
CA SER A 906 -25.72 -19.53 -8.51
C SER A 906 -26.14 -20.28 -9.78
N ILE A 907 -26.01 -21.60 -9.77
CA ILE A 907 -26.41 -22.50 -10.84
C ILE A 907 -27.77 -23.11 -10.47
N PRO A 908 -28.88 -22.64 -11.08
CA PRO A 908 -30.20 -23.17 -10.80
C PRO A 908 -30.37 -24.59 -11.39
N VAL A 909 -31.20 -25.42 -10.76
CA VAL A 909 -31.43 -26.81 -11.15
C VAL A 909 -32.67 -26.89 -12.03
N ALA A 910 -32.58 -27.59 -13.16
CA ALA A 910 -33.70 -27.77 -14.09
C ALA A 910 -34.93 -28.42 -13.40
N GLN A 911 -36.13 -28.12 -13.89
CA GLN A 911 -37.38 -28.72 -13.41
C GLN A 911 -37.30 -30.25 -13.42
N GLY A 912 -37.56 -30.86 -12.27
CA GLY A 912 -37.42 -32.31 -12.04
C GLY A 912 -35.99 -32.79 -11.81
N GLY A 913 -34.96 -31.94 -11.98
CA GLY A 913 -33.55 -32.25 -11.75
C GLY A 913 -33.21 -32.41 -10.27
N ALA A 914 -32.26 -33.28 -9.97
CA ALA A 914 -31.81 -33.52 -8.59
C ALA A 914 -30.85 -32.43 -8.10
N TYR A 915 -30.93 -32.09 -6.82
CA TYR A 915 -29.95 -31.27 -6.09
C TYR A 915 -29.36 -32.07 -4.92
N SER A 916 -28.14 -31.72 -4.52
CA SER A 916 -27.38 -32.37 -3.44
C SER A 916 -26.37 -31.39 -2.85
N VAL A 917 -26.83 -30.61 -1.87
CA VAL A 917 -26.08 -29.64 -1.10
C VAL A 917 -25.29 -30.34 0.02
N THR A 918 -23.99 -30.10 0.03
CA THR A 918 -23.02 -30.61 1.01
C THR A 918 -22.10 -29.48 1.47
N VAL A 919 -21.38 -29.69 2.58
CA VAL A 919 -20.31 -28.78 3.00
C VAL A 919 -19.02 -29.20 2.30
N LEU A 920 -18.50 -28.35 1.41
CA LEU A 920 -17.20 -28.56 0.76
C LEU A 920 -16.05 -28.17 1.69
N THR A 921 -16.18 -27.01 2.34
CA THR A 921 -15.17 -26.49 3.28
C THR A 921 -15.85 -26.07 4.57
N GLN A 922 -15.43 -26.67 5.69
CA GLN A 922 -15.87 -26.24 7.01
C GLN A 922 -15.20 -24.91 7.39
N PRO A 923 -15.93 -23.95 8.00
CA PRO A 923 -15.31 -22.73 8.52
C PRO A 923 -14.38 -23.05 9.71
N PRO A 924 -13.32 -22.26 9.94
CA PRO A 924 -12.44 -22.44 11.08
C PRO A 924 -13.21 -22.45 12.41
N GLY A 925 -12.98 -23.50 13.22
CA GLY A 925 -13.53 -23.63 14.56
C GLY A 925 -15.01 -23.96 14.69
N ARG A 926 -15.71 -24.24 13.59
CA ARG A 926 -17.11 -24.72 13.61
C ARG A 926 -17.32 -25.92 12.71
N THR A 927 -18.35 -26.70 13.02
CA THR A 927 -18.84 -27.79 12.19
C THR A 927 -20.25 -27.45 11.73
N CYS A 928 -20.41 -27.28 10.43
CA CYS A 928 -21.68 -27.04 9.75
C CYS A 928 -22.25 -28.36 9.22
N THR A 929 -23.55 -28.55 9.42
CA THR A 929 -24.30 -29.70 8.91
C THR A 929 -25.44 -29.22 8.03
N VAL A 930 -25.77 -29.98 6.99
CA VAL A 930 -26.85 -29.66 6.04
C VAL A 930 -28.02 -30.61 6.27
N THR A 931 -29.22 -30.06 6.46
CA THR A 931 -30.49 -30.79 6.41
C THR A 931 -31.32 -30.32 5.21
N ASN A 932 -32.20 -31.18 4.70
CA ASN A 932 -32.89 -31.01 3.41
C ASN A 932 -31.95 -30.76 2.23
N GLY A 933 -30.71 -31.24 2.32
CA GLY A 933 -29.67 -30.98 1.32
C GLY A 933 -29.91 -31.66 -0.03
N SER A 934 -30.83 -32.62 -0.14
CA SER A 934 -31.06 -33.35 -1.40
C SER A 934 -32.54 -33.45 -1.77
N GLY A 935 -32.83 -33.48 -3.06
CA GLY A 935 -34.19 -33.66 -3.60
C GLY A 935 -34.27 -33.38 -5.10
N ASN A 936 -35.49 -33.34 -5.66
CA ASN A 936 -35.74 -32.93 -7.04
C ASN A 936 -36.42 -31.55 -7.06
N ALA A 937 -35.93 -30.64 -7.90
CA ALA A 937 -36.42 -29.27 -7.94
C ALA A 937 -37.67 -29.17 -8.82
N SER A 938 -38.86 -29.03 -8.22
CA SER A 938 -40.13 -28.75 -8.92
C SER A 938 -40.66 -27.32 -8.67
N ALA A 939 -39.96 -26.56 -7.82
CA ALA A 939 -40.14 -25.15 -7.48
C ALA A 939 -38.80 -24.65 -6.89
N ASN A 940 -38.62 -23.34 -6.67
CA ASN A 940 -37.44 -22.81 -5.96
C ASN A 940 -37.32 -23.49 -4.59
N VAL A 941 -36.21 -24.20 -4.38
CA VAL A 941 -35.89 -24.89 -3.14
C VAL A 941 -35.32 -23.85 -2.20
N THR A 942 -36.01 -23.56 -1.10
CA THR A 942 -35.60 -22.53 -0.12
C THR A 942 -35.43 -23.07 1.29
N ASN A 943 -35.64 -24.38 1.48
CA ASN A 943 -35.72 -25.05 2.77
C ASN A 943 -34.46 -25.85 3.12
N VAL A 944 -33.36 -25.71 2.35
CA VAL A 944 -32.07 -26.27 2.76
C VAL A 944 -31.64 -25.54 4.03
N GLN A 945 -31.31 -26.27 5.08
CA GLN A 945 -30.94 -25.66 6.34
C GLN A 945 -29.50 -26.05 6.68
N VAL A 946 -28.67 -25.05 6.94
CA VAL A 946 -27.28 -25.24 7.35
C VAL A 946 -27.16 -24.75 8.79
N VAL A 947 -26.80 -25.65 9.69
CA VAL A 947 -26.60 -25.34 11.11
C VAL A 947 -25.14 -25.56 11.44
N CYS A 948 -24.47 -24.48 11.82
CA CYS A 948 -23.08 -24.46 12.25
C CYS A 948 -23.01 -24.38 13.77
N VAL A 949 -22.34 -25.35 14.39
CA VAL A 949 -22.08 -25.37 15.84
C VAL A 949 -20.58 -25.22 16.09
N PRO A 950 -20.16 -24.62 17.22
CA PRO A 950 -18.75 -24.61 17.60
C PRO A 950 -18.17 -26.03 17.61
N SER A 951 -17.01 -26.21 16.97
CA SER A 951 -16.31 -27.50 17.01
C SER A 951 -15.82 -27.76 18.42
N ALA A 952 -15.92 -29.00 18.90
CA ALA A 952 -15.43 -29.39 20.22
C ALA A 952 -14.19 -30.28 20.09
N HIS A 953 -13.19 -30.07 20.93
CA HIS A 953 -11.93 -30.79 20.92
C HIS A 953 -11.72 -31.49 22.27
N ALA A 954 -11.34 -32.77 22.22
CA ALA A 954 -11.02 -33.55 23.40
C ALA A 954 -9.61 -33.23 23.91
N ILE A 955 -9.47 -33.15 25.23
CA ILE A 955 -8.18 -33.06 25.92
C ILE A 955 -7.92 -34.40 26.61
N THR A 956 -6.81 -35.03 26.26
CA THR A 956 -6.33 -36.23 26.97
C THR A 956 -5.24 -35.85 27.96
N THR A 957 -5.14 -36.59 29.07
CA THR A 957 -4.12 -36.37 30.11
C THR A 957 -3.14 -37.53 30.19
N SER A 958 -1.89 -37.22 30.51
CA SER A 958 -0.82 -38.21 30.71
C SER A 958 0.06 -37.82 31.91
N PRO A 959 0.32 -38.71 32.89
CA PRO A 959 -0.32 -40.02 33.09
C PRO A 959 -1.77 -39.88 33.57
N ALA A 960 -2.65 -40.76 33.08
CA ALA A 960 -4.05 -40.79 33.48
C ALA A 960 -4.21 -41.15 34.97
N GLY A 961 -5.04 -40.41 35.72
CA GLY A 961 -5.29 -40.61 37.16
C GLY A 961 -4.54 -39.62 38.08
N ASN A 962 -3.37 -39.15 37.67
CA ASN A 962 -2.58 -38.14 38.41
C ASN A 962 -2.66 -36.74 37.77
N LEU A 963 -3.42 -36.58 36.69
CA LEU A 963 -3.66 -35.32 36.00
C LEU A 963 -5.08 -35.31 35.43
N SER A 964 -5.85 -34.27 35.78
CA SER A 964 -7.21 -34.06 35.29
C SER A 964 -7.38 -32.66 34.71
N CYS A 965 -8.00 -32.54 33.53
CA CYS A 965 -8.33 -31.25 32.93
C CYS A 965 -9.85 -31.08 32.85
N THR A 966 -10.35 -29.94 33.30
CA THR A 966 -11.78 -29.61 33.28
C THR A 966 -12.05 -28.30 32.53
N PRO A 967 -12.96 -28.29 31.54
CA PRO A 967 -13.67 -29.45 30.97
C PRO A 967 -12.75 -30.31 30.06
N ALA A 968 -12.98 -31.62 30.02
CA ALA A 968 -12.21 -32.56 29.18
C ALA A 968 -12.54 -32.46 27.68
N THR A 969 -13.57 -31.68 27.33
CA THR A 969 -13.96 -31.35 25.96
C THR A 969 -14.24 -29.86 25.92
N ILE A 970 -13.55 -29.14 25.04
CA ILE A 970 -13.64 -27.68 24.94
C ILE A 970 -14.12 -27.28 23.55
N THR A 971 -14.99 -26.28 23.47
CA THR A 971 -15.26 -25.57 22.22
C THR A 971 -14.00 -24.90 21.68
N HIS A 972 -13.80 -24.95 20.36
CA HIS A 972 -12.64 -24.42 19.67
C HIS A 972 -12.27 -23.00 20.13
N GLY A 973 -11.02 -22.83 20.56
CA GLY A 973 -10.47 -21.59 21.10
C GLY A 973 -10.64 -21.41 22.62
N GLY A 974 -11.37 -22.30 23.31
CA GLY A 974 -11.46 -22.28 24.77
C GLY A 974 -10.22 -22.85 25.47
N THR A 975 -10.20 -22.78 26.80
CA THR A 975 -9.11 -23.22 27.66
C THR A 975 -9.63 -24.12 28.80
N ALA A 976 -8.82 -25.08 29.25
CA ALA A 976 -9.13 -25.93 30.41
C ALA A 976 -8.13 -25.69 31.54
N LEU A 977 -8.61 -25.80 32.76
CA LEU A 977 -7.77 -25.88 33.94
C LEU A 977 -7.40 -27.35 34.19
N CYS A 978 -6.11 -27.63 34.21
CA CYS A 978 -5.53 -28.93 34.52
C CYS A 978 -4.92 -28.93 35.92
N THR A 979 -5.27 -29.92 36.72
CA THR A 979 -4.79 -30.11 38.09
C THR A 979 -4.03 -31.42 38.19
N ALA A 980 -2.79 -31.33 38.67
CA ALA A 980 -1.94 -32.49 38.92
C ALA A 980 -2.09 -32.94 40.38
N SER A 981 -2.17 -34.26 40.57
CA SER A 981 -2.17 -34.93 41.86
C SER A 981 -0.95 -35.85 41.91
N PRO A 982 0.20 -35.38 42.43
CA PRO A 982 1.41 -36.18 42.51
C PRO A 982 1.20 -37.51 43.24
N PRO A 983 1.79 -38.60 42.76
CA PRO A 983 1.89 -39.84 43.54
C PRO A 983 2.58 -39.61 44.89
N SER A 984 2.27 -40.46 45.88
CA SER A 984 2.90 -40.39 47.20
C SER A 984 4.43 -40.42 47.09
N GLY A 985 5.11 -39.51 47.78
CA GLY A 985 6.57 -39.38 47.76
C GLY A 985 7.15 -38.63 46.55
N GLN A 986 6.30 -38.01 45.71
CA GLN A 986 6.73 -37.20 44.57
C GLN A 986 6.09 -35.81 44.58
N ILE A 987 6.72 -34.88 43.87
CA ILE A 987 6.29 -33.50 43.63
C ILE A 987 6.19 -33.28 42.12
N THR A 988 5.23 -32.45 41.67
CA THR A 988 5.13 -32.07 40.25
C THR A 988 6.35 -31.23 39.86
N GLN A 989 7.03 -31.60 38.77
CA GLN A 989 8.13 -30.82 38.19
C GLN A 989 7.66 -29.90 37.07
N SER A 990 6.75 -30.39 36.21
CA SER A 990 6.18 -29.61 35.13
C SER A 990 4.82 -30.15 34.70
N ILE A 991 3.97 -29.27 34.18
CA ILE A 991 2.73 -29.61 33.48
C ILE A 991 2.77 -28.86 32.13
N GLY A 992 2.56 -29.54 31.01
CA GLY A 992 2.61 -28.89 29.70
C GLY A 992 1.89 -29.66 28.60
N GLY A 993 1.55 -28.97 27.51
CA GLY A 993 0.75 -29.50 26.40
C GLY A 993 -0.47 -28.62 26.12
N CYS A 994 -1.13 -28.79 24.97
CA CYS A 994 -2.23 -27.92 24.54
C CYS A 994 -1.86 -26.42 24.55
N ASN A 995 -0.77 -26.07 23.85
CA ASN A 995 -0.30 -24.68 23.63
C ASN A 995 0.16 -23.91 24.88
N GLY A 996 0.81 -24.59 25.85
CA GLY A 996 1.54 -23.92 26.92
C GLY A 996 2.25 -24.89 27.87
N THR A 997 2.97 -24.33 28.84
CA THR A 997 3.76 -25.04 29.84
C THR A 997 3.81 -24.27 31.15
N ALA A 998 3.69 -24.97 32.28
CA ALA A 998 3.99 -24.46 33.61
C ALA A 998 5.13 -25.28 34.22
N THR A 999 6.24 -24.62 34.56
CA THR A 999 7.48 -25.24 35.04
C THR A 999 7.80 -24.76 36.45
N GLY A 1000 8.15 -25.68 37.34
CA GLY A 1000 8.55 -25.36 38.72
C GLY A 1000 8.18 -26.48 39.69
N VAL A 1001 9.07 -26.74 40.65
CA VAL A 1001 8.82 -27.69 41.73
C VAL A 1001 7.56 -27.27 42.51
N GLY A 1002 6.56 -28.15 42.57
CA GLY A 1002 5.30 -27.91 43.29
C GLY A 1002 4.20 -27.22 42.48
N VAL A 1003 4.37 -27.03 41.16
CA VAL A 1003 3.32 -26.50 40.29
C VAL A 1003 2.23 -27.55 40.07
N ASN A 1004 1.10 -27.42 40.77
CA ASN A 1004 0.00 -28.39 40.72
C ASN A 1004 -1.17 -27.97 39.82
N THR A 1005 -1.11 -26.78 39.22
CA THR A 1005 -2.17 -26.25 38.35
C THR A 1005 -1.59 -25.66 37.07
N TYR A 1006 -2.29 -25.86 35.96
CA TYR A 1006 -1.92 -25.37 34.63
C TYR A 1006 -3.18 -25.06 33.82
N THR A 1007 -3.30 -23.86 33.27
CA THR A 1007 -4.38 -23.54 32.32
C THR A 1007 -3.84 -23.69 30.90
N THR A 1008 -4.53 -24.47 30.06
CA THR A 1008 -4.13 -24.65 28.65
C THR A 1008 -4.16 -23.34 27.88
N GLY A 1009 -3.37 -23.25 26.81
CA GLY A 1009 -3.61 -22.22 25.78
C GLY A 1009 -4.92 -22.48 25.03
N PRO A 1010 -5.33 -21.57 24.12
CA PRO A 1010 -6.50 -21.79 23.27
C PRO A 1010 -6.39 -23.11 22.50
N VAL A 1011 -7.38 -23.99 22.67
CA VAL A 1011 -7.39 -25.33 22.07
C VAL A 1011 -8.13 -25.30 20.74
N THR A 1012 -7.42 -25.50 19.63
CA THR A 1012 -7.96 -25.44 18.26
C THR A 1012 -8.02 -26.80 17.55
N SER A 1013 -7.52 -27.85 18.21
CA SER A 1013 -7.58 -29.26 17.77
C SER A 1013 -7.43 -30.18 18.99
N ALA A 1014 -7.72 -31.48 18.85
CA ALA A 1014 -7.52 -32.43 19.94
C ALA A 1014 -6.04 -32.46 20.36
N CYS A 1015 -5.77 -32.44 21.67
CA CYS A 1015 -4.41 -32.30 22.20
C CYS A 1015 -4.25 -33.04 23.54
N THR A 1016 -3.00 -33.23 23.96
CA THR A 1016 -2.66 -33.93 25.20
C THR A 1016 -1.92 -33.00 26.16
N VAL A 1017 -2.30 -33.03 27.44
CA VAL A 1017 -1.57 -32.38 28.53
C VAL A 1017 -0.82 -33.44 29.33
N THR A 1018 0.47 -33.21 29.57
CA THR A 1018 1.39 -34.13 30.22
C THR A 1018 1.93 -33.51 31.51
N ALA A 1019 1.97 -34.26 32.60
CA ALA A 1019 2.62 -33.88 33.85
C ALA A 1019 3.81 -34.81 34.16
N THR A 1020 4.89 -34.24 34.70
CA THR A 1020 6.06 -34.99 35.18
C THR A 1020 6.20 -34.85 36.68
N PHE A 1021 6.50 -35.97 37.35
CA PHE A 1021 6.64 -36.06 38.81
C PHE A 1021 8.04 -36.58 39.18
N ALA A 1022 8.59 -36.10 40.29
CA ALA A 1022 9.89 -36.56 40.80
C ALA A 1022 9.97 -36.54 42.33
N PRO A 1023 10.89 -37.29 42.95
CA PRO A 1023 11.14 -37.23 44.39
C PRO A 1023 11.60 -35.83 44.85
N PRO A 1024 11.33 -35.43 46.12
CA PRO A 1024 11.90 -34.24 46.73
C PRO A 1024 13.44 -34.27 46.78
N PRO A 1025 14.13 -33.11 46.80
CA PRO A 1025 15.58 -33.04 47.03
C PRO A 1025 15.98 -33.69 48.36
N ALA A 1026 17.19 -34.23 48.45
CA ALA A 1026 17.73 -34.84 49.67
C ALA A 1026 19.08 -34.21 50.08
N HIS A 1027 19.34 -34.15 51.39
CA HIS A 1027 20.44 -33.45 52.05
C HIS A 1027 21.33 -34.43 52.83
N THR A 1028 22.66 -34.25 52.84
CA THR A 1028 23.57 -35.13 53.58
C THR A 1028 23.53 -34.85 55.09
N LEU A 1029 23.77 -35.87 55.93
CA LEU A 1029 23.85 -35.75 57.39
C LEU A 1029 25.22 -36.20 57.90
N GLY A 1030 25.91 -35.34 58.65
CA GLY A 1030 27.25 -35.60 59.17
C GLY A 1030 27.66 -34.68 60.32
N GLY A 1031 28.90 -34.84 60.76
CA GLY A 1031 29.42 -34.18 61.95
C GLY A 1031 30.92 -34.37 62.15
N THR A 1032 31.41 -34.10 63.37
CA THR A 1032 32.82 -34.27 63.76
C THR A 1032 32.95 -35.02 65.08
N VAL A 1033 33.99 -35.85 65.20
CA VAL A 1033 34.37 -36.56 66.43
C VAL A 1033 35.72 -36.05 66.94
N THR A 1034 35.81 -35.80 68.25
CA THR A 1034 37.02 -35.35 68.94
C THR A 1034 37.28 -36.16 70.22
N GLY A 1035 38.56 -36.29 70.59
CA GLY A 1035 38.99 -37.00 71.81
C GLY A 1035 38.95 -38.53 71.74
N LEU A 1036 38.66 -39.14 70.57
CA LEU A 1036 38.60 -40.59 70.39
C LEU A 1036 40.01 -41.20 70.28
N THR A 1037 40.38 -42.03 71.25
CA THR A 1037 41.67 -42.75 71.30
C THR A 1037 41.51 -44.28 71.36
N GLY A 1038 40.27 -44.77 71.35
CA GLY A 1038 39.90 -46.16 71.61
C GLY A 1038 38.96 -46.67 70.54
N THR A 1039 38.84 -47.98 70.41
CA THR A 1039 38.10 -48.63 69.33
C THR A 1039 36.66 -48.92 69.72
N GLY A 1040 35.75 -48.96 68.73
CA GLY A 1040 34.38 -49.46 68.92
C GLY A 1040 33.30 -48.39 69.06
N LEU A 1041 33.59 -47.11 68.79
CA LEU A 1041 32.54 -46.08 68.72
C LEU A 1041 31.61 -46.36 67.52
N LEU A 1042 30.30 -46.48 67.80
CA LEU A 1042 29.25 -46.68 66.79
C LEU A 1042 28.18 -45.59 66.94
N LEU A 1043 27.95 -44.81 65.87
CA LEU A 1043 26.89 -43.81 65.80
C LEU A 1043 25.70 -44.37 65.04
N ARG A 1044 24.46 -44.07 65.45
CA ARG A 1044 23.24 -44.54 64.79
C ARG A 1044 22.32 -43.39 64.42
N ASN A 1045 21.83 -43.37 63.19
CA ASN A 1045 20.73 -42.50 62.75
C ASN A 1045 19.65 -43.35 62.05
N GLY A 1046 18.46 -43.43 62.66
CA GLY A 1046 17.42 -44.36 62.22
C GLY A 1046 17.88 -45.81 62.31
N GLY A 1047 17.92 -46.51 61.17
CA GLY A 1047 18.39 -47.90 61.04
C GLY A 1047 19.85 -48.05 60.57
N GLU A 1048 20.56 -46.97 60.32
CA GLU A 1048 21.96 -46.99 59.86
C GLU A 1048 22.93 -46.89 61.05
N ASP A 1049 23.86 -47.84 61.13
CA ASP A 1049 24.96 -47.88 62.10
C ASP A 1049 26.28 -47.50 61.41
N LEU A 1050 26.92 -46.42 61.89
CA LEU A 1050 28.16 -45.86 61.35
C LEU A 1050 29.32 -46.06 62.33
N PRO A 1051 30.27 -46.99 62.05
CA PRO A 1051 31.46 -47.16 62.86
C PRO A 1051 32.44 -46.00 62.65
N VAL A 1052 32.94 -45.41 63.74
CA VAL A 1052 33.92 -44.32 63.71
C VAL A 1052 35.26 -44.79 64.30
N ALA A 1053 36.29 -44.82 63.47
CA ALA A 1053 37.59 -45.39 63.84
C ALA A 1053 38.60 -44.35 64.36
N ALA A 1054 38.41 -43.06 64.08
CA ALA A 1054 39.35 -42.00 64.45
C ALA A 1054 38.64 -40.64 64.60
N ASN A 1055 39.34 -39.66 65.17
CA ASN A 1055 38.90 -38.26 65.18
C ASN A 1055 38.77 -37.70 63.76
N GLY A 1056 37.82 -36.80 63.55
CA GLY A 1056 37.59 -36.17 62.24
C GLY A 1056 36.12 -36.07 61.86
N ALA A 1057 35.87 -35.67 60.61
CA ALA A 1057 34.52 -35.58 60.07
C ALA A 1057 33.93 -36.97 59.79
N PHE A 1058 32.63 -37.13 60.02
CA PHE A 1058 31.86 -38.31 59.64
C PHE A 1058 30.61 -37.89 58.86
N THR A 1059 30.08 -38.78 58.04
CA THR A 1059 28.85 -38.55 57.28
C THR A 1059 28.11 -39.88 57.15
N PHE A 1060 26.81 -39.88 57.43
CA PHE A 1060 25.93 -41.01 57.18
C PHE A 1060 25.69 -41.16 55.68
N THR A 1061 25.51 -42.40 55.21
CA THR A 1061 25.19 -42.66 53.80
C THR A 1061 23.71 -42.39 53.50
N GLY A 1062 22.82 -42.54 54.49
CA GLY A 1062 21.44 -42.11 54.42
C GLY A 1062 21.31 -40.59 54.38
N THR A 1063 20.66 -40.07 53.33
CA THR A 1063 20.32 -38.64 53.20
C THR A 1063 18.97 -38.32 53.85
N VAL A 1064 18.81 -37.10 54.34
CA VAL A 1064 17.54 -36.58 54.89
C VAL A 1064 16.80 -35.82 53.79
N ALA A 1065 15.54 -36.17 53.51
CA ALA A 1065 14.73 -35.44 52.53
C ALA A 1065 14.53 -33.96 52.93
N ASP A 1066 14.33 -33.08 51.95
CA ASP A 1066 13.96 -31.68 52.18
C ASP A 1066 12.66 -31.59 53.02
N GLY A 1067 12.71 -30.86 54.13
CA GLY A 1067 11.65 -30.81 55.15
C GLY A 1067 11.66 -31.97 56.16
N GLY A 1068 12.56 -32.96 56.01
CA GLY A 1068 12.66 -34.14 56.88
C GLY A 1068 13.32 -33.87 58.25
N SER A 1069 13.50 -34.93 59.04
CA SER A 1069 14.12 -34.89 60.37
C SER A 1069 15.19 -35.96 60.55
N TYR A 1070 16.09 -35.76 61.52
CA TYR A 1070 17.15 -36.71 61.89
C TYR A 1070 17.33 -36.83 63.42
N ALA A 1071 17.88 -37.95 63.87
CA ALA A 1071 18.21 -38.22 65.26
C ALA A 1071 19.40 -39.19 65.38
N VAL A 1072 20.57 -38.66 65.73
CA VAL A 1072 21.84 -39.36 65.92
C VAL A 1072 22.02 -39.78 67.39
N THR A 1073 22.39 -41.04 67.61
CA THR A 1073 22.63 -41.62 68.95
C THR A 1073 23.96 -42.38 69.00
N ILE A 1074 24.52 -42.61 70.20
CA ILE A 1074 25.67 -43.51 70.39
C ILE A 1074 25.12 -44.92 70.59
N ALA A 1075 25.29 -45.78 69.59
CA ALA A 1075 24.89 -47.19 69.68
C ALA A 1075 25.88 -48.03 70.50
N ALA A 1076 27.18 -47.69 70.47
CA ALA A 1076 28.21 -48.34 71.30
C ALA A 1076 29.31 -47.34 71.71
N GLN A 1077 29.72 -47.38 72.98
CA GLN A 1077 30.82 -46.59 73.52
C GLN A 1077 32.17 -47.25 73.18
N PRO A 1078 33.22 -46.47 72.87
CA PRO A 1078 34.56 -47.02 72.63
C PRO A 1078 35.19 -47.56 73.92
N THR A 1079 36.08 -48.54 73.77
CA THR A 1079 36.80 -49.15 74.89
C THR A 1079 37.68 -48.12 75.63
N GLY A 1080 37.56 -48.05 76.96
CA GLY A 1080 38.38 -47.18 77.82
C GLY A 1080 38.05 -45.69 77.75
N GLN A 1081 36.91 -45.34 77.15
CA GLN A 1081 36.45 -43.97 76.98
C GLN A 1081 34.93 -43.87 77.13
N ARG A 1082 34.46 -42.63 77.31
CA ARG A 1082 33.05 -42.30 77.23
C ARG A 1082 32.86 -41.09 76.34
N CYS A 1083 32.00 -41.23 75.34
CA CYS A 1083 31.63 -40.18 74.39
C CYS A 1083 30.23 -39.63 74.68
N THR A 1084 30.03 -38.36 74.34
CA THR A 1084 28.74 -37.64 74.36
C THR A 1084 28.48 -36.96 73.01
N ILE A 1085 27.20 -36.69 72.69
CA ILE A 1085 26.80 -36.04 71.42
C ILE A 1085 26.10 -34.70 71.71
N ALA A 1086 26.46 -33.67 70.95
CA ALA A 1086 25.75 -32.40 70.81
C ALA A 1086 25.19 -32.25 69.38
N ASN A 1087 24.10 -31.47 69.24
CA ASN A 1087 23.33 -31.34 67.99
C ASN A 1087 22.82 -32.68 67.45
N ALA A 1088 22.36 -33.56 68.34
CA ALA A 1088 21.98 -34.92 68.00
C ALA A 1088 20.71 -35.03 67.13
N SER A 1089 19.89 -33.98 66.99
CA SER A 1089 18.62 -34.06 66.25
C SER A 1089 18.22 -32.75 65.59
N GLY A 1090 17.43 -32.82 64.51
CA GLY A 1090 16.83 -31.66 63.84
C GLY A 1090 15.60 -32.04 63.00
N SER A 1091 14.76 -31.04 62.69
CA SER A 1091 13.53 -31.17 61.89
C SER A 1091 13.45 -30.06 60.84
N ASN A 1092 12.68 -30.25 59.76
CA ASN A 1092 12.56 -29.31 58.65
C ASN A 1092 13.91 -29.00 57.98
N VAL A 1093 14.69 -30.05 57.69
CA VAL A 1093 16.00 -29.92 57.06
C VAL A 1093 15.86 -29.35 55.65
N SER A 1094 16.41 -28.16 55.43
CA SER A 1094 16.41 -27.47 54.11
C SER A 1094 17.80 -27.38 53.46
N ALA A 1095 18.82 -27.92 54.12
CA ALA A 1095 20.20 -27.98 53.64
C ALA A 1095 20.95 -29.14 54.29
N SER A 1096 22.11 -29.52 53.74
CA SER A 1096 22.99 -30.54 54.31
C SER A 1096 23.44 -30.18 55.73
N VAL A 1097 23.30 -31.15 56.64
CA VAL A 1097 23.59 -31.01 58.07
C VAL A 1097 24.99 -31.56 58.34
N SER A 1098 25.89 -30.73 58.87
CA SER A 1098 27.29 -31.11 59.14
C SER A 1098 27.76 -30.77 60.56
N ASN A 1099 26.85 -30.38 61.46
CA ASN A 1099 27.16 -29.79 62.76
C ASN A 1099 26.96 -30.74 63.96
N VAL A 1100 26.72 -32.03 63.74
CA VAL A 1100 26.68 -33.03 64.83
C VAL A 1100 28.06 -33.14 65.46
N GLN A 1101 28.18 -33.04 66.78
CA GLN A 1101 29.48 -33.04 67.47
C GLN A 1101 29.55 -34.18 68.48
N VAL A 1102 30.60 -35.00 68.39
CA VAL A 1102 30.85 -36.10 69.33
C VAL A 1102 32.17 -35.84 70.06
N ALA A 1103 32.13 -35.86 71.39
CA ALA A 1103 33.31 -35.62 72.23
C ALA A 1103 33.55 -36.80 73.17
N CYS A 1104 34.76 -37.36 73.16
CA CYS A 1104 35.16 -38.53 73.93
C CYS A 1104 36.22 -38.19 74.98
N VAL A 1105 36.12 -38.77 76.17
CA VAL A 1105 37.10 -38.59 77.26
C VAL A 1105 37.55 -39.95 77.84
N PRO A 1106 38.82 -40.09 78.28
CA PRO A 1106 39.30 -41.30 78.95
C PRO A 1106 38.46 -41.64 80.18
N TYR A 1107 38.11 -42.91 80.34
CA TYR A 1107 37.21 -43.36 81.40
C TYR A 1107 37.55 -44.78 81.86
N PHE A 1108 37.66 -44.96 83.17
CA PHE A 1108 37.79 -46.24 83.84
C PHE A 1108 36.74 -46.35 84.96
N GLU A 1109 36.17 -47.52 85.13
CA GLU A 1109 35.21 -47.84 86.19
C GLU A 1109 35.52 -49.23 86.73
N GLY A 1110 35.52 -49.38 88.05
CA GLY A 1110 35.82 -50.65 88.72
C GLY A 1110 35.24 -50.69 90.12
N THR A 1111 35.35 -51.83 90.79
CA THR A 1111 34.84 -52.04 92.15
C THR A 1111 35.98 -51.90 93.15
N THR A 1112 35.85 -51.03 94.16
CA THR A 1112 36.86 -50.85 95.21
C THR A 1112 37.02 -52.12 96.04
N VAL A 1113 38.19 -52.32 96.67
CA VAL A 1113 38.48 -53.52 97.47
C VAL A 1113 38.80 -53.13 98.91
N PRO A 1114 37.79 -52.75 99.73
CA PRO A 1114 37.99 -52.44 101.14
C PRO A 1114 38.32 -53.70 101.93
N ALA A 1115 38.98 -53.56 103.09
CA ALA A 1115 39.26 -54.68 103.99
C ALA A 1115 37.99 -55.38 104.51
N SER A 1116 36.82 -54.71 104.45
CA SER A 1116 35.50 -55.28 104.78
C SER A 1116 34.93 -56.21 103.70
N GLY A 1117 35.50 -56.22 102.49
CA GLY A 1117 35.01 -57.00 101.35
C GLY A 1117 33.79 -56.43 100.61
N ALA A 1118 33.14 -55.38 101.12
CA ALA A 1118 31.97 -54.74 100.50
C ALA A 1118 32.35 -53.51 99.66
N GLY A 1119 32.93 -53.76 98.48
CA GLY A 1119 33.34 -52.71 97.53
C GLY A 1119 32.18 -51.98 96.86
N GLY A 1120 32.39 -50.70 96.56
CA GLY A 1120 31.48 -49.88 95.74
C GLY A 1120 32.13 -49.47 94.43
N THR A 1121 31.35 -48.87 93.53
CA THR A 1121 31.87 -48.42 92.23
C THR A 1121 32.77 -47.20 92.38
N GLY A 1122 34.03 -47.35 92.01
CA GLY A 1122 34.97 -46.25 91.82
C GLY A 1122 35.10 -45.91 90.34
N ARG A 1123 35.28 -44.62 90.04
CA ARG A 1123 35.40 -44.09 88.67
C ARG A 1123 36.64 -43.23 88.56
N ALA A 1124 37.38 -43.38 87.47
CA ALA A 1124 38.54 -42.56 87.19
C ALA A 1124 38.46 -41.99 85.78
N THR A 1125 38.73 -40.70 85.66
CA THR A 1125 38.94 -40.00 84.40
C THR A 1125 40.21 -39.18 84.51
N PHE A 1126 40.73 -38.73 83.37
CA PHE A 1126 41.81 -37.78 83.38
C PHE A 1126 41.77 -36.84 82.17
N THR A 1127 42.49 -35.73 82.33
CA THR A 1127 42.78 -34.77 81.26
C THR A 1127 44.29 -34.49 81.24
N GLY A 1128 44.84 -34.03 80.11
CA GLY A 1128 46.29 -33.91 79.94
C GLY A 1128 46.93 -35.22 79.46
N GLY A 1129 48.24 -35.39 79.65
CA GLY A 1129 48.96 -36.60 79.23
C GLY A 1129 49.34 -36.70 77.75
N GLY A 1130 48.76 -35.88 76.87
CA GLY A 1130 48.97 -35.96 75.42
C GLY A 1130 47.94 -36.86 74.72
N PRO A 1131 47.86 -36.80 73.37
CA PRO A 1131 46.74 -37.35 72.60
C PRO A 1131 46.67 -38.89 72.55
N ALA A 1132 47.73 -39.59 72.93
CA ALA A 1132 47.78 -41.06 72.94
C ALA A 1132 47.65 -41.66 74.35
N CYS A 1133 47.66 -40.81 75.39
CA CYS A 1133 47.59 -41.22 76.79
C CYS A 1133 46.23 -41.88 77.06
N ARG A 1134 46.22 -43.05 77.69
CA ARG A 1134 45.02 -43.82 78.03
C ARG A 1134 45.23 -44.70 79.25
N PHE A 1135 44.14 -45.14 79.86
CA PHE A 1135 44.18 -46.24 80.82
C PHE A 1135 44.62 -47.53 80.14
N ASP A 1136 45.59 -48.23 80.74
CA ASP A 1136 45.77 -49.65 80.49
C ASP A 1136 44.69 -50.40 81.27
N LEU A 1137 43.63 -50.81 80.59
CA LEU A 1137 42.46 -51.45 81.22
C LEU A 1137 42.76 -52.83 81.80
N GLY A 1138 43.84 -53.49 81.37
CA GLY A 1138 44.25 -54.78 81.90
C GLY A 1138 45.06 -54.66 83.20
N ALA A 1139 45.72 -53.51 83.39
CA ALA A 1139 46.58 -53.27 84.55
C ALA A 1139 46.01 -52.25 85.54
N THR A 1140 45.13 -51.35 85.11
CA THR A 1140 44.44 -50.40 85.99
C THR A 1140 43.35 -51.12 86.76
N GLY A 1141 43.34 -50.99 88.09
CA GLY A 1141 42.39 -51.72 88.91
C GLY A 1141 42.34 -51.22 90.34
N PHE A 1142 41.22 -51.45 91.01
CA PHE A 1142 41.14 -51.25 92.45
C PHE A 1142 41.62 -52.52 93.17
N GLU A 1143 42.39 -52.33 94.22
CA GLU A 1143 43.07 -53.39 94.97
C GLU A 1143 42.97 -53.20 96.47
N ALA A 1144 43.19 -54.30 97.19
CA ALA A 1144 43.26 -54.28 98.64
C ALA A 1144 44.45 -53.44 99.13
N ALA A 1145 44.33 -52.91 100.35
CA ALA A 1145 45.42 -52.17 100.97
C ALA A 1145 46.69 -53.04 101.13
N PRO A 1146 47.91 -52.47 100.98
CA PRO A 1146 49.16 -53.19 101.21
C PRO A 1146 49.26 -53.68 102.66
N ALA A 1147 50.02 -54.77 102.87
CA ALA A 1147 50.16 -55.42 104.19
C ALA A 1147 50.68 -54.48 105.29
N THR A 1148 51.49 -53.49 104.92
CA THR A 1148 51.98 -52.41 105.80
C THR A 1148 51.31 -51.09 105.43
N PRO A 1149 50.30 -50.63 106.20
CA PRO A 1149 49.65 -49.34 105.95
C PRO A 1149 50.54 -48.15 106.35
N PRO A 1150 50.20 -46.92 105.93
CA PRO A 1150 50.95 -45.73 106.34
C PRO A 1150 50.96 -45.57 107.87
N PRO A 1151 52.08 -45.15 108.50
CA PRO A 1151 52.17 -45.03 109.95
C PRO A 1151 51.03 -44.20 110.56
N GLY A 1152 50.29 -44.79 111.50
CA GLY A 1152 49.15 -44.13 112.18
C GLY A 1152 47.89 -43.94 111.32
N ARG A 1153 47.81 -44.56 110.14
CA ARG A 1153 46.67 -44.47 109.21
C ARG A 1153 46.23 -45.85 108.71
N THR A 1154 45.02 -45.91 108.16
CA THR A 1154 44.42 -47.07 107.47
C THR A 1154 43.97 -46.64 106.07
N LEU A 1155 43.80 -47.60 105.16
CA LEU A 1155 43.30 -47.40 103.79
C LEU A 1155 41.91 -48.06 103.64
N PRO A 1156 40.83 -47.42 104.16
CA PRO A 1156 39.54 -48.06 104.34
C PRO A 1156 38.85 -48.52 103.04
N GLN A 1157 39.18 -47.91 101.89
CA GLN A 1157 38.55 -48.23 100.60
C GLN A 1157 39.51 -48.95 99.62
N GLY A 1158 40.70 -49.37 100.09
CA GLY A 1158 41.74 -49.95 99.24
C GLY A 1158 42.55 -48.89 98.49
N LEU A 1159 43.22 -49.30 97.41
CA LEU A 1159 43.98 -48.46 96.48
C LEU A 1159 43.41 -48.58 95.08
N LEU A 1160 43.59 -47.56 94.24
CA LEU A 1160 43.51 -47.65 92.79
C LEU A 1160 44.95 -47.78 92.29
N ARG A 1161 45.30 -48.94 91.74
CA ARG A 1161 46.49 -49.13 90.93
C ARG A 1161 46.24 -48.48 89.59
N VAL A 1162 46.59 -47.21 89.46
CA VAL A 1162 46.48 -46.48 88.19
C VAL A 1162 47.62 -46.91 87.29
N ARG A 1163 47.33 -47.40 86.08
CA ARG A 1163 48.34 -47.54 85.02
C ARG A 1163 47.91 -46.80 83.77
N LEU A 1164 48.58 -45.70 83.48
CA LEU A 1164 48.41 -44.97 82.22
C LEU A 1164 49.55 -45.30 81.28
N VAL A 1165 49.26 -45.42 79.98
CA VAL A 1165 50.26 -45.73 78.96
C VAL A 1165 50.24 -44.69 77.84
N ASN A 1166 51.39 -44.49 77.21
CA ASN A 1166 51.62 -43.52 76.12
C ASN A 1166 51.39 -42.05 76.54
N CYS A 1167 51.70 -41.72 77.78
CA CYS A 1167 51.54 -40.36 78.31
C CYS A 1167 52.84 -39.57 78.14
N THR A 1168 52.80 -38.45 77.45
CA THR A 1168 53.96 -37.60 77.13
C THR A 1168 53.99 -36.31 77.94
N ALA A 1169 53.03 -36.11 78.84
CA ALA A 1169 52.88 -34.92 79.66
C ALA A 1169 52.23 -35.28 81.00
N ALA A 1170 52.18 -34.31 81.92
CA ALA A 1170 51.47 -34.48 83.19
C ALA A 1170 49.97 -34.72 82.95
N VAL A 1171 49.40 -35.59 83.78
CA VAL A 1171 48.00 -36.01 83.74
C VAL A 1171 47.28 -35.48 84.98
N ALA A 1172 46.20 -34.75 84.79
CA ALA A 1172 45.29 -34.37 85.87
C ALA A 1172 44.25 -35.48 86.05
N MET A 1173 44.44 -36.28 87.10
CA MET A 1173 43.53 -37.35 87.49
C MET A 1173 42.33 -36.80 88.25
N GLU A 1174 41.17 -37.39 87.97
CA GLU A 1174 39.95 -37.21 88.74
C GLU A 1174 39.35 -38.58 89.07
N ILE A 1175 39.29 -38.90 90.36
CA ILE A 1175 38.83 -40.20 90.84
C ILE A 1175 37.67 -39.98 91.80
N THR A 1176 36.52 -40.56 91.50
CA THR A 1176 35.37 -40.61 92.39
C THR A 1176 35.33 -41.96 93.11
N TRP A 1177 35.39 -41.92 94.43
CA TRP A 1177 35.30 -43.07 95.31
C TRP A 1177 33.84 -43.31 95.76
N PRO A 1178 33.46 -44.54 96.11
CA PRO A 1178 32.10 -44.84 96.55
C PRO A 1178 31.74 -44.15 97.88
N GLU A 1179 32.70 -43.97 98.79
CA GLU A 1179 32.49 -43.29 100.08
C GLU A 1179 33.35 -42.02 100.23
N PRO A 1180 32.93 -41.04 101.07
CA PRO A 1180 33.67 -39.79 101.28
C PRO A 1180 35.13 -40.02 101.68
N VAL A 1181 36.02 -39.17 101.16
CA VAL A 1181 37.46 -39.27 101.34
C VAL A 1181 37.92 -38.25 102.38
N ALA A 1182 38.56 -38.71 103.46
CA ALA A 1182 39.04 -37.85 104.57
C ALA A 1182 40.53 -37.46 104.44
N GLY A 1183 41.31 -38.28 103.75
CA GLY A 1183 42.71 -38.05 103.41
C GLY A 1183 43.07 -38.92 102.20
N TYR A 1184 44.21 -38.67 101.55
CA TYR A 1184 44.61 -39.42 100.36
C TYR A 1184 46.12 -39.56 100.30
N THR A 1185 46.61 -40.72 99.89
CA THR A 1185 48.03 -40.98 99.77
C THR A 1185 48.32 -41.70 98.47
N LYS A 1186 49.51 -41.44 97.93
CA LYS A 1186 50.14 -42.25 96.90
C LYS A 1186 51.12 -43.22 97.57
N TYR A 1187 51.35 -44.37 96.95
CA TYR A 1187 52.26 -45.42 97.39
C TYR A 1187 53.21 -45.76 96.26
N GLY A 1188 54.51 -45.53 96.46
CA GLY A 1188 55.55 -45.68 95.44
C GLY A 1188 56.92 -45.22 95.95
N LEU A 1189 57.96 -45.23 95.12
CA LEU A 1189 59.32 -44.80 95.51
C LEU A 1189 59.37 -43.26 95.74
N ALA A 1190 59.91 -42.79 96.87
CA ALA A 1190 59.92 -41.36 97.20
C ALA A 1190 61.11 -40.61 96.57
N ASP A 1191 62.20 -41.31 96.27
CA ASP A 1191 63.37 -40.88 95.51
C ASP A 1191 63.85 -42.00 94.57
N ARG A 1192 64.56 -41.64 93.46
CA ARG A 1192 65.13 -42.60 92.50
C ARG A 1192 66.10 -43.62 93.13
N THR A 1193 66.68 -43.31 94.28
CA THR A 1193 67.62 -44.18 94.99
C THR A 1193 66.97 -45.13 96.00
N ASP A 1194 65.66 -44.97 96.26
CA ASP A 1194 64.93 -45.85 97.17
C ASP A 1194 64.77 -47.26 96.57
N THR A 1195 64.89 -48.29 97.42
CA THR A 1195 64.68 -49.69 97.01
C THR A 1195 63.36 -50.27 97.56
N LEU A 1196 62.63 -49.49 98.37
CA LEU A 1196 61.35 -49.86 98.96
C LEU A 1196 60.35 -48.70 98.82
N PRO A 1197 59.10 -48.96 98.41
CA PRO A 1197 58.07 -47.93 98.28
C PRO A 1197 57.65 -47.38 99.64
N SER A 1198 57.30 -46.09 99.65
CA SER A 1198 56.81 -45.35 100.81
C SER A 1198 55.52 -44.58 100.48
N TYR A 1199 54.92 -43.97 101.49
CA TYR A 1199 53.65 -43.24 101.36
C TYR A 1199 53.88 -41.73 101.44
N PHE A 1200 53.32 -40.99 100.48
CA PHE A 1200 53.40 -39.54 100.44
C PHE A 1200 52.13 -38.92 99.82
N ALA A 1201 51.94 -37.62 100.04
CA ALA A 1201 50.78 -36.90 99.51
C ALA A 1201 51.00 -36.59 98.02
N PRO A 1202 50.04 -36.89 97.11
CA PRO A 1202 50.21 -36.59 95.70
C PRO A 1202 50.20 -35.08 95.42
N THR A 1203 50.91 -34.70 94.36
CA THR A 1203 51.03 -33.31 93.91
C THR A 1203 49.69 -32.76 93.43
N GLY A 1204 49.32 -31.56 93.90
CA GLY A 1204 48.07 -30.91 93.50
C GLY A 1204 46.80 -31.56 94.08
N LEU A 1205 46.90 -32.29 95.19
CA LEU A 1205 45.77 -32.97 95.83
C LEU A 1205 44.65 -31.99 96.21
N ALA A 1206 43.46 -32.25 95.68
CA ALA A 1206 42.20 -31.61 96.07
C ALA A 1206 41.14 -32.68 96.32
N ILE A 1207 40.52 -32.66 97.51
CA ILE A 1207 39.46 -33.59 97.90
C ILE A 1207 38.15 -32.82 98.02
N SER A 1208 37.10 -33.29 97.33
CA SER A 1208 35.76 -32.73 97.40
C SER A 1208 34.74 -33.87 97.57
N GLY A 1209 34.33 -34.08 98.82
CA GLY A 1209 33.41 -35.16 99.20
C GLY A 1209 33.97 -36.54 98.84
N ARG A 1210 33.46 -37.12 97.75
CA ARG A 1210 33.84 -38.44 97.22
C ARG A 1210 34.90 -38.37 96.11
N THR A 1211 35.13 -37.18 95.55
CA THR A 1211 36.03 -37.00 94.40
C THR A 1211 37.37 -36.47 94.85
N VAL A 1212 38.43 -37.06 94.31
CA VAL A 1212 39.82 -36.70 94.54
C VAL A 1212 40.43 -36.31 93.21
N ARG A 1213 41.11 -35.17 93.18
CA ARG A 1213 41.86 -34.68 92.02
C ARG A 1213 43.31 -34.48 92.40
N PHE A 1214 44.22 -34.85 91.51
CA PHE A 1214 45.65 -34.65 91.68
C PHE A 1214 46.35 -34.80 90.33
N THR A 1215 47.62 -34.40 90.28
CA THR A 1215 48.43 -34.49 89.06
C THR A 1215 49.41 -35.65 89.18
N LEU A 1216 49.49 -36.46 88.14
CA LEU A 1216 50.51 -37.49 87.95
C LEU A 1216 51.44 -37.09 86.83
N THR A 1217 52.73 -37.39 86.98
CA THR A 1217 53.76 -37.14 85.97
C THR A 1217 54.73 -38.30 85.96
N ASP A 1218 55.05 -38.79 84.77
CA ASP A 1218 56.08 -39.81 84.48
C ASP A 1218 57.46 -39.34 84.99
N ASP A 1219 58.25 -40.23 85.61
CA ASP A 1219 59.57 -39.93 86.23
C ASP A 1219 59.53 -38.88 87.37
N GLN A 1220 58.50 -38.91 88.20
CA GLN A 1220 58.43 -38.10 89.43
C GLN A 1220 58.03 -38.92 90.65
N GLN A 1221 57.96 -38.25 91.81
CA GLN A 1221 57.72 -38.87 93.11
C GLN A 1221 56.54 -39.86 93.10
N GLY A 1222 56.89 -41.10 93.44
CA GLY A 1222 56.13 -42.36 93.48
C GLY A 1222 55.49 -42.86 92.22
N ASP A 1223 55.99 -42.46 91.05
CA ASP A 1223 55.96 -43.38 89.92
C ASP A 1223 56.73 -44.66 90.28
N ASP A 1224 56.15 -45.83 90.03
CA ASP A 1224 56.66 -47.11 90.55
C ASP A 1224 58.07 -47.46 90.03
N ASP A 1225 58.48 -46.97 88.85
CA ASP A 1225 59.77 -47.31 88.21
C ASP A 1225 60.75 -46.13 88.01
N TRP A 1226 60.34 -44.89 88.32
CA TRP A 1226 61.12 -43.65 88.12
C TRP A 1226 61.81 -43.57 86.74
N THR A 1227 61.15 -44.08 85.69
CA THR A 1227 61.70 -44.11 84.33
C THR A 1227 60.81 -43.32 83.37
N PRO A 1228 61.34 -42.35 82.61
CA PRO A 1228 60.54 -41.56 81.67
C PRO A 1228 60.24 -42.38 80.40
N ASN A 1229 59.31 -43.32 80.49
CA ASN A 1229 58.94 -44.26 79.42
C ASN A 1229 57.50 -44.06 78.91
N GLY A 1230 56.78 -43.07 79.43
CA GLY A 1230 55.40 -42.75 79.11
C GLY A 1230 54.37 -43.70 79.74
N THR A 1231 54.77 -44.45 80.76
CA THR A 1231 53.91 -45.31 81.58
C THR A 1231 53.87 -44.81 83.00
N ILE A 1232 52.74 -44.26 83.42
CA ILE A 1232 52.56 -43.77 84.79
C ILE A 1232 51.89 -44.89 85.60
N ALA A 1233 52.60 -45.46 86.57
CA ALA A 1233 52.10 -46.53 87.44
C ALA A 1233 52.06 -46.08 88.90
N ASP A 1234 50.89 -45.65 89.36
CA ASP A 1234 50.72 -44.88 90.60
C ASP A 1234 49.60 -45.44 91.49
N PRO A 1235 49.89 -46.42 92.35
CA PRO A 1235 48.96 -46.87 93.37
C PRO A 1235 48.61 -45.73 94.32
N SER A 1236 47.31 -45.39 94.42
CA SER A 1236 46.87 -44.31 95.30
C SER A 1236 45.51 -44.60 95.91
N GLY A 1237 45.26 -44.12 97.13
CA GLY A 1237 43.98 -44.37 97.77
C GLY A 1237 43.70 -43.54 99.02
N PRO A 1238 42.44 -43.56 99.47
CA PRO A 1238 41.98 -42.73 100.57
C PRO A 1238 42.45 -43.27 101.92
N THR A 1239 42.89 -42.38 102.81
CA THR A 1239 43.40 -42.70 104.15
C THR A 1239 42.48 -42.21 105.27
N ALA A 1240 42.52 -42.90 106.42
CA ALA A 1240 41.85 -42.52 107.67
C ALA A 1240 42.76 -42.79 108.89
N PRO A 1241 42.61 -42.09 110.05
CA PRO A 1241 43.40 -42.35 111.27
C PRO A 1241 43.25 -43.77 111.82
N ALA A 1242 44.32 -44.38 112.33
CA ALA A 1242 44.27 -45.66 113.06
C ALA A 1242 43.81 -45.45 114.51
N ALA A 1243 42.88 -46.27 115.02
CA ALA A 1243 42.34 -46.14 116.38
C ALA A 1243 43.31 -46.65 117.48
N ALA A 1244 43.36 -45.98 118.64
CA ALA A 1244 44.10 -46.42 119.84
C ALA A 1244 43.42 -47.61 120.56
N PRO A 1245 44.16 -48.48 121.30
CA PRO A 1245 43.57 -49.65 121.93
C PRO A 1245 42.80 -49.31 123.22
N GLY A 1246 41.50 -49.61 123.23
CA GLY A 1246 40.71 -49.86 124.44
C GLY A 1246 40.01 -48.65 125.09
N GLY A 1247 38.67 -48.67 125.04
CA GLY A 1247 37.84 -48.15 126.15
C GLY A 1247 37.04 -46.87 125.90
N ALA A 1248 36.01 -46.92 125.04
CA ALA A 1248 34.69 -46.31 125.29
C ALA A 1248 33.78 -46.56 124.08
N GLN A 1249 32.61 -47.13 124.34
CA GLN A 1249 31.61 -47.52 123.34
C GLN A 1249 30.97 -46.31 122.64
N ALA A 1250 30.86 -46.38 121.31
CA ALA A 1250 29.97 -45.51 120.55
C ALA A 1250 28.52 -46.02 120.66
N ILE A 1251 27.64 -45.06 120.95
CA ILE A 1251 26.19 -45.16 121.15
C ILE A 1251 25.53 -45.89 119.97
N PRO A 1252 24.55 -46.80 120.19
CA PRO A 1252 23.81 -47.41 119.10
C PRO A 1252 23.04 -46.31 118.35
N THR A 1253 23.41 -46.06 117.10
CA THR A 1253 22.58 -45.26 116.20
C THR A 1253 21.36 -46.08 115.81
N LEU A 1254 20.18 -45.47 115.95
CA LEU A 1254 18.90 -46.04 115.51
C LEU A 1254 19.01 -46.43 114.03
N SER A 1255 18.52 -47.63 113.68
CA SER A 1255 18.43 -48.06 112.28
C SER A 1255 17.52 -47.12 111.48
N GLU A 1256 17.65 -47.11 110.14
CA GLU A 1256 16.85 -46.26 109.26
C GLU A 1256 15.33 -46.43 109.49
N GLY A 1257 14.88 -47.62 109.91
CA GLY A 1257 13.51 -47.86 110.37
C GLY A 1257 13.14 -47.13 111.66
N GLY A 1258 14.07 -46.97 112.61
CA GLY A 1258 13.90 -46.22 113.85
C GLY A 1258 13.86 -44.70 113.64
N LEU A 1259 14.61 -44.16 112.67
CA LEU A 1259 14.52 -42.75 112.28
C LEU A 1259 13.20 -42.44 111.57
N LEU A 1260 12.71 -43.36 110.74
CA LEU A 1260 11.39 -43.27 110.10
C LEU A 1260 10.25 -43.39 111.12
N LEU A 1261 10.39 -44.21 112.15
CA LEU A 1261 9.40 -44.30 113.24
C LEU A 1261 9.38 -43.02 114.09
N LEU A 1262 10.54 -42.42 114.38
CA LEU A 1262 10.64 -41.20 115.20
C LEU A 1262 10.09 -39.96 114.45
N THR A 1263 10.33 -39.88 113.14
CA THR A 1263 9.77 -38.83 112.28
C THR A 1263 8.26 -39.01 112.07
N ALA A 1264 7.78 -40.25 111.94
CA ALA A 1264 6.35 -40.55 111.92
C ALA A 1264 5.66 -40.25 113.26
N LEU A 1265 6.30 -40.53 114.40
CA LEU A 1265 5.80 -40.20 115.74
C LEU A 1265 5.77 -38.69 116.00
N LEU A 1266 6.77 -37.94 115.54
CA LEU A 1266 6.79 -36.47 115.61
C LEU A 1266 5.74 -35.83 114.66
N ALA A 1267 5.52 -36.42 113.48
CA ALA A 1267 4.45 -36.00 112.58
C ALA A 1267 3.05 -36.31 113.17
N LEU A 1268 2.87 -37.45 113.84
CA LEU A 1268 1.63 -37.82 114.54
C LEU A 1268 1.38 -36.97 115.80
N LEU A 1269 2.42 -36.50 116.51
CA LEU A 1269 2.28 -35.52 117.60
C LEU A 1269 1.99 -34.10 117.09
N ALA A 1270 2.52 -33.70 115.93
CA ALA A 1270 2.22 -32.41 115.30
C ALA A 1270 0.78 -32.35 114.74
N LEU A 1271 0.19 -33.49 114.36
CA LEU A 1271 -1.22 -33.59 113.95
C LEU A 1271 -2.23 -33.67 115.11
N ARG A 1272 -1.78 -33.76 116.38
CA ARG A 1272 -2.68 -33.82 117.56
C ARG A 1272 -2.86 -32.49 118.29
N ARG A 1273 -2.52 -31.34 117.68
CA ARG A 1273 -2.74 -29.99 118.25
C ARG A 1273 -3.48 -29.00 117.33
N ARG A 1274 -4.39 -29.48 116.48
CA ARG A 1274 -5.47 -28.68 115.86
C ARG A 1274 -6.82 -29.42 115.89
N VAL A 1275 -7.37 -29.57 117.10
CA VAL A 1275 -8.81 -29.49 117.39
C VAL A 1275 -8.92 -28.80 118.76
N VAL A 1276 -8.93 -27.46 118.75
CA VAL A 1276 -9.97 -26.50 119.22
C VAL A 1276 -9.49 -25.12 118.78
#